data_AF-A0A925CGP7-F1
#
_entry.id   AF-A0A925CGP7-F1
#
_cell.length_a   1.000
_cell.length_b   1.000
_cell.length_c   1.000
_cell.angle_alpha   90.00
_cell.angle_beta   90.00
_cell.angle_gamma   90.00
#
_symmetry.space_group_name_H-M   'P 1'
#
loop_
_entity.id
_entity.type
_entity.pdbx_description
1 polymer ?
#
loop_
_entity_poly.entity_id
_entity_poly.type
_entity_poly.pdbx_seq_one_letter_code
_entity_poly.pdbx_strand_id
1 'polypeptide(L)'
;ALASWWRAQRQTRRRLIPRALSTLTEDNPVALLAQEAASAGYVLREFSEGALTPPVPHALIAASLRDLLLKRALASRPDPALNFLLTLPDAVRQAVLAEVIDLVTSRLDAWGTSLATRRVAALRTSQPTGIRIGAYGWVEDVRRTAPMQAVPSPPVGVEGPLLQANGNQGYVHTPSLMHAATAAVLRSGYLSHKQTGAGEGSPFAVNLSSDRVHRAKWMLDGARQGQSLSTLLGYRFERGLHEHQLDRFIHRFRALASLKEDDRLAGVRRKVAQAEKLAQEVAAIRMKRDQASQDVRDVKALKAERVNLQQIYRIELDTIAATAQQAQMAEALAGQVTQTLAQHEREKPEGRVGEVVNGRLTVELLEQRDVDQWTNRLEELNQNHSTASTEAAAARAMVNARGRGQALAQQATARLLDATAPDSIPAAEQAIARHEGLVAQFERQALDKEGGRPGQAEADLAAARNELATQLARQWSQALESLPANNVVDGLDLHRRWKNSQSGPSGQSRWDVTTIPFGNALLGFPNPGTGDFNALIEQLKSLDDLVDAVGDTVVAESVYQLVQGNPLRSGATLDAIATGELPPPELDVIHTPRSGIGLTHRLCVLFPATPGTAVTTWPTGPEQVRTTVEPTLNAWAATLLPDPAKVRCRADYVDPANGTVVHTLDTPLTALQLSPLDAVFMAEGQAQAQRAELEQRWLNHLLRTRPATVPVQAQVRLHFERDPGWPNDLVSVGEFLEVTRTVRRLCANVRSLDGRDLSLPESPAASGVQNAELTRRVDQALQSFTQASQTIRQMLPPDADEDAGAAVNLDTLRTALMRGAAFGIPGAVPLDAVGAGSEVQSLLLTQARSVATDMQRHLARIADADRVFDRAGALPEAQRDHDLARLKILFGADFLALSPIILANAAQLADAFGASLSLQGNDPLAAATWFQRVAHVRQGAMRLETAMLYAETLGNGGHLSLQVGQLPFTQQDRWVALPSGPNQSIPRGRLSLVAQVPADQPIRFDQPLTGLLIDEWVEVVPSPQETTGVTFHYDGPNSAPPQALLLAVSADQREVWDLDSLEAIVQETTNLMRLRAIVPESRAEIIWVDDELPAGASPSGQGEGWTWIRTQPEPLSGRKAHQSNLVSGLHQHFFQGTKSPLFVSVGDRLFAHVYLDPRRLPRQIMLQWHDGTWEHRAYWGENLILFGNDGTVSRRFIGLLPPAGRWVRLEVPAALVGLEGRPVNGMAFTLWDGTATWDCAGKRSSDPGGPAATDLSMPALLFDGTTIDLSSVIDRSTGE
;
A
#
# COMPACT_ATOMS: atom_id res chain seq x y z
N ALA A 1 -3.97 7.38 38.01
CA ALA A 1 -4.47 6.98 36.68
C ALA A 1 -5.74 6.12 36.77
N LEU A 2 -5.69 4.94 37.40
CA LEU A 2 -6.85 4.03 37.52
C LEU A 2 -8.07 4.64 38.24
N ALA A 3 -7.85 5.37 39.35
CA ALA A 3 -8.92 6.06 40.08
C ALA A 3 -9.54 7.22 39.28
N SER A 4 -8.74 7.91 38.45
CA SER A 4 -9.19 8.99 37.57
C SER A 4 -10.01 8.44 36.40
N TRP A 5 -9.58 7.30 35.84
CA TRP A 5 -10.31 6.54 34.83
C TRP A 5 -11.64 6.00 35.38
N TRP A 6 -11.66 5.48 36.62
CA TRP A 6 -12.87 5.02 37.29
C TRP A 6 -13.87 6.16 37.56
N ARG A 7 -13.38 7.35 37.94
CA ARG A 7 -14.23 8.55 38.09
C ARG A 7 -14.83 9.01 36.76
N ALA A 8 -14.03 9.01 35.69
CA ALA A 8 -14.50 9.36 34.36
C ALA A 8 -15.55 8.36 33.85
N GLN A 9 -15.32 7.05 34.03
CA GLN A 9 -16.27 6.00 33.65
C GLN A 9 -17.58 6.06 34.46
N ARG A 10 -17.54 6.36 35.77
CA ARG A 10 -18.76 6.62 36.57
C ARG A 10 -19.54 7.82 36.05
N GLN A 11 -18.89 8.90 35.64
CA GLN A 11 -19.55 10.09 35.10
C GLN A 11 -20.16 9.84 33.71
N THR A 12 -19.46 9.12 32.82
CA THR A 12 -19.98 8.77 31.49
C THR A 12 -21.18 7.83 31.59
N ARG A 13 -21.13 6.82 32.46
CA ARG A 13 -22.24 5.88 32.68
C ARG A 13 -23.44 6.49 33.42
N ARG A 14 -23.21 7.48 34.31
CA ARG A 14 -24.27 8.33 34.90
C ARG A 14 -25.10 9.07 33.83
N ARG A 15 -24.52 9.39 32.67
CA ARG A 15 -25.22 10.07 31.55
C ARG A 15 -25.92 9.11 30.58
N LEU A 16 -25.44 7.87 30.46
CA LEU A 16 -25.96 6.88 29.50
C LEU A 16 -27.09 6.02 30.05
N ILE A 17 -27.12 5.72 31.35
CA ILE A 17 -28.14 4.87 31.97
C ILE A 17 -29.58 5.40 31.78
N PRO A 18 -29.87 6.71 31.94
CA PRO A 18 -31.21 7.24 31.66
C PRO A 18 -31.63 7.13 30.18
N ARG A 19 -30.66 7.23 29.25
CA ARG A 19 -30.89 7.08 27.80
C ARG A 19 -31.05 5.62 27.35
N ALA A 20 -30.40 4.69 28.04
CA ALA A 20 -30.54 3.24 27.82
C ALA A 20 -31.86 2.71 28.42
N LEU A 21 -32.31 3.27 29.56
CA LEU A 21 -33.59 2.92 30.20
C LEU A 21 -34.82 3.50 29.47
N SER A 22 -34.64 4.48 28.58
CA SER A 22 -35.72 5.01 27.72
C SER A 22 -35.82 4.31 26.36
N THR A 23 -34.90 3.39 26.02
CA THR A 23 -34.79 2.78 24.69
C THR A 23 -35.05 1.27 24.67
N LEU A 24 -35.30 0.64 25.82
CA LEU A 24 -35.68 -0.77 25.94
C LEU A 24 -37.21 -0.90 26.06
N THR A 25 -37.78 -1.78 25.25
CA THR A 25 -39.20 -2.09 25.12
C THR A 25 -39.87 -2.45 26.46
N GLU A 26 -41.17 -2.14 26.56
CA GLU A 26 -42.06 -2.22 27.73
C GLU A 26 -42.13 -3.60 28.44
N ASP A 27 -41.49 -4.65 27.92
CA ASP A 27 -41.60 -6.02 28.43
C ASP A 27 -40.45 -6.47 29.36
N ASN A 28 -39.50 -5.59 29.71
CA ASN A 28 -38.42 -5.96 30.65
C ASN A 28 -38.80 -5.62 32.11
N PRO A 29 -39.07 -6.63 32.97
CA PRO A 29 -39.54 -6.40 34.34
C PRO A 29 -38.53 -5.63 35.22
N VAL A 30 -37.24 -5.69 34.90
CA VAL A 30 -36.18 -4.96 35.63
C VAL A 30 -36.15 -3.48 35.24
N ALA A 31 -36.43 -3.15 33.98
CA ALA A 31 -36.55 -1.77 33.51
C ALA A 31 -37.83 -1.11 34.04
N LEU A 32 -38.94 -1.88 34.09
CA LEU A 32 -40.19 -1.48 34.75
C LEU A 32 -40.01 -1.28 36.26
N LEU A 33 -39.28 -2.16 36.96
CA LEU A 33 -38.94 -2.00 38.38
C LEU A 33 -38.10 -0.75 38.66
N ALA A 34 -37.12 -0.45 37.78
CA ALA A 34 -36.28 0.74 37.90
C ALA A 34 -37.05 2.03 37.56
N GLN A 35 -37.94 2.01 36.56
CA GLN A 35 -38.83 3.12 36.22
C GLN A 35 -39.90 3.34 37.29
N GLU A 36 -40.48 2.28 37.86
CA GLU A 36 -41.47 2.40 38.95
C GLU A 36 -40.82 2.84 40.26
N ALA A 37 -39.63 2.35 40.61
CA ALA A 37 -38.85 2.84 41.76
C ALA A 37 -38.49 4.32 41.62
N ALA A 38 -38.11 4.75 40.41
CA ALA A 38 -37.88 6.15 40.09
C ALA A 38 -39.17 6.99 40.15
N SER A 39 -40.30 6.46 39.67
CA SER A 39 -41.61 7.13 39.73
C SER A 39 -42.21 7.18 41.14
N ALA A 40 -41.81 6.26 42.03
CA ALA A 40 -42.20 6.22 43.43
C ALA A 40 -41.30 7.09 44.34
N GLY A 41 -40.38 7.86 43.75
CA GLY A 41 -39.56 8.85 44.46
C GLY A 41 -38.31 8.28 45.14
N TYR A 42 -37.89 7.06 44.82
CA TYR A 42 -36.65 6.49 45.34
C TYR A 42 -35.45 6.99 44.53
N VAL A 43 -34.78 8.01 45.06
CA VAL A 43 -33.46 8.44 44.59
C VAL A 43 -32.41 7.60 45.32
N LEU A 44 -31.54 6.96 44.54
CA LEU A 44 -30.30 6.32 44.98
C LEU A 44 -29.48 7.32 45.83
N ARG A 45 -29.66 7.29 47.16
CA ARG A 45 -29.00 8.22 48.09
C ARG A 45 -27.56 7.75 48.34
N GLU A 46 -26.61 8.68 48.16
CA GLU A 46 -25.21 8.52 48.54
C GLU A 46 -25.10 8.33 50.07
N PHE A 47 -24.31 7.34 50.52
CA PHE A 47 -23.84 7.27 51.91
C PHE A 47 -22.49 7.98 52.00
N SER A 48 -22.31 8.86 52.99
CA SER A 48 -21.03 9.54 53.26
C SER A 48 -19.99 8.56 53.82
N GLU A 49 -18.74 8.69 53.38
CA GLU A 49 -17.57 7.80 53.64
C GLU A 49 -17.14 7.61 55.12
N GLY A 50 -17.98 7.89 56.12
CA GLY A 50 -17.60 7.88 57.55
C GLY A 50 -18.40 6.96 58.50
N ALA A 51 -19.38 6.19 58.03
CA ALA A 51 -20.21 5.36 58.93
C ALA A 51 -19.57 3.98 59.19
N LEU A 52 -18.98 3.78 60.38
CA LEU A 52 -18.37 2.53 60.83
C LEU A 52 -19.37 1.44 61.31
N THR A 53 -20.67 1.66 61.16
CA THR A 53 -21.70 0.63 61.39
C THR A 53 -22.80 0.74 60.33
N PRO A 54 -23.10 -0.32 59.56
CA PRO A 54 -24.19 -0.30 58.58
C PRO A 54 -25.55 -0.30 59.31
N PRO A 55 -26.52 0.54 58.90
CA PRO A 55 -27.87 0.48 59.47
C PRO A 55 -28.57 -0.81 59.01
N VAL A 56 -29.27 -1.47 59.94
CA VAL A 56 -30.04 -2.69 59.64
C VAL A 56 -31.23 -2.34 58.70
N PRO A 57 -31.50 -3.09 57.60
CA PRO A 57 -32.35 -2.65 56.48
C PRO A 57 -33.87 -2.58 56.70
N HIS A 58 -34.37 -2.54 57.94
CA HIS A 58 -35.81 -2.75 58.21
C HIS A 58 -36.74 -1.63 57.73
N ALA A 59 -36.24 -0.44 57.36
CA ALA A 59 -37.07 0.75 57.17
C ALA A 59 -36.98 1.45 55.78
N LEU A 60 -36.48 0.78 54.73
CA LEU A 60 -36.20 1.46 53.44
C LEU A 60 -37.29 1.31 52.36
N ILE A 61 -38.32 0.48 52.52
CA ILE A 61 -39.42 0.36 51.54
C ILE A 61 -40.78 0.39 52.25
N ALA A 62 -41.67 1.32 51.87
CA ALA A 62 -43.02 1.39 52.45
C ALA A 62 -43.77 0.06 52.20
N ALA A 63 -44.51 -0.43 53.20
CA ALA A 63 -45.22 -1.71 53.13
C ALA A 63 -46.16 -1.82 51.91
N SER A 64 -46.76 -0.70 51.50
CA SER A 64 -47.61 -0.58 50.31
C SER A 64 -46.88 -0.79 48.99
N LEU A 65 -45.63 -0.32 48.87
CA LEU A 65 -44.81 -0.53 47.67
C LEU A 65 -44.29 -1.97 47.60
N ARG A 66 -43.95 -2.57 48.75
CA ARG A 66 -43.61 -4.01 48.84
C ARG A 66 -44.76 -4.90 48.38
N ASP A 67 -45.99 -4.59 48.81
CA ASP A 67 -47.19 -5.37 48.48
C ASP A 67 -47.59 -5.22 47.00
N LEU A 68 -47.41 -4.03 46.42
CA LEU A 68 -47.64 -3.77 44.99
C LEU A 68 -46.64 -4.52 44.11
N LEU A 69 -45.34 -4.46 44.44
CA LEU A 69 -44.28 -5.13 43.70
C LEU A 69 -44.42 -6.66 43.78
N LEU A 70 -44.82 -7.21 44.93
CA LEU A 70 -45.13 -8.65 45.06
C LEU A 70 -46.34 -9.04 44.20
N LYS A 71 -47.46 -8.31 44.29
CA LYS A 71 -48.67 -8.63 43.51
C LYS A 71 -48.43 -8.57 41.99
N ARG A 72 -47.57 -7.67 41.53
CA ARG A 72 -47.28 -7.49 40.10
C ARG A 72 -46.24 -8.50 39.59
N ALA A 73 -45.24 -8.83 40.39
CA ALA A 73 -44.32 -9.94 40.10
C ALA A 73 -45.05 -11.29 40.01
N LEU A 74 -46.13 -11.46 40.79
CA LEU A 74 -47.00 -12.64 40.77
C LEU A 74 -48.06 -12.64 39.65
N ALA A 75 -48.24 -11.53 38.91
CA ALA A 75 -49.21 -11.42 37.81
C ALA A 75 -48.63 -11.84 36.45
N SER A 76 -47.31 -11.87 36.30
CA SER A 76 -46.58 -12.39 35.12
C SER A 76 -46.28 -13.89 35.24
N ARG A 77 -46.17 -14.61 34.11
CA ARG A 77 -45.88 -16.07 34.08
C ARG A 77 -44.66 -16.38 34.98
N PRO A 78 -44.81 -17.25 36.00
CA PRO A 78 -43.81 -17.39 37.05
C PRO A 78 -42.57 -18.16 36.58
N ASP A 79 -41.38 -17.62 36.87
CA ASP A 79 -40.13 -18.39 36.89
C ASP A 79 -40.18 -19.38 38.09
N PRO A 80 -39.94 -20.69 37.89
CA PRO A 80 -39.98 -21.68 38.97
C PRO A 80 -39.10 -21.34 40.18
N ALA A 81 -38.03 -20.55 40.01
CA ALA A 81 -37.16 -20.12 41.09
C ALA A 81 -37.85 -19.19 42.11
N LEU A 82 -38.88 -18.43 41.69
CA LEU A 82 -39.67 -17.55 42.55
C LEU A 82 -40.66 -18.32 43.46
N ASN A 83 -40.95 -19.58 43.16
CA ASN A 83 -41.85 -20.40 43.97
C ASN A 83 -41.29 -20.70 45.37
N PHE A 84 -39.96 -20.74 45.52
CA PHE A 84 -39.33 -20.88 46.84
C PHE A 84 -39.59 -19.67 47.72
N LEU A 85 -39.54 -18.45 47.16
CA LEU A 85 -39.84 -17.22 47.90
C LEU A 85 -41.26 -17.22 48.44
N LEU A 86 -42.23 -17.77 47.70
CA LEU A 86 -43.63 -17.91 48.15
C LEU A 86 -43.79 -18.78 49.40
N THR A 87 -42.89 -19.74 49.64
CA THR A 87 -42.92 -20.61 50.83
C THR A 87 -42.32 -19.97 52.09
N LEU A 88 -41.65 -18.82 51.95
CA LEU A 88 -41.03 -18.12 53.08
C LEU A 88 -42.04 -17.26 53.84
N PRO A 89 -41.88 -17.08 55.17
CA PRO A 89 -42.68 -16.15 55.97
C PRO A 89 -42.62 -14.73 55.41
N ASP A 90 -43.71 -13.97 55.54
CA ASP A 90 -43.86 -12.67 54.86
C ASP A 90 -42.75 -11.67 55.21
N ALA A 91 -42.34 -11.61 56.48
CA ALA A 91 -41.23 -10.78 56.92
C ALA A 91 -39.90 -11.14 56.24
N VAL A 92 -39.66 -12.43 55.95
CA VAL A 92 -38.45 -12.92 55.28
C VAL A 92 -38.50 -12.61 53.79
N ARG A 93 -39.66 -12.77 53.13
CA ARG A 93 -39.85 -12.33 51.73
C ARG A 93 -39.57 -10.84 51.56
N GLN A 94 -40.07 -10.03 52.50
CA GLN A 94 -39.87 -8.58 52.49
C GLN A 94 -38.41 -8.19 52.72
N ALA A 95 -37.66 -8.94 53.52
CA ALA A 95 -36.23 -8.72 53.75
C ALA A 95 -35.39 -9.10 52.51
N VAL A 96 -35.63 -10.27 51.91
CA VAL A 96 -34.93 -10.74 50.71
C VAL A 96 -35.20 -9.82 49.52
N LEU A 97 -36.42 -9.32 49.36
CA LEU A 97 -36.76 -8.33 48.33
C LEU A 97 -36.00 -7.02 48.53
N ALA A 98 -35.87 -6.56 49.78
CA ALA A 98 -35.11 -5.35 50.10
C ALA A 98 -33.61 -5.51 49.82
N GLU A 99 -33.03 -6.67 50.15
CA GLU A 99 -31.62 -6.98 49.84
C GLU A 99 -31.34 -7.02 48.33
N VAL A 100 -32.25 -7.59 47.53
CA VAL A 100 -32.13 -7.62 46.07
C VAL A 100 -32.21 -6.22 45.47
N ILE A 101 -33.11 -5.37 45.97
CA ILE A 101 -33.24 -3.97 45.53
C ILE A 101 -32.00 -3.15 45.93
N ASP A 102 -31.45 -3.38 47.13
CA ASP A 102 -30.20 -2.74 47.57
C ASP A 102 -29.02 -3.14 46.66
N LEU A 103 -28.90 -4.42 46.31
CA LEU A 103 -27.88 -4.94 45.39
C LEU A 103 -27.91 -4.28 44.00
N VAL A 104 -29.11 -4.08 43.44
CA VAL A 104 -29.30 -3.46 42.12
C VAL A 104 -29.04 -1.95 42.15
N THR A 105 -29.21 -1.31 43.32
CA THR A 105 -29.06 0.14 43.47
C THR A 105 -27.63 0.53 43.86
N SER A 106 -27.00 -0.12 44.84
CA SER A 106 -25.73 0.32 45.42
C SER A 106 -24.49 -0.47 44.95
N ARG A 107 -24.66 -1.68 44.40
CA ARG A 107 -23.57 -2.62 44.03
C ARG A 107 -23.74 -3.25 42.65
N LEU A 108 -23.68 -2.41 41.60
CA LEU A 108 -23.78 -2.84 40.19
C LEU A 108 -22.66 -3.84 39.79
N ASP A 109 -21.50 -3.78 40.45
CA ASP A 109 -20.40 -4.74 40.34
C ASP A 109 -20.84 -6.14 40.81
N ALA A 110 -21.57 -6.21 41.93
CA ALA A 110 -22.13 -7.45 42.43
C ALA A 110 -23.27 -7.96 41.54
N TRP A 111 -24.10 -7.09 40.96
CA TRP A 111 -25.12 -7.50 39.97
C TRP A 111 -24.48 -8.03 38.67
N GLY A 112 -23.51 -7.34 38.10
CA GLY A 112 -22.81 -7.78 36.88
C GLY A 112 -21.98 -9.06 37.08
N THR A 113 -21.30 -9.18 38.22
CA THR A 113 -20.61 -10.42 38.60
C THR A 113 -21.57 -11.52 39.06
N SER A 114 -22.81 -11.21 39.48
CA SER A 114 -23.79 -12.23 39.87
C SER A 114 -24.19 -13.12 38.69
N LEU A 115 -24.22 -12.61 37.46
CA LEU A 115 -24.53 -13.41 36.27
C LEU A 115 -23.39 -14.40 35.96
N ALA A 116 -22.15 -13.92 36.03
CA ALA A 116 -20.95 -14.77 35.90
C ALA A 116 -20.87 -15.77 37.07
N THR A 117 -21.15 -15.33 38.30
CA THR A 117 -21.14 -16.15 39.51
C THR A 117 -22.26 -17.18 39.50
N ARG A 118 -23.47 -16.84 39.02
CA ARG A 118 -24.60 -17.76 38.82
C ARG A 118 -24.27 -18.79 37.75
N ARG A 119 -23.61 -18.38 36.67
CA ARG A 119 -23.15 -19.31 35.63
C ARG A 119 -22.06 -20.24 36.14
N VAL A 120 -21.07 -19.72 36.86
CA VAL A 120 -20.01 -20.52 37.49
C VAL A 120 -20.58 -21.42 38.59
N ALA A 121 -21.55 -20.96 39.37
CA ALA A 121 -22.26 -21.76 40.36
C ALA A 121 -23.06 -22.88 39.69
N ALA A 122 -23.86 -22.58 38.66
CA ALA A 122 -24.57 -23.59 37.88
C ALA A 122 -23.62 -24.61 37.25
N LEU A 123 -22.48 -24.16 36.73
CA LEU A 123 -21.42 -25.05 36.24
C LEU A 123 -20.92 -25.94 37.38
N ARG A 124 -20.51 -25.36 38.52
CA ARG A 124 -20.04 -26.08 39.73
C ARG A 124 -21.06 -27.11 40.24
N THR A 125 -22.35 -26.79 40.21
CA THR A 125 -23.42 -27.73 40.59
C THR A 125 -23.59 -28.85 39.56
N SER A 126 -23.48 -28.54 38.26
CA SER A 126 -23.65 -29.52 37.19
C SER A 126 -22.53 -30.56 37.09
N GLN A 127 -21.32 -30.21 37.56
CA GLN A 127 -20.17 -31.11 37.59
C GLN A 127 -19.23 -30.70 38.75
N PRO A 128 -19.28 -31.37 39.91
CA PRO A 128 -18.64 -30.89 41.14
C PRO A 128 -17.12 -31.12 41.25
N THR A 129 -16.47 -31.68 40.23
CA THR A 129 -15.03 -31.97 40.22
C THR A 129 -14.29 -31.19 39.11
N GLY A 130 -13.07 -30.70 39.41
CA GLY A 130 -12.19 -29.96 38.49
C GLY A 130 -12.08 -28.44 38.74
N ILE A 131 -11.02 -27.81 38.21
CA ILE A 131 -10.81 -26.35 38.24
C ILE A 131 -11.67 -25.69 37.15
N ARG A 132 -12.35 -24.59 37.47
CA ARG A 132 -13.17 -23.83 36.50
C ARG A 132 -12.86 -22.33 36.54
N ILE A 133 -12.37 -21.81 35.42
CA ILE A 133 -12.11 -20.39 35.20
C ILE A 133 -13.31 -19.77 34.47
N GLY A 134 -13.82 -18.65 34.97
CA GLY A 134 -14.85 -17.85 34.30
C GLY A 134 -14.30 -16.47 33.93
N ALA A 135 -14.36 -16.11 32.65
CA ALA A 135 -14.04 -14.77 32.17
C ALA A 135 -15.33 -14.08 31.69
N TYR A 136 -15.49 -12.79 31.96
CA TYR A 136 -16.59 -11.98 31.45
C TYR A 136 -16.07 -10.66 30.86
N GLY A 137 -16.74 -10.17 29.83
CA GLY A 137 -16.44 -8.90 29.16
C GLY A 137 -17.74 -8.24 28.69
N TRP A 138 -17.72 -6.91 28.52
CA TRP A 138 -18.86 -6.13 28.06
C TRP A 138 -18.52 -5.54 26.69
N VAL A 139 -19.49 -5.56 25.77
CA VAL A 139 -19.41 -4.88 24.46
C VAL A 139 -20.38 -3.72 24.51
N GLU A 140 -19.86 -2.49 24.44
CA GLU A 140 -20.64 -1.25 24.39
C GLU A 140 -20.60 -0.68 22.95
N ASP A 141 -21.53 0.23 22.60
CA ASP A 141 -21.60 0.91 21.29
C ASP A 141 -21.70 0.00 20.05
N VAL A 142 -22.48 -1.09 20.14
CA VAL A 142 -22.82 -1.91 18.96
C VAL A 142 -23.63 -1.07 17.98
N ARG A 143 -22.99 -0.63 16.88
CA ARG A 143 -23.66 0.09 15.79
C ARG A 143 -24.19 -0.90 14.76
N ARG A 144 -25.38 -0.62 14.22
CA ARG A 144 -25.95 -1.37 13.09
C ARG A 144 -25.07 -1.14 11.86
N THR A 145 -24.59 -2.21 11.22
CA THR A 145 -23.85 -2.11 9.95
C THR A 145 -24.73 -1.44 8.88
N ALA A 146 -24.14 -0.61 8.03
CA ALA A 146 -24.85 -0.02 6.89
C ALA A 146 -25.45 -1.13 5.98
N PRO A 147 -26.64 -0.92 5.40
CA PRO A 147 -27.26 -1.92 4.53
C PRO A 147 -26.36 -2.27 3.34
N MET A 148 -26.17 -3.56 3.07
CA MET A 148 -25.42 -4.05 1.91
C MET A 148 -26.25 -3.88 0.64
N GLN A 149 -25.63 -3.46 -0.46
CA GLN A 149 -26.27 -3.24 -1.76
C GLN A 149 -26.05 -4.43 -2.68
N ALA A 150 -27.05 -4.77 -3.50
CA ALA A 150 -26.87 -5.78 -4.54
C ALA A 150 -25.99 -5.24 -5.67
N VAL A 151 -25.00 -6.02 -6.09
CA VAL A 151 -24.14 -5.72 -7.24
C VAL A 151 -25.00 -5.83 -8.51
N PRO A 152 -25.09 -4.77 -9.34
CA PRO A 152 -26.00 -4.73 -10.50
C PRO A 152 -25.74 -5.78 -11.57
N SER A 153 -24.52 -6.30 -11.64
CA SER A 153 -24.10 -7.29 -12.63
C SER A 153 -23.11 -8.26 -11.96
N PRO A 154 -23.59 -9.33 -11.30
CA PRO A 154 -22.71 -10.32 -10.72
C PRO A 154 -21.87 -11.02 -11.80
N PRO A 155 -20.63 -11.44 -11.50
CA PRO A 155 -19.82 -12.21 -12.42
C PRO A 155 -20.53 -13.49 -12.88
N VAL A 156 -20.24 -13.91 -14.11
CA VAL A 156 -20.81 -15.13 -14.71
C VAL A 156 -20.56 -16.32 -13.79
N GLY A 157 -21.62 -17.01 -13.37
CA GLY A 157 -21.56 -18.20 -12.50
C GLY A 157 -21.86 -17.97 -11.02
N VAL A 158 -22.21 -16.75 -10.58
CA VAL A 158 -22.64 -16.49 -9.20
C VAL A 158 -24.18 -16.52 -9.10
N GLU A 159 -24.71 -17.59 -8.51
CA GLU A 159 -26.15 -17.77 -8.29
C GLU A 159 -26.61 -17.09 -6.99
N GLY A 160 -26.73 -15.76 -7.02
CA GLY A 160 -27.33 -14.98 -5.94
C GLY A 160 -27.11 -13.49 -6.11
N PRO A 161 -27.88 -12.62 -5.41
CA PRO A 161 -27.54 -11.22 -5.34
C PRO A 161 -26.20 -11.11 -4.61
N LEU A 162 -25.12 -10.85 -5.36
CA LEU A 162 -23.83 -10.54 -4.77
C LEU A 162 -24.00 -9.23 -4.00
N LEU A 163 -23.89 -9.26 -2.66
CA LEU A 163 -24.11 -8.09 -1.83
C LEU A 163 -22.76 -7.43 -1.50
N GLN A 164 -22.63 -6.13 -1.77
CA GLN A 164 -21.46 -5.32 -1.45
C GLN A 164 -21.80 -4.34 -0.32
N ALA A 165 -20.97 -4.29 0.72
CA ALA A 165 -21.05 -3.22 1.71
C ALA A 165 -20.58 -1.89 1.09
N ASN A 166 -21.27 -0.77 1.36
CA ASN A 166 -20.89 0.56 0.86
C ASN A 166 -19.46 0.99 1.23
N GLY A 167 -18.86 0.39 2.28
CA GLY A 167 -17.47 0.63 2.69
C GLY A 167 -16.44 -0.29 2.02
N ASN A 168 -16.87 -1.34 1.31
CA ASN A 168 -15.96 -2.28 0.68
C ASN A 168 -15.32 -1.65 -0.58
N GLN A 169 -14.00 -1.47 -0.54
CA GLN A 169 -13.20 -0.84 -1.59
C GLN A 169 -12.55 -1.88 -2.52
N GLY A 170 -12.90 -3.17 -2.37
CA GLY A 170 -12.40 -4.25 -3.22
C GLY A 170 -11.03 -4.78 -2.78
N TYR A 171 -10.29 -5.29 -3.76
CA TYR A 171 -8.95 -5.83 -3.59
C TYR A 171 -7.99 -5.19 -4.60
N VAL A 172 -6.70 -5.15 -4.27
CA VAL A 172 -5.64 -4.76 -5.19
C VAL A 172 -4.80 -6.01 -5.46
N HIS A 173 -4.81 -6.49 -6.71
CA HIS A 173 -3.86 -7.50 -7.16
C HIS A 173 -2.52 -6.82 -7.44
N THR A 174 -1.43 -7.42 -6.96
CA THR A 174 -0.10 -6.83 -7.00
C THR A 174 0.92 -7.84 -7.53
N PRO A 175 2.00 -7.37 -8.20
CA PRO A 175 3.03 -8.23 -8.76
C PRO A 175 3.72 -9.16 -7.77
N SER A 176 3.82 -8.77 -6.50
CA SER A 176 4.43 -9.58 -5.44
C SER A 176 3.77 -9.35 -4.08
N LEU A 177 4.12 -10.20 -3.11
CA LEU A 177 3.70 -10.06 -1.71
C LEU A 177 4.15 -8.73 -1.09
N MET A 178 5.34 -8.24 -1.46
CA MET A 178 5.85 -6.95 -0.96
C MET A 178 5.00 -5.79 -1.47
N HIS A 179 4.60 -5.80 -2.74
CA HIS A 179 3.67 -4.82 -3.27
C HIS A 179 2.29 -4.91 -2.60
N ALA A 180 1.80 -6.10 -2.26
CA ALA A 180 0.53 -6.26 -1.54
C ALA A 180 0.60 -5.66 -0.13
N ALA A 181 1.71 -5.85 0.57
CA ALA A 181 1.97 -5.27 1.88
C ALA A 181 2.12 -3.74 1.81
N THR A 182 2.85 -3.21 0.83
CA THR A 182 2.94 -1.77 0.56
C THR A 182 1.57 -1.15 0.30
N ALA A 183 0.75 -1.79 -0.54
CA ALA A 183 -0.62 -1.36 -0.79
C ALA A 183 -1.47 -1.37 0.49
N ALA A 184 -1.32 -2.38 1.36
CA ALA A 184 -2.00 -2.44 2.66
C ALA A 184 -1.60 -1.29 3.58
N VAL A 185 -0.30 -0.97 3.67
CA VAL A 185 0.23 0.10 4.53
C VAL A 185 -0.24 1.47 4.05
N LEU A 186 -0.09 1.78 2.76
CA LEU A 186 -0.57 3.04 2.17
C LEU A 186 -2.07 3.22 2.39
N ARG A 187 -2.83 2.13 2.20
CA ARG A 187 -4.27 2.12 2.41
C ARG A 187 -4.65 2.34 3.88
N SER A 188 -3.94 1.71 4.81
CA SER A 188 -4.15 1.95 6.25
C SER A 188 -3.89 3.42 6.60
N GLY A 189 -2.82 4.01 6.07
CA GLY A 189 -2.53 5.44 6.23
C GLY A 189 -3.67 6.31 5.71
N TYR A 190 -4.15 6.06 4.48
CA TYR A 190 -5.27 6.79 3.90
C TYR A 190 -6.53 6.72 4.76
N LEU A 191 -6.91 5.52 5.25
CA LEU A 191 -8.11 5.35 6.07
C LEU A 191 -7.99 6.08 7.43
N SER A 192 -6.82 6.07 8.06
CA SER A 192 -6.59 6.78 9.33
C SER A 192 -6.72 8.30 9.17
N HIS A 193 -6.30 8.87 8.03
CA HIS A 193 -6.37 10.30 7.78
C HIS A 193 -7.69 10.78 7.18
N LYS A 194 -8.50 9.88 6.62
CA LYS A 194 -9.84 10.20 6.10
C LYS A 194 -10.84 10.60 7.19
N GLN A 195 -10.68 10.11 8.43
CA GLN A 195 -11.63 10.35 9.53
C GLN A 195 -11.49 11.74 10.19
N THR A 196 -10.37 12.44 10.00
CA THR A 196 -10.07 13.72 10.66
C THR A 196 -10.56 14.96 9.90
N GLY A 197 -11.34 14.81 8.82
CA GLY A 197 -11.99 15.93 8.14
C GLY A 197 -11.06 16.85 7.34
N ALA A 198 -9.85 16.40 6.99
CA ALA A 198 -8.97 17.16 6.11
C ALA A 198 -9.53 17.15 4.67
N GLY A 199 -9.89 18.33 4.14
CA GLY A 199 -10.35 18.50 2.76
C GLY A 199 -9.28 18.15 1.72
N GLU A 200 -9.74 17.79 0.51
CA GLU A 200 -9.08 17.63 -0.82
C GLU A 200 -7.60 17.18 -0.96
N GLY A 201 -6.92 16.77 0.11
CA GLY A 201 -5.54 16.28 0.06
C GLY A 201 -5.28 15.31 1.20
N SER A 202 -5.90 14.12 1.14
CA SER A 202 -5.61 13.08 2.12
C SER A 202 -4.16 12.62 1.94
N PRO A 203 -3.29 12.76 2.96
CA PRO A 203 -1.98 12.11 2.91
C PRO A 203 -2.22 10.61 2.66
N PHE A 204 -1.41 10.00 1.79
CA PHE A 204 -1.49 8.59 1.36
C PHE A 204 -2.57 8.23 0.31
N ALA A 205 -3.26 9.21 -0.29
CA ALA A 205 -4.09 8.96 -1.48
C ALA A 205 -3.23 8.85 -2.76
N VAL A 206 -2.45 7.77 -2.86
CA VAL A 206 -1.44 7.61 -3.92
C VAL A 206 -2.05 7.16 -5.25
N ASN A 207 -1.67 7.81 -6.35
CA ASN A 207 -2.03 7.44 -7.73
C ASN A 207 -0.80 7.07 -8.57
N LEU A 208 -0.63 5.77 -8.83
CA LEU A 208 0.47 5.22 -9.64
C LEU A 208 0.03 4.88 -11.08
N SER A 209 -0.82 5.70 -11.70
CA SER A 209 -1.16 5.49 -13.12
C SER A 209 0.08 5.62 -14.02
N SER A 210 0.09 4.87 -15.13
CA SER A 210 1.23 4.81 -16.06
C SER A 210 1.72 6.21 -16.47
N ASP A 211 0.80 7.10 -16.85
CA ASP A 211 1.15 8.46 -17.27
C ASP A 211 1.76 9.32 -16.16
N ARG A 212 1.34 9.13 -14.90
CA ARG A 212 1.93 9.82 -13.75
C ARG A 212 3.32 9.28 -13.45
N VAL A 213 3.48 7.96 -13.45
CA VAL A 213 4.77 7.31 -13.21
C VAL A 213 5.79 7.66 -14.31
N HIS A 214 5.40 7.68 -15.58
CA HIS A 214 6.29 8.10 -16.67
C HIS A 214 6.73 9.55 -16.55
N ARG A 215 5.81 10.46 -16.17
CA ARG A 215 6.13 11.87 -15.92
C ARG A 215 7.07 12.02 -14.73
N ALA A 216 6.79 11.34 -13.62
CA ALA A 216 7.66 11.34 -12.44
C ALA A 216 9.05 10.77 -12.75
N LYS A 217 9.11 9.63 -13.45
CA LYS A 217 10.38 9.01 -13.88
C LYS A 217 11.21 9.97 -14.72
N TRP A 218 10.63 10.65 -15.70
CA TRP A 218 11.37 11.64 -16.50
C TRP A 218 11.98 12.76 -15.63
N MET A 219 11.23 13.25 -14.63
CA MET A 219 11.73 14.27 -13.69
C MET A 219 12.90 13.73 -12.85
N LEU A 220 12.77 12.51 -12.31
CA LEU A 220 13.80 11.88 -11.50
C LEU A 220 15.04 11.52 -12.32
N ASP A 221 14.87 11.08 -13.57
CA ASP A 221 15.98 10.80 -14.51
C ASP A 221 16.76 12.07 -14.83
N GLY A 222 16.07 13.20 -15.06
CA GLY A 222 16.70 14.50 -15.24
C GLY A 222 17.47 14.96 -13.99
N ALA A 223 16.92 14.71 -12.80
CA ALA A 223 17.60 15.00 -11.54
C ALA A 223 18.87 14.15 -11.36
N ARG A 224 18.81 12.86 -11.74
CA ARG A 224 19.99 11.97 -11.76
C ARG A 224 21.09 12.41 -12.72
N GLN A 225 20.74 13.15 -13.77
CA GLN A 225 21.68 13.74 -14.73
C GLN A 225 22.26 15.09 -14.27
N GLY A 226 21.98 15.51 -13.03
CA GLY A 226 22.54 16.73 -12.42
C GLY A 226 21.74 18.00 -12.70
N GLN A 227 20.52 17.91 -13.26
CA GLN A 227 19.63 19.06 -13.40
C GLN A 227 18.78 19.25 -12.14
N SER A 228 18.56 20.49 -11.71
CA SER A 228 17.68 20.73 -10.55
C SER A 228 16.21 20.45 -10.89
N LEU A 229 15.47 19.92 -9.91
CA LEU A 229 14.03 19.67 -10.05
C LEU A 229 13.25 20.96 -10.39
N SER A 230 13.66 22.09 -9.83
CA SER A 230 13.09 23.42 -10.14
C SER A 230 13.22 23.78 -11.62
N THR A 231 14.37 23.51 -12.23
CA THR A 231 14.64 23.80 -13.64
C THR A 231 13.85 22.86 -14.55
N LEU A 232 13.79 21.57 -14.22
CA LEU A 232 13.01 20.57 -14.98
C LEU A 232 11.51 20.89 -14.98
N LEU A 233 10.97 21.31 -13.84
CA LEU A 233 9.57 21.76 -13.71
C LEU A 233 9.35 23.03 -14.53
N GLY A 234 10.32 23.96 -14.50
CA GLY A 234 10.36 25.16 -15.32
C GLY A 234 10.29 24.88 -16.81
N TYR A 235 11.15 23.98 -17.32
CA TYR A 235 11.14 23.58 -18.72
C TYR A 235 9.80 22.99 -19.16
N ARG A 236 9.18 22.15 -18.32
CA ARG A 236 7.87 21.57 -18.61
C ARG A 236 6.77 22.64 -18.65
N PHE A 237 6.79 23.57 -17.71
CA PHE A 237 5.84 24.68 -17.66
C PHE A 237 5.98 25.62 -18.86
N GLU A 238 7.20 26.05 -19.19
CA GLU A 238 7.46 26.93 -20.34
C GLU A 238 7.11 26.26 -21.67
N ARG A 239 7.41 24.96 -21.82
CA ARG A 239 6.99 24.17 -22.97
C ARG A 239 5.47 24.10 -23.08
N GLY A 240 4.77 23.89 -21.96
CA GLY A 240 3.31 23.91 -21.92
C GLY A 240 2.73 25.26 -22.36
N LEU A 241 3.35 26.37 -21.95
CA LEU A 241 2.99 27.71 -22.43
C LEU A 241 3.24 27.86 -23.95
N HIS A 242 4.38 27.39 -24.45
CA HIS A 242 4.71 27.45 -25.88
C HIS A 242 3.72 26.65 -26.74
N GLU A 243 3.41 25.41 -26.34
CA GLU A 243 2.47 24.54 -27.05
C GLU A 243 1.04 25.14 -27.10
N HIS A 244 0.67 25.98 -26.13
CA HIS A 244 -0.62 26.68 -26.08
C HIS A 244 -0.56 28.13 -26.61
N GLN A 245 0.53 28.54 -27.26
CA GLN A 245 0.73 29.88 -27.83
C GLN A 245 0.67 31.03 -26.79
N LEU A 246 1.11 30.74 -25.56
CA LEU A 246 1.16 31.65 -24.42
C LEU A 246 2.56 32.22 -24.16
N ASP A 247 3.44 32.21 -25.15
CA ASP A 247 4.86 32.62 -25.07
C ASP A 247 5.07 34.00 -24.42
N ARG A 248 4.14 34.93 -24.66
CA ARG A 248 4.13 36.28 -24.08
C ARG A 248 4.15 36.31 -22.55
N PHE A 249 3.75 35.22 -21.89
CA PHE A 249 3.74 35.12 -20.42
C PHE A 249 5.01 34.47 -19.85
N ILE A 250 5.84 33.80 -20.67
CA ILE A 250 7.06 33.10 -20.21
C ILE A 250 7.98 34.07 -19.46
N HIS A 251 8.29 35.22 -20.06
CA HIS A 251 9.16 36.22 -19.43
C HIS A 251 8.58 36.78 -18.12
N ARG A 252 7.24 36.85 -18.00
CA ARG A 252 6.56 37.30 -16.78
C ARG A 252 6.70 36.26 -15.68
N PHE A 253 6.50 34.97 -15.97
CA PHE A 253 6.72 33.92 -14.98
C PHE A 253 8.20 33.78 -14.57
N ARG A 254 9.15 33.99 -15.50
CA ARG A 254 10.59 34.04 -15.17
C ARG A 254 10.90 35.17 -14.19
N ALA A 255 10.34 36.36 -14.42
CA ALA A 255 10.47 37.49 -13.50
C ALA A 255 9.82 37.25 -12.13
N LEU A 256 8.68 36.54 -12.09
CA LEU A 256 8.01 36.18 -10.84
C LEU A 256 8.84 35.24 -9.99
N ALA A 257 9.47 34.25 -10.62
CA ALA A 257 10.33 33.27 -9.98
C ALA A 257 11.68 33.87 -9.52
N SER A 258 12.23 34.87 -10.22
CA SER A 258 13.56 35.43 -9.93
C SER A 258 13.59 36.42 -8.75
N LEU A 259 12.44 36.84 -8.22
CA LEU A 259 12.33 37.78 -7.07
C LEU A 259 12.76 37.19 -5.71
N LYS A 260 13.61 36.17 -5.72
CA LYS A 260 14.07 35.41 -4.55
C LYS A 260 15.37 35.96 -3.97
N GLU A 261 16.23 36.54 -4.81
CA GLU A 261 17.64 36.82 -4.49
C GLU A 261 17.94 38.23 -3.92
N ASP A 262 16.95 39.08 -3.70
CA ASP A 262 17.22 40.44 -3.21
C ASP A 262 17.14 40.49 -1.66
N ASP A 263 18.29 40.59 -0.99
CA ASP A 263 18.45 40.75 0.48
C ASP A 263 17.53 41.85 1.06
N ARG A 264 17.11 42.79 0.21
CA ARG A 264 16.18 43.89 0.50
C ARG A 264 14.77 43.42 0.88
N LEU A 265 14.29 42.29 0.35
CA LEU A 265 12.96 41.72 0.67
C LEU A 265 12.97 40.86 1.94
N ALA A 266 14.13 40.37 2.36
CA ALA A 266 14.24 39.47 3.52
C ALA A 266 13.80 40.15 4.83
N GLY A 267 14.00 41.47 4.95
CA GLY A 267 13.51 42.25 6.08
C GLY A 267 11.98 42.31 6.13
N VAL A 268 11.32 42.58 5.00
CA VAL A 268 9.85 42.69 4.93
C VAL A 268 9.18 41.32 5.02
N ARG A 269 9.76 40.27 4.41
CA ARG A 269 9.28 38.89 4.57
C ARG A 269 9.31 38.43 6.02
N ARG A 270 10.36 38.79 6.79
CA ARG A 270 10.42 38.52 8.23
C ARG A 270 9.33 39.27 9.01
N LYS A 271 9.05 40.53 8.67
CA LYS A 271 7.93 41.29 9.26
C LYS A 271 6.58 40.63 8.96
N VAL A 272 6.35 40.20 7.72
CA VAL A 272 5.12 39.49 7.33
C VAL A 272 4.99 38.17 8.10
N ALA A 273 6.04 37.36 8.16
CA ALA A 273 6.02 36.09 8.90
C ALA A 273 5.75 36.29 10.41
N GLN A 274 6.30 37.35 11.00
CA GLN A 274 6.04 37.72 12.40
C GLN A 274 4.59 38.19 12.60
N ALA A 275 4.08 39.03 11.70
CA ALA A 275 2.69 39.50 11.74
C ALA A 275 1.69 38.37 11.49
N GLU A 276 2.00 37.42 10.60
CA GLU A 276 1.19 36.22 10.34
C GLU A 276 1.14 35.32 11.57
N LYS A 277 2.30 35.06 12.20
CA LYS A 277 2.35 34.29 13.44
C LYS A 277 1.52 34.95 14.54
N LEU A 278 1.65 36.26 14.70
CA LEU A 278 0.87 37.02 15.69
C LEU A 278 -0.64 36.95 15.39
N ALA A 279 -1.04 37.14 14.12
CA ALA A 279 -2.44 37.04 13.70
C ALA A 279 -3.01 35.63 13.92
N GLN A 280 -2.24 34.57 13.64
CA GLN A 280 -2.64 33.19 13.91
C GLN A 280 -2.81 32.91 15.41
N GLU A 281 -1.89 33.40 16.25
CA GLU A 281 -1.99 33.27 17.71
C GLU A 281 -3.24 34.00 18.25
N VAL A 282 -3.51 35.22 17.76
CA VAL A 282 -4.70 36.00 18.13
C VAL A 282 -5.98 35.31 17.63
N ALA A 283 -5.99 34.80 16.40
CA ALA A 283 -7.11 34.05 15.85
C ALA A 283 -7.42 32.79 16.66
N ALA A 284 -6.39 32.06 17.13
CA ALA A 284 -6.55 30.90 18.00
C ALA A 284 -7.17 31.26 19.36
N ILE A 285 -6.79 32.41 19.94
CA ILE A 285 -7.40 32.92 21.17
C ILE A 285 -8.85 33.34 20.93
N ARG A 286 -9.15 34.00 19.81
CA ARG A 286 -10.51 34.39 19.42
C ARG A 286 -11.41 33.18 19.18
N MET A 287 -10.90 32.10 18.58
CA MET A 287 -11.64 30.84 18.46
C MET A 287 -12.00 30.25 19.84
N LYS A 288 -11.09 30.30 20.82
CA LYS A 288 -11.39 29.87 22.20
C LYS A 288 -12.42 30.77 22.89
N ARG A 289 -12.35 32.08 22.66
CA ARG A 289 -13.38 33.04 23.10
C ARG A 289 -14.74 32.71 22.48
N ASP A 290 -14.78 32.40 21.19
CA ASP A 290 -16.03 32.10 20.48
C ASP A 290 -16.65 30.79 20.95
N GLN A 291 -15.82 29.77 21.21
CA GLN A 291 -16.28 28.54 21.85
C GLN A 291 -16.83 28.81 23.25
N ALA A 292 -16.12 29.58 24.09
CA ALA A 292 -16.63 29.95 25.41
C ALA A 292 -17.93 30.77 25.35
N SER A 293 -18.08 31.63 24.33
CA SER A 293 -19.31 32.40 24.08
C SER A 293 -20.46 31.51 23.60
N GLN A 294 -20.17 30.48 22.83
CA GLN A 294 -21.13 29.45 22.48
C GLN A 294 -21.57 28.67 23.73
N ASP A 295 -20.62 28.27 24.59
CA ASP A 295 -20.93 27.60 25.85
C ASP A 295 -21.83 28.48 26.75
N VAL A 296 -21.58 29.80 26.82
CA VAL A 296 -22.47 30.75 27.52
C VAL A 296 -23.88 30.71 26.94
N ARG A 297 -24.03 30.68 25.61
CA ARG A 297 -25.35 30.60 24.95
C ARG A 297 -26.07 29.28 25.27
N ASP A 298 -25.35 28.17 25.22
CA ASP A 298 -25.89 26.85 25.51
C ASP A 298 -26.34 26.74 26.98
N VAL A 299 -25.54 27.26 27.92
CA VAL A 299 -25.91 27.29 29.35
C VAL A 299 -27.07 28.27 29.62
N LYS A 300 -27.15 29.41 28.91
CA LYS A 300 -28.31 30.32 28.98
C LYS A 300 -29.58 29.64 28.48
N ALA A 301 -29.51 28.84 27.41
CA ALA A 301 -30.64 28.05 26.93
C ALA A 301 -31.09 27.01 27.96
N LEU A 302 -30.14 26.28 28.57
CA LEU A 302 -30.43 25.34 29.66
C LEU A 302 -31.04 26.03 30.89
N LYS A 303 -30.58 27.24 31.24
CA LYS A 303 -31.19 28.04 32.31
C LYS A 303 -32.64 28.40 31.95
N ALA A 304 -32.91 28.85 30.72
CA ALA A 304 -34.25 29.19 30.27
C ALA A 304 -35.20 27.99 30.33
N GLU A 305 -34.73 26.80 29.93
CA GLU A 305 -35.47 25.55 30.06
C GLU A 305 -35.80 25.23 31.54
N ARG A 306 -34.82 25.37 32.44
CA ARG A 306 -35.01 25.16 33.89
C ARG A 306 -36.01 26.15 34.50
N VAL A 307 -35.97 27.42 34.08
CA VAL A 307 -36.94 28.45 34.51
C VAL A 307 -38.33 28.12 33.99
N ASN A 308 -38.46 27.65 32.74
CA ASN A 308 -39.74 27.23 32.17
C ASN A 308 -40.32 26.02 32.94
N LEU A 309 -39.49 25.03 33.28
CA LEU A 309 -39.90 23.90 34.12
C LEU A 309 -40.37 24.36 35.51
N GLN A 310 -39.66 25.33 36.12
CA GLN A 310 -40.08 25.92 37.39
C GLN A 310 -41.45 26.62 37.27
N GLN A 311 -41.70 27.32 36.16
CA GLN A 311 -43.00 27.97 35.89
C GLN A 311 -44.11 26.94 35.70
N ILE A 312 -43.85 25.84 34.98
CA ILE A 312 -44.81 24.74 34.79
C ILE A 312 -45.20 24.15 36.15
N TYR A 313 -44.23 23.81 37.00
CA TYR A 313 -44.54 23.27 38.33
C TYR A 313 -45.28 24.28 39.21
N ARG A 314 -44.98 25.57 39.09
CA ARG A 314 -45.70 26.62 39.81
C ARG A 314 -47.16 26.72 39.37
N ILE A 315 -47.42 26.72 38.06
CA ILE A 315 -48.78 26.72 37.50
C ILE A 315 -49.55 25.47 37.97
N GLU A 316 -48.88 24.32 38.01
CA GLU A 316 -49.47 23.07 38.51
C GLU A 316 -49.82 23.15 40.00
N LEU A 317 -48.98 23.76 40.83
CA LEU A 317 -49.27 23.99 42.24
C LEU A 317 -50.42 24.98 42.46
N ASP A 318 -50.47 26.05 41.68
CA ASP A 318 -51.54 27.05 41.74
C ASP A 318 -52.89 26.46 41.29
N THR A 319 -52.90 25.61 40.25
CA THR A 319 -54.10 24.89 39.80
C THR A 319 -54.57 23.84 40.80
N ILE A 320 -53.66 23.14 41.48
CA ILE A 320 -54.01 22.24 42.58
C ILE A 320 -54.60 23.02 43.76
N ALA A 321 -54.03 24.16 44.12
CA ALA A 321 -54.54 25.02 45.18
C ALA A 321 -55.96 25.54 44.85
N ALA A 322 -56.20 25.97 43.61
CA ALA A 322 -57.52 26.39 43.15
C ALA A 322 -58.55 25.23 43.20
N THR A 323 -58.14 24.02 42.81
CA THR A 323 -59.01 22.83 42.87
C THR A 323 -59.34 22.45 44.33
N ALA A 324 -58.37 22.59 45.24
CA ALA A 324 -58.59 22.38 46.67
C ALA A 324 -59.54 23.42 47.27
N GLN A 325 -59.43 24.69 46.87
CA GLN A 325 -60.34 25.75 47.27
C GLN A 325 -61.76 25.50 46.75
N GLN A 326 -61.91 25.03 45.51
CA GLN A 326 -63.20 24.66 44.93
C GLN A 326 -63.84 23.47 45.66
N ALA A 327 -63.06 22.47 46.06
CA ALA A 327 -63.53 21.36 46.88
C ALA A 327 -63.98 21.82 48.28
N GLN A 328 -63.25 22.74 48.91
CA GLN A 328 -63.65 23.33 50.20
C GLN A 328 -64.97 24.12 50.09
N MET A 329 -65.17 24.86 48.99
CA MET A 329 -66.43 25.56 48.74
C MET A 329 -67.60 24.60 48.51
N ALA A 330 -67.38 23.50 47.77
CA ALA A 330 -68.39 22.44 47.57
C ALA A 330 -68.75 21.72 48.88
N GLU A 331 -67.76 21.43 49.73
CA GLU A 331 -67.99 20.87 51.07
C GLU A 331 -68.75 21.84 51.99
N ALA A 332 -68.44 23.14 51.94
CA ALA A 332 -69.15 24.17 52.70
C ALA A 332 -70.60 24.32 52.24
N LEU A 333 -70.86 24.26 50.93
CA LEU A 333 -72.21 24.24 50.34
C LEU A 333 -73.00 23.00 50.77
N ALA A 334 -72.39 21.80 50.69
CA ALA A 334 -73.02 20.57 51.18
C ALA A 334 -73.33 20.66 52.69
N GLY A 335 -72.44 21.25 53.48
CA GLY A 335 -72.65 21.53 54.90
C GLY A 335 -73.82 22.51 55.16
N GLN A 336 -73.95 23.57 54.36
CA GLN A 336 -75.06 24.53 54.45
C GLN A 336 -76.39 23.87 54.09
N VAL A 337 -76.45 23.08 53.00
CA VAL A 337 -77.66 22.33 52.58
C VAL A 337 -78.04 21.30 53.65
N THR A 338 -77.07 20.65 54.30
CA THR A 338 -77.32 19.75 55.43
C THR A 338 -77.94 20.48 56.62
N GLN A 339 -77.45 21.69 56.94
CA GLN A 339 -78.03 22.52 58.00
C GLN A 339 -79.43 23.00 57.65
N THR A 340 -79.69 23.38 56.38
CA THR A 340 -81.02 23.80 55.94
C THR A 340 -82.02 22.65 55.94
N LEU A 341 -81.59 21.44 55.52
CA LEU A 341 -82.37 20.22 55.62
C LEU A 341 -82.72 19.92 57.09
N ALA A 342 -81.73 19.92 57.98
CA ALA A 342 -81.93 19.67 59.42
C ALA A 342 -82.81 20.74 60.10
N GLN A 343 -82.79 21.99 59.59
CA GLN A 343 -83.66 23.06 60.08
C GLN A 343 -85.08 22.91 59.54
N HIS A 344 -85.27 22.57 58.26
CA HIS A 344 -86.58 22.33 57.66
C HIS A 344 -87.27 21.09 58.24
N GLU A 345 -86.51 20.06 58.59
CA GLU A 345 -87.00 18.89 59.35
C GLU A 345 -87.50 19.25 60.75
N ARG A 346 -86.89 20.26 61.41
CA ARG A 346 -87.35 20.78 62.71
C ARG A 346 -88.57 21.69 62.59
N GLU A 347 -88.78 22.31 61.43
CA GLU A 347 -89.94 23.15 61.08
C GLU A 347 -91.12 22.33 60.54
N LYS A 348 -91.19 21.03 60.88
CA LYS A 348 -92.34 20.20 60.57
C LYS A 348 -93.60 20.86 61.15
N PRO A 349 -94.63 21.15 60.34
CA PRO A 349 -95.81 21.83 60.84
C PRO A 349 -96.54 20.92 61.85
N GLU A 350 -96.62 21.39 63.10
CA GLU A 350 -97.29 20.72 64.22
C GLU A 350 -98.47 21.59 64.69
N GLY A 351 -99.65 20.98 64.84
CA GLY A 351 -100.83 21.69 65.34
C GLY A 351 -100.63 22.08 66.80
N ARG A 352 -100.76 23.38 67.11
CA ARG A 352 -100.57 23.90 68.47
C ARG A 352 -101.91 24.17 69.16
N VAL A 353 -101.95 23.86 70.46
CA VAL A 353 -103.03 24.22 71.38
C VAL A 353 -102.54 25.40 72.23
N GLY A 354 -103.20 26.56 72.15
CA GLY A 354 -102.84 27.77 72.90
C GLY A 354 -103.33 27.78 74.36
N GLU A 355 -102.68 28.60 75.20
CA GLU A 355 -102.95 28.74 76.64
C GLU A 355 -104.39 29.17 76.97
N VAL A 356 -104.93 28.58 78.04
CA VAL A 356 -106.32 28.75 78.49
C VAL A 356 -106.47 30.07 79.25
N VAL A 357 -107.04 31.08 78.60
CA VAL A 357 -107.60 32.27 79.28
C VAL A 357 -109.12 32.18 79.21
N ASN A 358 -109.78 32.10 80.38
CA ASN A 358 -111.24 32.10 80.53
C ASN A 358 -112.00 30.98 79.78
N GLY A 359 -111.49 29.74 79.84
CA GLY A 359 -112.31 28.55 79.59
C GLY A 359 -112.74 28.27 78.15
N ARG A 360 -112.04 28.81 77.13
CA ARG A 360 -112.19 28.42 75.72
C ARG A 360 -110.81 28.12 75.10
N LEU A 361 -110.68 26.93 74.49
CA LEU A 361 -109.50 26.48 73.75
C LEU A 361 -109.63 26.87 72.27
N THR A 362 -108.65 27.58 71.72
CA THR A 362 -108.46 27.76 70.28
C THR A 362 -107.54 26.64 69.76
N VAL A 363 -108.04 25.87 68.80
CA VAL A 363 -107.30 24.79 68.11
C VAL A 363 -107.03 25.25 66.68
N GLU A 364 -105.76 25.37 66.32
CA GLU A 364 -105.33 25.60 64.93
C GLU A 364 -105.19 24.24 64.24
N LEU A 365 -106.07 23.95 63.27
CA LEU A 365 -106.03 22.72 62.46
C LEU A 365 -105.07 22.92 61.28
N LEU A 366 -104.13 21.98 61.11
CA LEU A 366 -103.16 21.96 60.01
C LEU A 366 -103.87 21.66 58.67
N GLU A 367 -103.67 22.48 57.64
CA GLU A 367 -104.22 22.23 56.30
C GLU A 367 -103.35 21.25 55.50
N GLN A 368 -103.97 20.33 54.74
CA GLN A 368 -103.27 19.30 53.96
C GLN A 368 -102.32 19.90 52.90
N ARG A 369 -102.63 21.10 52.41
CA ARG A 369 -101.79 21.86 51.47
C ARG A 369 -100.43 22.25 52.06
N ASP A 370 -100.36 22.49 53.37
CA ASP A 370 -99.13 22.89 54.06
C ASP A 370 -98.20 21.68 54.29
N VAL A 371 -98.78 20.50 54.53
CA VAL A 371 -98.04 19.23 54.62
C VAL A 371 -97.47 18.85 53.25
N ASP A 372 -98.26 18.95 52.17
CA ASP A 372 -97.78 18.63 50.82
C ASP A 372 -96.67 19.60 50.36
N GLN A 373 -96.78 20.89 50.69
CA GLN A 373 -95.73 21.88 50.39
C GLN A 373 -94.43 21.61 51.17
N TRP A 374 -94.53 21.24 52.46
CA TRP A 374 -93.37 20.83 53.26
C TRP A 374 -92.74 19.55 52.72
N THR A 375 -93.56 18.55 52.34
CA THR A 375 -93.06 17.25 51.84
C THR A 375 -92.38 17.38 50.48
N ASN A 376 -92.96 18.14 49.55
CA ASN A 376 -92.34 18.44 48.26
C ASN A 376 -91.02 19.21 48.42
N ARG A 377 -90.95 20.14 49.38
CA ARG A 377 -89.74 20.90 49.66
C ARG A 377 -88.68 20.06 50.38
N LEU A 378 -89.08 19.11 51.23
CA LEU A 378 -88.18 18.13 51.84
C LEU A 378 -87.58 17.19 50.78
N GLU A 379 -88.38 16.74 49.81
CA GLU A 379 -87.91 15.90 48.71
C GLU A 379 -86.95 16.66 47.78
N GLU A 380 -87.26 17.93 47.46
CA GLU A 380 -86.37 18.84 46.73
C GLU A 380 -85.04 19.08 47.49
N LEU A 381 -85.10 19.33 48.80
CA LEU A 381 -83.91 19.52 49.64
C LEU A 381 -83.10 18.24 49.80
N ASN A 382 -83.73 17.07 49.86
CA ASN A 382 -83.04 15.77 49.90
C ASN A 382 -82.34 15.47 48.56
N GLN A 383 -82.97 15.78 47.44
CA GLN A 383 -82.35 15.65 46.12
C GLN A 383 -81.15 16.61 45.97
N ASN A 384 -81.29 17.84 46.47
CA ASN A 384 -80.21 18.83 46.50
C ASN A 384 -79.07 18.40 47.45
N HIS A 385 -79.38 17.82 48.61
CA HIS A 385 -78.39 17.29 49.54
C HIS A 385 -77.60 16.12 48.93
N SER A 386 -78.30 15.16 48.30
CA SER A 386 -77.67 14.04 47.61
C SER A 386 -76.72 14.53 46.53
N THR A 387 -77.19 15.44 45.66
CA THR A 387 -76.40 16.01 44.56
C THR A 387 -75.17 16.74 45.08
N ALA A 388 -75.34 17.65 46.05
CA ALA A 388 -74.24 18.41 46.66
C ALA A 388 -73.23 17.50 47.39
N SER A 389 -73.70 16.43 48.05
CA SER A 389 -72.83 15.46 48.74
C SER A 389 -72.01 14.62 47.76
N THR A 390 -72.60 14.16 46.65
CA THR A 390 -71.86 13.50 45.57
C THR A 390 -70.86 14.42 44.88
N GLU A 391 -71.22 15.68 44.64
CA GLU A 391 -70.30 16.66 44.06
C GLU A 391 -69.13 16.98 45.00
N ALA A 392 -69.38 17.11 46.31
CA ALA A 392 -68.34 17.28 47.31
C ALA A 392 -67.42 16.04 47.40
N ALA A 393 -67.97 14.83 47.38
CA ALA A 393 -67.20 13.59 47.38
C ALA A 393 -66.33 13.43 46.11
N ALA A 394 -66.87 13.80 44.94
CA ALA A 394 -66.14 13.80 43.67
C ALA A 394 -65.01 14.84 43.66
N ALA A 395 -65.27 16.05 44.16
CA ALA A 395 -64.26 17.10 44.29
C ALA A 395 -63.12 16.69 45.26
N ARG A 396 -63.45 16.04 46.38
CA ARG A 396 -62.46 15.54 47.34
C ARG A 396 -61.63 14.39 46.77
N ALA A 397 -62.23 13.51 45.97
CA ALA A 397 -61.50 12.46 45.25
C ALA A 397 -60.51 13.04 44.24
N MET A 398 -60.89 14.10 43.52
CA MET A 398 -59.98 14.82 42.59
C MET A 398 -58.79 15.47 43.30
N VAL A 399 -59.00 16.07 44.48
CA VAL A 399 -57.91 16.65 45.30
C VAL A 399 -56.97 15.55 45.81
N ASN A 400 -57.51 14.44 46.32
CA ASN A 400 -56.71 13.31 46.81
C ASN A 400 -55.91 12.63 45.69
N ALA A 401 -56.47 12.53 44.48
CA ALA A 401 -55.76 12.01 43.32
C ALA A 401 -54.56 12.89 42.92
N ARG A 402 -54.66 14.22 43.12
CA ARG A 402 -53.60 15.19 42.80
C ARG A 402 -52.62 15.49 43.95
N GLY A 403 -52.90 15.03 45.18
CA GLY A 403 -52.04 15.28 46.34
C GLY A 403 -50.62 14.71 46.22
N ARG A 404 -50.45 13.58 45.52
CA ARG A 404 -49.10 13.06 45.18
C ARG A 404 -48.35 13.94 44.17
N GLY A 405 -49.06 14.54 43.21
CA GLY A 405 -48.49 15.49 42.25
C GLY A 405 -48.04 16.79 42.92
N GLN A 406 -48.78 17.27 43.92
CA GLN A 406 -48.42 18.48 44.69
C GLN A 406 -47.08 18.35 45.40
N ALA A 407 -46.83 17.24 46.09
CA ALA A 407 -45.57 17.01 46.81
C ALA A 407 -44.37 16.89 45.85
N LEU A 408 -44.56 16.22 44.70
CA LEU A 408 -43.54 16.09 43.66
C LEU A 408 -43.22 17.45 43.01
N ALA A 409 -44.23 18.26 42.67
CA ALA A 409 -44.04 19.59 42.09
C ALA A 409 -43.39 20.57 43.10
N GLN A 410 -43.72 20.48 44.39
CA GLN A 410 -43.04 21.24 45.45
C GLN A 410 -41.56 20.84 45.60
N GLN A 411 -41.26 19.54 45.60
CA GLN A 411 -39.90 19.05 45.72
C GLN A 411 -39.06 19.37 44.46
N ALA A 412 -39.65 19.25 43.28
CA ALA A 412 -39.01 19.63 42.00
C ALA A 412 -38.72 21.14 41.95
N THR A 413 -39.65 21.97 42.42
CA THR A 413 -39.46 23.42 42.55
C THR A 413 -38.35 23.77 43.55
N ALA A 414 -38.31 23.12 44.70
CA ALA A 414 -37.26 23.32 45.71
C ALA A 414 -35.87 22.94 45.17
N ARG A 415 -35.76 21.83 44.42
CA ARG A 415 -34.50 21.38 43.81
C ARG A 415 -34.01 22.30 42.70
N LEU A 416 -34.92 22.88 41.90
CA LEU A 416 -34.57 23.88 40.88
C LEU A 416 -34.08 25.19 41.49
N LEU A 417 -34.45 25.50 42.73
CA LEU A 417 -34.05 26.71 43.46
C LEU A 417 -32.85 26.50 44.42
N ASP A 418 -32.44 25.25 44.66
CA ASP A 418 -31.34 24.92 45.55
C ASP A 418 -29.98 25.24 44.91
N ALA A 419 -29.25 26.20 45.48
CA ALA A 419 -27.96 26.62 44.98
C ALA A 419 -26.86 25.55 45.02
N THR A 420 -27.04 24.48 45.80
CA THR A 420 -26.08 23.37 45.91
C THR A 420 -26.33 22.25 44.90
N ALA A 421 -27.50 22.23 44.26
CA ALA A 421 -27.85 21.22 43.27
C ALA A 421 -27.27 21.58 41.88
N PRO A 422 -26.55 20.66 41.19
CA PRO A 422 -25.89 20.96 39.91
C PRO A 422 -26.87 21.28 38.76
N ASP A 423 -28.12 20.82 38.87
CA ASP A 423 -29.17 21.04 37.87
C ASP A 423 -30.09 22.23 38.20
N SER A 424 -29.75 23.04 39.20
CA SER A 424 -30.55 24.18 39.62
C SER A 424 -30.36 25.41 38.73
N ILE A 425 -31.27 26.37 38.88
CA ILE A 425 -31.18 27.68 38.23
C ILE A 425 -29.93 28.45 38.73
N PRO A 426 -29.63 28.52 40.06
CA PRO A 426 -28.40 29.16 40.54
C PRO A 426 -27.11 28.49 40.06
N ALA A 427 -27.08 27.16 39.91
CA ALA A 427 -25.90 26.46 39.37
C ALA A 427 -25.65 26.81 37.89
N ALA A 428 -26.71 26.96 37.09
CA ALA A 428 -26.60 27.46 35.72
C ALA A 428 -26.13 28.92 35.70
N GLU A 429 -26.58 29.76 36.63
CA GLU A 429 -26.11 31.15 36.77
C GLU A 429 -24.62 31.24 37.10
N GLN A 430 -24.14 30.40 38.02
CA GLN A 430 -22.71 30.32 38.33
C GLN A 430 -21.88 29.81 37.14
N ALA A 431 -22.40 28.85 36.38
CA ALA A 431 -21.74 28.36 35.16
C ALA A 431 -21.66 29.47 34.09
N ILE A 432 -22.75 30.23 33.88
CA ILE A 432 -22.75 31.42 33.01
C ILE A 432 -21.67 32.40 33.45
N ALA A 433 -21.62 32.76 34.74
CA ALA A 433 -20.62 33.69 35.26
C ALA A 433 -19.17 33.19 35.05
N ARG A 434 -18.92 31.88 35.19
CA ARG A 434 -17.60 31.28 34.91
C ARG A 434 -17.23 31.37 33.42
N HIS A 435 -18.13 31.00 32.52
CA HIS A 435 -17.86 31.04 31.08
C HIS A 435 -17.77 32.49 30.56
N GLU A 436 -18.59 33.43 31.08
CA GLU A 436 -18.45 34.87 30.82
C GLU A 436 -17.11 35.41 31.33
N GLY A 437 -16.62 34.92 32.47
CA GLY A 437 -15.27 35.21 32.96
C GLY A 437 -14.17 34.72 32.02
N LEU A 438 -14.31 33.52 31.43
CA LEU A 438 -13.38 33.00 30.43
C LEU A 438 -13.42 33.80 29.12
N VAL A 439 -14.60 34.21 28.66
CA VAL A 439 -14.75 35.11 27.50
C VAL A 439 -13.99 36.42 27.74
N ALA A 440 -14.20 37.07 28.89
CA ALA A 440 -13.51 38.31 29.25
C ALA A 440 -11.99 38.12 29.48
N GLN A 441 -11.55 36.92 29.87
CA GLN A 441 -10.13 36.58 29.99
C GLN A 441 -9.48 36.40 28.62
N PHE A 442 -10.09 35.64 27.71
CA PHE A 442 -9.58 35.44 26.36
C PHE A 442 -9.63 36.72 25.54
N GLU A 443 -10.63 37.57 25.76
CA GLU A 443 -10.71 38.89 25.14
C GLU A 443 -9.58 39.82 25.61
N ARG A 444 -9.27 39.84 26.91
CA ARG A 444 -8.08 40.54 27.43
C ARG A 444 -6.78 39.98 26.88
N GLN A 445 -6.63 38.65 26.82
CA GLN A 445 -5.43 38.01 26.25
C GLN A 445 -5.24 38.33 24.77
N ALA A 446 -6.31 38.36 23.98
CA ALA A 446 -6.26 38.79 22.59
C ALA A 446 -5.86 40.27 22.49
N LEU A 447 -6.46 41.14 23.31
CA LEU A 447 -6.16 42.57 23.33
C LEU A 447 -4.73 42.88 23.78
N ASP A 448 -4.21 42.17 24.77
CA ASP A 448 -2.82 42.27 25.26
C ASP A 448 -1.82 41.88 24.16
N LYS A 449 -2.13 40.81 23.41
CA LYS A 449 -1.34 40.37 22.24
C LYS A 449 -1.40 41.38 21.09
N GLU A 450 -2.52 42.09 20.93
CA GLU A 450 -2.74 43.12 19.90
C GLU A 450 -2.29 44.54 20.34
N GLY A 451 -1.64 44.69 21.50
CA GLY A 451 -1.13 45.98 21.96
C GLY A 451 -2.23 46.99 22.36
N GLY A 452 -3.38 46.50 22.82
CA GLY A 452 -4.46 47.34 23.35
C GLY A 452 -5.50 47.79 22.32
N ARG A 453 -5.35 47.45 21.03
CA ARG A 453 -6.29 47.82 19.96
C ARG A 453 -6.88 46.57 19.30
N PRO A 454 -8.21 46.38 19.33
CA PRO A 454 -8.82 45.20 18.72
C PRO A 454 -8.65 45.20 17.20
N GLY A 455 -8.16 44.09 16.64
CA GLY A 455 -7.94 43.94 15.19
C GLY A 455 -6.60 44.47 14.69
N GLN A 456 -5.72 44.95 15.60
CA GLN A 456 -4.42 45.49 15.22
C GLN A 456 -3.50 44.43 14.61
N ALA A 457 -3.56 43.16 15.04
CA ALA A 457 -2.72 42.12 14.46
C ALA A 457 -3.07 41.82 12.98
N GLU A 458 -4.37 41.87 12.65
CA GLU A 458 -4.85 41.73 11.26
C GLU A 458 -4.52 42.98 10.43
N ALA A 459 -4.62 44.17 11.02
CA ALA A 459 -4.25 45.43 10.37
C ALA A 459 -2.74 45.53 10.10
N ASP A 460 -1.91 45.10 11.06
CA ASP A 460 -0.44 45.05 10.93
C ASP A 460 -0.01 44.02 9.89
N LEU A 461 -0.69 42.87 9.83
CA LEU A 461 -0.50 41.88 8.78
C LEU A 461 -0.87 42.45 7.39
N ALA A 462 -2.02 43.12 7.28
CA ALA A 462 -2.44 43.77 6.04
C ALA A 462 -1.47 44.88 5.63
N ALA A 463 -0.97 45.68 6.58
CA ALA A 463 0.02 46.73 6.34
C ALA A 463 1.37 46.14 5.90
N ALA A 464 1.86 45.09 6.57
CA ALA A 464 3.10 44.41 6.20
C ALA A 464 3.01 43.77 4.81
N ARG A 465 1.86 43.20 4.45
CA ARG A 465 1.60 42.66 3.11
C ARG A 465 1.51 43.76 2.05
N ASN A 466 0.90 44.91 2.36
CA ASN A 466 0.87 46.07 1.45
C ASN A 466 2.26 46.70 1.25
N GLU A 467 3.08 46.77 2.30
CA GLU A 467 4.48 47.19 2.24
C GLU A 467 5.28 46.24 1.33
N LEU A 468 5.12 44.92 1.53
CA LEU A 468 5.72 43.90 0.69
C LEU A 468 5.26 44.02 -0.77
N ALA A 469 3.97 44.23 -1.00
CA ALA A 469 3.42 44.34 -2.34
C ALA A 469 3.93 45.58 -3.08
N THR A 470 4.08 46.70 -2.38
CA THR A 470 4.62 47.95 -2.94
C THR A 470 6.10 47.81 -3.29
N GLN A 471 6.89 47.12 -2.46
CA GLN A 471 8.32 46.87 -2.74
C GLN A 471 8.51 45.86 -3.88
N LEU A 472 7.73 44.78 -3.90
CA LEU A 472 7.74 43.78 -4.97
C LEU A 472 7.36 44.39 -6.33
N ALA A 473 6.35 45.28 -6.37
CA ALA A 473 5.97 45.96 -7.61
C ALA A 473 7.10 46.83 -8.18
N ARG A 474 7.91 47.48 -7.33
CA ARG A 474 9.09 48.28 -7.75
C ARG A 474 10.26 47.41 -8.22
N GLN A 475 10.52 46.29 -7.55
CA GLN A 475 11.57 45.35 -7.96
C GLN A 475 11.18 44.56 -9.21
N TRP A 476 9.89 44.28 -9.40
CA TRP A 476 9.39 43.65 -10.62
C TRP A 476 9.71 44.46 -11.87
N SER A 477 9.52 45.79 -11.83
CA SER A 477 9.90 46.67 -12.95
C SER A 477 11.41 46.60 -13.23
N GLN A 478 12.25 46.48 -12.19
CA GLN A 478 13.71 46.36 -12.33
C GLN A 478 14.16 44.97 -12.82
N ALA A 479 13.47 43.91 -12.41
CA ALA A 479 13.74 42.53 -12.82
C ALA A 479 13.37 42.30 -14.30
N LEU A 480 12.25 42.86 -14.77
CA LEU A 480 11.86 42.81 -16.19
C LEU A 480 12.93 43.41 -17.12
N GLU A 481 13.65 44.43 -16.65
CA GLU A 481 14.71 45.10 -17.42
C GLU A 481 16.07 44.37 -17.39
N SER A 482 16.28 43.42 -16.47
CA SER A 482 17.61 42.83 -16.19
C SER A 482 17.72 41.31 -16.44
N LEU A 483 16.65 40.64 -16.87
CA LEU A 483 16.65 39.19 -17.07
C LEU A 483 17.31 38.78 -18.41
N PRO A 484 18.38 37.96 -18.39
CA PRO A 484 18.98 37.43 -19.61
C PRO A 484 18.07 36.34 -20.22
N ALA A 485 18.07 36.25 -21.57
CA ALA A 485 17.17 35.40 -22.33
C ALA A 485 17.31 33.88 -22.06
N ASN A 486 18.42 33.46 -21.45
CA ASN A 486 18.76 32.07 -21.15
C ASN A 486 18.25 31.54 -19.80
N ASN A 487 17.61 32.37 -18.97
CA ASN A 487 17.12 31.95 -17.66
C ASN A 487 15.77 31.23 -17.76
N VAL A 488 15.51 30.22 -16.93
CA VAL A 488 14.28 29.37 -16.96
C VAL A 488 13.44 29.65 -15.71
N VAL A 489 12.11 29.48 -15.78
CA VAL A 489 11.22 29.60 -14.60
C VAL A 489 11.62 28.63 -13.48
N ASP A 490 11.70 29.09 -12.22
CA ASP A 490 11.75 28.20 -11.04
C ASP A 490 10.37 27.56 -10.83
N GLY A 491 10.18 26.34 -11.35
CA GLY A 491 8.89 25.66 -11.32
C GLY A 491 8.44 25.26 -9.92
N LEU A 492 9.36 25.09 -8.96
CA LEU A 492 9.01 24.71 -7.58
C LEU A 492 8.52 25.94 -6.78
N ASP A 493 9.15 27.10 -6.98
CA ASP A 493 8.67 28.36 -6.38
C ASP A 493 7.29 28.74 -6.94
N LEU A 494 7.11 28.59 -8.25
CA LEU A 494 5.82 28.82 -8.90
C LEU A 494 4.73 27.89 -8.36
N HIS A 495 5.03 26.61 -8.15
CA HIS A 495 4.12 25.66 -7.52
C HIS A 495 3.72 26.06 -6.10
N ARG A 496 4.66 26.51 -5.26
CA ARG A 496 4.36 26.99 -3.90
C ARG A 496 3.43 28.20 -3.91
N ARG A 497 3.69 29.17 -4.79
CA ARG A 497 2.81 30.34 -4.99
C ARG A 497 1.42 29.94 -5.43
N TRP A 498 1.32 28.96 -6.31
CA TRP A 498 0.05 28.35 -6.71
C TRP A 498 -0.66 27.71 -5.53
N LYS A 499 -0.03 26.84 -4.73
CA LYS A 499 -0.65 26.23 -3.54
C LYS A 499 -1.12 27.27 -2.53
N ASN A 500 -0.33 28.30 -2.28
CA ASN A 500 -0.70 29.38 -1.36
C ASN A 500 -1.97 30.13 -1.83
N SER A 501 -2.18 30.27 -3.15
CA SER A 501 -3.42 30.83 -3.71
C SER A 501 -4.64 29.94 -3.50
N GLN A 502 -4.47 28.65 -3.20
CA GLN A 502 -5.59 27.73 -2.97
C GLN A 502 -6.02 27.66 -1.50
N SER A 503 -5.12 28.00 -0.57
CA SER A 503 -5.30 27.77 0.88
C SER A 503 -5.71 29.01 1.70
N GLY A 504 -6.06 30.14 1.05
CA GLY A 504 -6.33 31.42 1.73
C GLY A 504 -7.67 31.49 2.48
N PRO A 505 -7.77 32.18 3.64
CA PRO A 505 -9.04 32.43 4.33
C PRO A 505 -10.02 33.22 3.46
N SER A 506 -11.32 32.93 3.58
CA SER A 506 -12.40 33.64 2.91
C SER A 506 -12.37 35.14 3.26
N GLY A 507 -11.91 35.98 2.32
CA GLY A 507 -11.80 37.44 2.50
C GLY A 507 -10.48 38.07 2.03
N GLN A 508 -9.44 37.27 1.69
CA GLN A 508 -8.18 37.76 1.10
C GLN A 508 -8.21 37.73 -0.43
N SER A 509 -7.46 38.63 -1.08
CA SER A 509 -7.27 38.59 -2.54
C SER A 509 -6.46 37.36 -2.92
N ARG A 510 -7.13 36.33 -3.45
CA ARG A 510 -6.55 35.06 -3.91
C ARG A 510 -5.40 35.21 -4.91
N TRP A 511 -5.41 36.32 -5.65
CA TRP A 511 -4.50 36.64 -6.73
C TRP A 511 -3.73 37.92 -6.39
N ASP A 512 -2.54 37.75 -5.85
CA ASP A 512 -1.67 38.85 -5.43
C ASP A 512 -0.18 38.54 -5.74
N VAL A 513 0.71 39.45 -5.38
CA VAL A 513 2.14 39.34 -5.66
C VAL A 513 2.89 38.35 -4.75
N THR A 514 2.26 37.89 -3.66
CA THR A 514 2.79 36.80 -2.81
C THR A 514 2.37 35.43 -3.33
N THR A 515 1.34 35.39 -4.17
CA THR A 515 0.82 34.24 -4.89
C THR A 515 1.09 34.41 -6.40
N ILE A 516 0.05 34.45 -7.24
CA ILE A 516 0.12 34.74 -8.67
C ILE A 516 -0.79 35.94 -8.95
N PRO A 517 -0.25 37.08 -9.42
CA PRO A 517 -0.99 38.35 -9.45
C PRO A 517 -1.90 38.49 -10.68
N PHE A 518 -2.81 37.53 -10.88
CA PHE A 518 -3.83 37.62 -11.93
C PHE A 518 -4.71 38.87 -11.74
N GLY A 519 -4.99 39.57 -12.84
CA GLY A 519 -5.70 40.84 -12.85
C GLY A 519 -4.86 42.09 -12.60
N ASN A 520 -3.54 41.92 -12.42
CA ASN A 520 -2.64 43.06 -12.32
C ASN A 520 -2.15 43.50 -13.72
N ALA A 521 -2.80 44.54 -14.26
CA ALA A 521 -2.47 45.12 -15.55
C ALA A 521 -1.03 45.67 -15.62
N LEU A 522 -0.46 46.12 -14.50
CA LEU A 522 0.90 46.66 -14.43
C LEU A 522 1.97 45.56 -14.53
N LEU A 523 1.64 44.35 -14.06
CA LEU A 523 2.49 43.16 -14.18
C LEU A 523 2.20 42.34 -15.45
N GLY A 524 1.20 42.74 -16.23
CA GLY A 524 0.81 42.12 -17.49
C GLY A 524 0.15 40.75 -17.35
N PHE A 525 -0.38 40.40 -16.17
CA PHE A 525 -1.14 39.16 -16.00
C PHE A 525 -2.61 39.38 -16.37
N PRO A 526 -3.27 38.37 -16.99
CA PRO A 526 -4.64 38.51 -17.46
C PRO A 526 -5.63 38.59 -16.29
N ASN A 527 -6.77 39.25 -16.52
CA ASN A 527 -7.86 39.30 -15.55
C ASN A 527 -8.48 37.91 -15.34
N PRO A 528 -8.88 37.57 -14.09
CA PRO A 528 -9.62 36.35 -13.81
C PRO A 528 -10.84 36.19 -14.73
N GLY A 529 -11.07 34.99 -15.24
CA GLY A 529 -12.19 34.65 -16.13
C GLY A 529 -11.95 34.89 -17.63
N THR A 530 -10.80 35.44 -18.04
CA THR A 530 -10.43 35.54 -19.46
C THR A 530 -9.96 34.20 -20.04
N GLY A 531 -9.95 34.05 -21.37
CA GLY A 531 -9.45 32.83 -22.04
C GLY A 531 -7.98 32.52 -21.70
N ASP A 532 -7.12 33.55 -21.72
CA ASP A 532 -5.71 33.44 -21.31
C ASP A 532 -5.58 33.02 -19.83
N PHE A 533 -6.41 33.57 -18.94
CA PHE A 533 -6.43 33.17 -17.54
C PHE A 533 -6.75 31.68 -17.38
N ASN A 534 -7.81 31.19 -18.03
CA ASN A 534 -8.19 29.78 -17.95
C ASN A 534 -7.07 28.87 -18.47
N ALA A 535 -6.44 29.22 -19.59
CA ALA A 535 -5.33 28.45 -20.15
C ALA A 535 -4.09 28.44 -19.23
N LEU A 536 -3.76 29.57 -18.59
CA LEU A 536 -2.68 29.63 -17.59
C LEU A 536 -2.98 28.81 -16.34
N ILE A 537 -4.25 28.80 -15.89
CA ILE A 537 -4.69 27.96 -14.77
C ILE A 537 -4.54 26.48 -15.11
N GLU A 538 -4.89 26.05 -16.32
CA GLU A 538 -4.67 24.66 -16.75
C GLU A 538 -3.19 24.27 -16.73
N GLN A 539 -2.28 25.16 -17.13
CA GLN A 539 -0.84 24.90 -17.03
C GLN A 539 -0.35 24.84 -15.57
N LEU A 540 -0.89 25.67 -14.68
CA LEU A 540 -0.57 25.63 -13.25
C LEU A 540 -1.12 24.37 -12.56
N LYS A 541 -2.30 23.89 -12.98
CA LYS A 541 -2.82 22.57 -12.55
C LYS A 541 -1.94 21.44 -13.05
N SER A 542 -1.52 21.48 -14.32
CA SER A 542 -0.59 20.47 -14.85
C SER A 542 0.75 20.47 -14.10
N LEU A 543 1.22 21.63 -13.63
CA LEU A 543 2.40 21.74 -12.79
C LEU A 543 2.15 21.11 -11.40
N ASP A 544 1.00 21.37 -10.78
CA ASP A 544 0.59 20.74 -9.51
C ASP A 544 0.51 19.21 -9.65
N ASP A 545 -0.12 18.72 -10.72
CA ASP A 545 -0.25 17.29 -11.03
C ASP A 545 1.10 16.60 -11.23
N LEU A 546 2.09 17.31 -11.78
CA LEU A 546 3.46 16.80 -11.97
C LEU A 546 4.19 16.66 -10.62
N VAL A 547 4.11 17.67 -9.76
CA VAL A 547 4.71 17.63 -8.41
C VAL A 547 4.05 16.54 -7.57
N ASP A 548 2.73 16.43 -7.65
CA ASP A 548 1.97 15.39 -6.95
C ASP A 548 2.26 13.99 -7.50
N ALA A 549 2.49 13.82 -8.81
CA ALA A 549 2.92 12.55 -9.39
C ALA A 549 4.30 12.09 -8.88
N VAL A 550 5.24 13.03 -8.73
CA VAL A 550 6.55 12.76 -8.10
C VAL A 550 6.35 12.39 -6.63
N GLY A 551 5.52 13.13 -5.89
CA GLY A 551 5.17 12.84 -4.51
C GLY A 551 4.59 11.44 -4.32
N ASP A 552 3.60 11.06 -5.12
CA ASP A 552 2.96 9.74 -5.11
C ASP A 552 3.96 8.61 -5.33
N THR A 553 4.78 8.74 -6.37
CA THR A 553 5.74 7.71 -6.74
C THR A 553 6.79 7.51 -5.66
N VAL A 554 7.20 8.59 -5.00
CA VAL A 554 8.22 8.59 -3.95
C VAL A 554 7.68 8.09 -2.63
N VAL A 555 6.45 8.46 -2.28
CA VAL A 555 5.76 7.90 -1.11
C VAL A 555 5.57 6.41 -1.29
N ALA A 556 5.16 5.96 -2.48
CA ALA A 556 5.05 4.54 -2.80
C ALA A 556 6.40 3.81 -2.68
N GLU A 557 7.47 4.36 -3.24
CA GLU A 557 8.82 3.78 -3.16
C GLU A 557 9.32 3.73 -1.71
N SER A 558 9.11 4.80 -0.95
CA SER A 558 9.54 4.89 0.45
C SER A 558 8.86 3.83 1.31
N VAL A 559 7.55 3.64 1.14
CA VAL A 559 6.80 2.60 1.85
C VAL A 559 7.21 1.21 1.34
N TYR A 560 7.47 1.05 0.05
CA TYR A 560 7.96 -0.21 -0.52
C TYR A 560 9.31 -0.63 0.07
N GLN A 561 10.28 0.28 0.14
CA GLN A 561 11.59 0.02 0.76
C GLN A 561 11.48 -0.22 2.26
N LEU A 562 10.57 0.47 2.96
CA LEU A 562 10.31 0.22 4.38
C LEU A 562 9.76 -1.19 4.60
N VAL A 563 8.79 -1.62 3.78
CA VAL A 563 8.22 -2.97 3.82
C VAL A 563 9.28 -4.03 3.51
N GLN A 564 10.23 -3.74 2.61
CA GLN A 564 11.40 -4.59 2.35
C GLN A 564 12.44 -4.64 3.47
N GLY A 565 12.31 -3.82 4.52
CA GLY A 565 13.30 -3.76 5.59
C GLY A 565 14.53 -2.89 5.25
N ASN A 566 14.42 -1.98 4.29
CA ASN A 566 15.46 -1.04 3.86
C ASN A 566 15.17 0.40 4.31
N PRO A 567 15.19 0.71 5.63
CA PRO A 567 14.83 2.05 6.13
C PRO A 567 15.81 3.14 5.67
N LEU A 568 17.09 2.80 5.46
CA LEU A 568 18.09 3.76 4.95
C LEU A 568 17.76 4.23 3.53
N ARG A 569 17.33 3.31 2.65
CA ARG A 569 16.94 3.66 1.27
C ARG A 569 15.63 4.43 1.23
N SER A 570 14.67 4.09 2.10
CA SER A 570 13.46 4.89 2.31
C SER A 570 13.81 6.33 2.71
N GLY A 571 14.68 6.51 3.71
CA GLY A 571 15.14 7.82 4.15
C GLY A 571 15.88 8.60 3.05
N ALA A 572 16.82 7.96 2.35
CA ALA A 572 17.58 8.58 1.27
C ALA A 572 16.69 9.03 0.10
N THR A 573 15.64 8.28 -0.24
CA THR A 573 14.69 8.65 -1.31
C THR A 573 13.89 9.92 -0.94
N LEU A 574 13.45 10.03 0.31
CA LEU A 574 12.75 11.22 0.81
C LEU A 574 13.70 12.41 0.92
N ASP A 575 14.91 12.20 1.42
CA ASP A 575 15.91 13.26 1.64
C ASP A 575 16.42 13.84 0.31
N ALA A 576 16.67 12.99 -0.69
CA ALA A 576 17.06 13.41 -2.05
C ALA A 576 16.04 14.38 -2.68
N ILE A 577 14.76 14.23 -2.38
CA ILE A 577 13.70 15.08 -2.93
C ILE A 577 13.43 16.31 -2.06
N ALA A 578 13.58 16.18 -0.74
CA ALA A 578 13.46 17.30 0.17
C ALA A 578 14.61 18.31 0.02
N THR A 579 15.83 17.82 -0.15
CA THR A 579 17.05 18.65 -0.28
C THR A 579 17.35 19.01 -1.73
N GLY A 580 17.07 18.13 -2.69
CA GLY A 580 17.40 18.32 -4.10
C GLY A 580 18.91 18.30 -4.40
N GLU A 581 19.76 17.95 -3.43
CA GLU A 581 21.22 17.94 -3.53
C GLU A 581 21.79 16.57 -3.89
N LEU A 582 21.05 15.49 -3.59
CA LEU A 582 21.43 14.12 -3.90
C LEU A 582 20.58 13.58 -5.06
N PRO A 583 21.18 12.88 -6.04
CA PRO A 583 20.42 12.23 -7.10
C PRO A 583 19.49 11.17 -6.49
N PRO A 584 18.18 11.20 -6.82
CA PRO A 584 17.24 10.23 -6.26
C PRO A 584 17.58 8.81 -6.75
N PRO A 585 17.43 7.77 -5.91
CA PRO A 585 17.69 6.39 -6.32
C PRO A 585 16.67 5.91 -7.38
N GLU A 586 17.01 4.84 -8.10
CA GLU A 586 16.04 4.19 -8.98
C GLU A 586 14.87 3.61 -8.17
N LEU A 587 13.68 3.65 -8.78
CA LEU A 587 12.44 3.25 -8.15
C LEU A 587 12.21 1.75 -8.37
N ASP A 588 12.11 0.96 -7.29
CA ASP A 588 11.84 -0.47 -7.39
C ASP A 588 10.34 -0.80 -7.40
N VAL A 589 9.51 0.04 -6.76
CA VAL A 589 8.05 -0.18 -6.63
C VAL A 589 7.31 -0.22 -7.97
N ILE A 590 7.93 0.29 -9.03
CA ILE A 590 7.38 0.31 -10.40
C ILE A 590 7.86 -0.90 -11.22
N HIS A 591 8.75 -1.72 -10.68
CA HIS A 591 9.24 -2.92 -11.33
C HIS A 591 8.42 -4.14 -10.91
N THR A 592 8.02 -4.95 -11.89
CA THR A 592 7.45 -6.28 -11.62
C THR A 592 8.62 -7.22 -11.31
N PRO A 593 8.79 -7.67 -10.05
CA PRO A 593 9.83 -8.64 -9.75
C PRO A 593 9.51 -9.94 -10.49
N ARG A 594 10.52 -10.47 -11.18
CA ARG A 594 10.43 -11.78 -11.85
C ARG A 594 11.50 -12.66 -11.25
N SER A 595 11.11 -13.83 -10.76
CA SER A 595 12.05 -14.88 -10.44
C SER A 595 12.48 -15.56 -11.74
N GLY A 596 13.68 -16.13 -11.74
CA GLY A 596 14.19 -16.76 -12.93
C GLY A 596 15.61 -17.28 -12.79
N ILE A 597 16.07 -17.93 -13.84
CA ILE A 597 17.43 -18.42 -13.95
C ILE A 597 18.22 -17.36 -14.71
N GLY A 598 19.21 -16.77 -14.05
CA GLY A 598 20.17 -15.88 -14.70
C GLY A 598 21.15 -16.70 -15.56
N LEU A 599 21.26 -16.34 -16.84
CA LEU A 599 22.22 -16.86 -17.80
C LEU A 599 23.18 -15.73 -18.16
N THR A 600 24.48 -15.93 -17.95
CA THR A 600 25.47 -14.92 -18.34
C THR A 600 25.91 -15.18 -19.78
N HIS A 601 25.84 -14.16 -20.62
CA HIS A 601 26.35 -14.17 -21.99
C HIS A 601 27.52 -13.20 -22.10
N ARG A 602 28.61 -13.65 -22.71
CA ARG A 602 29.75 -12.80 -23.09
C ARG A 602 30.03 -12.98 -24.56
N LEU A 603 30.10 -11.85 -25.25
CA LEU A 603 30.48 -11.76 -26.65
C LEU A 603 31.90 -11.20 -26.73
N CYS A 604 32.81 -11.92 -27.37
CA CYS A 604 34.21 -11.54 -27.49
C CYS A 604 34.77 -11.73 -28.89
N VAL A 605 35.94 -11.14 -29.15
CA VAL A 605 36.79 -11.44 -30.31
C VAL A 605 38.11 -11.98 -29.77
N LEU A 606 38.54 -13.15 -30.25
CA LEU A 606 39.76 -13.80 -29.79
C LEU A 606 40.82 -13.82 -30.89
N PHE A 607 42.06 -13.48 -30.54
CA PHE A 607 43.20 -13.48 -31.44
C PHE A 607 44.34 -14.34 -30.86
N PRO A 608 45.06 -15.12 -31.70
CA PRO A 608 46.29 -15.77 -31.26
C PRO A 608 47.35 -14.72 -30.83
N ALA A 609 48.24 -15.03 -29.88
CA ALA A 609 49.25 -14.05 -29.44
C ALA A 609 50.35 -13.78 -30.46
N THR A 610 50.55 -14.64 -31.47
CA THR A 610 51.45 -14.30 -32.57
C THR A 610 50.80 -13.17 -33.37
N PRO A 611 51.46 -12.00 -33.50
CA PRO A 611 50.91 -10.93 -34.33
C PRO A 611 50.63 -11.49 -35.71
N GLY A 612 49.38 -11.34 -36.19
CA GLY A 612 49.06 -11.68 -37.57
C GLY A 612 50.06 -10.97 -38.49
N THR A 613 50.59 -11.67 -39.49
CA THR A 613 51.44 -11.05 -40.50
C THR A 613 50.68 -9.87 -41.09
N ALA A 614 51.31 -8.68 -41.10
CA ALA A 614 50.72 -7.48 -41.68
C ALA A 614 50.15 -7.81 -43.06
N VAL A 615 48.87 -7.47 -43.28
CA VAL A 615 48.23 -7.71 -44.57
C VAL A 615 48.99 -6.91 -45.62
N THR A 616 49.57 -7.60 -46.61
CA THR A 616 50.52 -7.04 -47.59
C THR A 616 49.94 -5.94 -48.48
N THR A 617 48.62 -5.71 -48.41
CA THR A 617 47.90 -4.69 -49.19
C THR A 617 48.05 -3.28 -48.62
N TRP A 618 48.33 -3.13 -47.33
CA TRP A 618 48.52 -1.82 -46.70
C TRP A 618 50.00 -1.41 -46.67
N PRO A 619 50.37 -0.19 -47.14
CA PRO A 619 51.75 0.29 -47.11
C PRO A 619 52.15 0.73 -45.70
N THR A 620 52.60 -0.21 -44.86
CA THR A 620 53.12 0.09 -43.52
C THR A 620 54.63 0.21 -43.50
N GLY A 621 55.15 1.25 -42.86
CA GLY A 621 56.57 1.51 -42.62
C GLY A 621 56.85 1.95 -41.17
N PRO A 622 58.07 2.43 -40.88
CA PRO A 622 58.47 2.82 -39.52
C PRO A 622 57.80 4.11 -39.02
N GLU A 623 57.12 4.87 -39.88
CA GLU A 623 56.47 6.14 -39.53
C GLU A 623 55.05 5.96 -38.97
N GLN A 624 54.43 4.80 -39.17
CA GLN A 624 53.07 4.49 -38.70
C GLN A 624 53.09 3.94 -37.27
N VAL A 625 53.28 4.82 -36.29
CA VAL A 625 53.53 4.42 -34.88
C VAL A 625 52.39 3.59 -34.28
N ARG A 626 51.13 3.85 -34.68
CA ARG A 626 49.95 3.10 -34.17
C ARG A 626 50.03 1.61 -34.47
N THR A 627 50.62 1.18 -35.60
CA THR A 627 50.78 -0.26 -35.89
C THR A 627 51.85 -0.91 -35.03
N THR A 628 52.87 -0.17 -34.59
CA THR A 628 53.93 -0.70 -33.71
C THR A 628 53.41 -0.86 -32.29
N VAL A 629 52.55 0.06 -31.86
CA VAL A 629 51.88 -0.01 -30.56
C VAL A 629 50.85 -1.13 -30.55
N GLU A 630 50.02 -1.23 -31.60
CA GLU A 630 49.04 -2.30 -31.70
C GLU A 630 49.04 -3.09 -33.00
N PRO A 631 49.88 -4.14 -33.12
CA PRO A 631 49.95 -4.94 -34.33
C PRO A 631 48.72 -5.84 -34.51
N THR A 632 48.16 -6.40 -33.43
CA THR A 632 47.04 -7.35 -33.51
C THR A 632 45.76 -6.66 -33.99
N LEU A 633 45.38 -5.54 -33.37
CA LEU A 633 44.22 -4.76 -33.82
C LEU A 633 44.44 -4.16 -35.21
N ASN A 634 45.67 -3.79 -35.56
CA ASN A 634 45.98 -3.29 -36.90
C ASN A 634 45.79 -4.37 -37.98
N ALA A 635 46.26 -5.60 -37.72
CA ALA A 635 46.06 -6.72 -38.62
C ALA A 635 44.57 -7.07 -38.77
N TRP A 636 43.81 -7.06 -37.69
CA TRP A 636 42.36 -7.30 -37.76
C TRP A 636 41.63 -6.16 -38.48
N ALA A 637 41.92 -4.90 -38.16
CA ALA A 637 41.33 -3.74 -38.85
C ALA A 637 41.57 -3.79 -40.37
N ALA A 638 42.73 -4.28 -40.82
CA ALA A 638 43.00 -4.46 -42.24
C ALA A 638 42.01 -5.41 -42.94
N THR A 639 41.46 -6.40 -42.23
CA THR A 639 40.43 -7.32 -42.76
C THR A 639 39.04 -6.69 -42.82
N LEU A 640 38.81 -5.62 -42.05
CA LEU A 640 37.52 -4.92 -41.96
C LEU A 640 37.41 -3.75 -42.94
N LEU A 641 38.55 -3.20 -43.34
CA LEU A 641 38.63 -2.04 -44.21
C LEU A 641 38.78 -2.46 -45.68
N PRO A 642 38.36 -1.62 -46.63
CA PRO A 642 38.63 -1.85 -48.04
C PRO A 642 40.13 -1.83 -48.33
N ASP A 643 40.54 -2.58 -49.37
CA ASP A 643 41.88 -2.50 -49.93
C ASP A 643 42.22 -1.03 -50.26
N PRO A 644 43.28 -0.44 -49.65
CA PRO A 644 43.63 0.96 -49.86
C PRO A 644 44.00 1.25 -51.32
N ALA A 645 44.39 0.23 -52.10
CA ALA A 645 44.65 0.37 -53.52
C ALA A 645 43.37 0.49 -54.37
N LYS A 646 42.18 0.24 -53.80
CA LYS A 646 40.86 0.40 -54.44
C LYS A 646 40.08 1.62 -53.95
N VAL A 647 40.47 2.21 -52.83
CA VAL A 647 39.92 3.48 -52.36
C VAL A 647 40.44 4.62 -53.23
N ARG A 648 39.55 5.47 -53.76
CA ARG A 648 39.88 6.60 -54.65
C ARG A 648 39.35 7.91 -54.09
N CYS A 649 40.19 8.93 -54.15
CA CYS A 649 39.81 10.32 -53.94
C CYS A 649 39.98 11.08 -55.25
N ARG A 650 38.88 11.65 -55.74
CA ARG A 650 38.87 12.51 -56.92
C ARG A 650 39.17 13.94 -56.48
N ALA A 651 40.05 14.62 -57.21
CA ALA A 651 40.44 15.99 -56.91
C ALA A 651 40.49 16.84 -58.18
N ASP A 652 39.96 18.05 -58.09
CA ASP A 652 40.04 19.06 -59.15
C ASP A 652 41.04 20.15 -58.76
N TYR A 653 41.93 20.49 -59.69
CA TYR A 653 42.71 21.73 -59.63
C TYR A 653 41.90 22.83 -60.29
N VAL A 654 41.57 23.86 -59.52
CA VAL A 654 40.68 24.95 -59.91
C VAL A 654 41.47 26.25 -59.96
N ASP A 655 41.28 27.03 -61.03
CA ASP A 655 41.82 28.39 -61.11
C ASP A 655 41.07 29.31 -60.13
N PRO A 656 41.76 29.93 -59.14
CA PRO A 656 41.12 30.77 -58.13
C PRO A 656 40.47 32.03 -58.71
N ALA A 657 40.86 32.50 -59.90
CA ALA A 657 40.35 33.75 -60.46
C ALA A 657 38.95 33.62 -61.09
N ASN A 658 38.62 32.45 -61.64
CA ASN A 658 37.38 32.21 -62.40
C ASN A 658 36.63 30.93 -61.98
N GLY A 659 37.21 30.10 -61.12
CA GLY A 659 36.59 28.88 -60.61
C GLY A 659 36.56 27.72 -61.61
N THR A 660 37.28 27.81 -62.74
CA THR A 660 37.30 26.77 -63.79
C THR A 660 38.22 25.60 -63.39
N VAL A 661 37.79 24.37 -63.69
CA VAL A 661 38.60 23.16 -63.46
C VAL A 661 39.67 23.06 -64.55
N VAL A 662 40.93 23.14 -64.14
CA VAL A 662 42.11 23.06 -65.00
C VAL A 662 42.54 21.62 -65.22
N HIS A 663 42.42 20.78 -64.20
CA HIS A 663 42.80 19.36 -64.25
C HIS A 663 42.04 18.56 -63.19
N THR A 664 41.67 17.32 -63.50
CA THR A 664 41.05 16.39 -62.56
C THR A 664 41.93 15.15 -62.44
N LEU A 665 42.14 14.68 -61.21
CA LEU A 665 42.95 13.49 -60.92
C LEU A 665 42.27 12.58 -59.89
N ASP A 666 42.35 11.28 -60.11
CA ASP A 666 41.96 10.26 -59.14
C ASP A 666 43.21 9.68 -58.48
N THR A 667 43.27 9.73 -57.15
CA THR A 667 44.42 9.24 -56.37
C THR A 667 44.02 8.10 -55.43
N PRO A 668 44.84 7.04 -55.31
CA PRO A 668 44.57 5.93 -54.39
C PRO A 668 44.91 6.30 -52.93
N LEU A 669 44.27 5.66 -51.96
CA LEU A 669 44.60 5.87 -50.53
C LEU A 669 46.03 5.45 -50.19
N THR A 670 46.61 4.49 -50.91
CA THR A 670 48.01 4.08 -50.74
C THR A 670 49.01 5.23 -50.90
N ALA A 671 48.64 6.29 -51.61
CA ALA A 671 49.45 7.50 -51.77
C ALA A 671 49.74 8.22 -50.44
N LEU A 672 48.88 8.04 -49.42
CA LEU A 672 49.03 8.65 -48.10
C LEU A 672 49.87 7.83 -47.12
N GLN A 673 50.25 6.59 -47.48
CA GLN A 673 51.04 5.69 -46.64
C GLN A 673 50.48 5.56 -45.20
N LEU A 674 49.21 5.22 -45.07
CA LEU A 674 48.56 5.05 -43.77
C LEU A 674 48.55 3.57 -43.34
N SER A 675 48.63 3.30 -42.05
CA SER A 675 48.25 1.99 -41.51
C SER A 675 46.72 1.88 -41.35
N PRO A 676 46.14 0.67 -41.29
CA PRO A 676 44.73 0.47 -40.98
C PRO A 676 44.26 1.24 -39.74
N LEU A 677 45.01 1.21 -38.63
CA LEU A 677 44.66 1.97 -37.43
C LEU A 677 44.77 3.48 -37.63
N ASP A 678 45.72 3.96 -38.44
CA ASP A 678 45.76 5.39 -38.78
C ASP A 678 44.49 5.83 -39.49
N ALA A 679 44.04 5.06 -40.48
CA ALA A 679 42.79 5.31 -41.18
C ALA A 679 41.57 5.34 -40.23
N VAL A 680 41.45 4.37 -39.33
CA VAL A 680 40.33 4.31 -38.35
C VAL A 680 40.31 5.52 -37.43
N PHE A 681 41.48 5.95 -36.94
CA PHE A 681 41.59 7.05 -35.99
C PHE A 681 41.52 8.43 -36.66
N MET A 682 41.69 8.52 -37.99
CA MET A 682 41.57 9.76 -38.77
C MET A 682 40.17 10.01 -39.37
N ALA A 683 39.25 9.04 -39.28
CA ALA A 683 37.95 9.07 -39.97
C ALA A 683 36.88 9.99 -39.32
N GLU A 684 37.03 10.34 -38.05
CA GLU A 684 36.16 11.29 -37.35
C GLU A 684 36.89 12.63 -37.20
N GLY A 685 36.47 13.65 -37.96
CA GLY A 685 36.96 15.02 -37.79
C GLY A 685 36.42 15.61 -36.48
N GLN A 686 37.27 16.28 -35.71
CA GLN A 686 36.83 17.07 -34.56
C GLN A 686 35.93 18.21 -35.06
N ALA A 687 34.75 18.37 -34.46
CA ALA A 687 33.67 19.27 -34.91
C ALA A 687 33.95 20.78 -34.76
N GLN A 688 35.19 21.24 -34.92
CA GLN A 688 35.58 22.65 -34.81
C GLN A 688 36.33 23.09 -36.06
N ALA A 689 35.76 24.06 -36.79
CA ALA A 689 36.30 25.07 -37.73
C ALA A 689 37.50 24.75 -38.66
N GLN A 690 38.11 23.56 -38.61
CA GLN A 690 39.27 23.12 -39.38
C GLN A 690 38.91 21.87 -40.20
N ARG A 691 39.54 21.73 -41.37
CA ARG A 691 39.43 20.54 -42.24
C ARG A 691 39.87 19.29 -41.49
N ALA A 692 39.27 18.14 -41.78
CA ALA A 692 39.64 16.87 -41.14
C ALA A 692 41.10 16.47 -41.49
N GLU A 693 41.79 15.74 -40.60
CA GLU A 693 43.21 15.39 -40.80
C GLU A 693 43.45 14.64 -42.12
N LEU A 694 42.57 13.70 -42.47
CA LEU A 694 42.65 12.95 -43.73
C LEU A 694 42.60 13.88 -44.95
N GLU A 695 41.73 14.89 -44.92
CA GLU A 695 41.61 15.91 -45.97
C GLU A 695 42.89 16.74 -46.09
N GLN A 696 43.46 17.15 -44.95
CA GLN A 696 44.72 17.91 -44.91
C GLN A 696 45.89 17.10 -45.47
N ARG A 697 45.99 15.80 -45.14
CA ARG A 697 47.02 14.90 -45.68
C ARG A 697 46.87 14.71 -47.18
N TRP A 698 45.64 14.58 -47.68
CA TRP A 698 45.36 14.46 -49.11
C TRP A 698 45.76 15.72 -49.88
N LEU A 699 45.40 16.89 -49.34
CA LEU A 699 45.79 18.18 -49.89
C LEU A 699 47.31 18.34 -49.91
N ASN A 700 48.01 17.97 -48.82
CA ASN A 700 49.46 18.04 -48.74
C ASN A 700 50.12 17.17 -49.81
N HIS A 701 49.63 15.94 -50.00
CA HIS A 701 50.10 15.04 -51.06
C HIS A 701 49.91 15.67 -52.46
N LEU A 702 48.69 16.09 -52.81
CA LEU A 702 48.36 16.63 -54.13
C LEU A 702 49.08 17.95 -54.46
N LEU A 703 49.40 18.76 -53.45
CA LEU A 703 50.20 19.97 -53.65
C LEU A 703 51.68 19.64 -53.89
N ARG A 704 52.22 18.61 -53.23
CA ARG A 704 53.61 18.15 -53.42
C ARG A 704 53.81 17.39 -54.73
N THR A 705 52.83 16.61 -55.17
CA THR A 705 52.88 15.80 -56.40
C THR A 705 52.17 16.47 -57.57
N ARG A 706 51.96 17.78 -57.51
CA ARG A 706 51.26 18.56 -58.54
C ARG A 706 51.84 18.29 -59.94
N PRO A 707 51.01 17.92 -60.93
CA PRO A 707 51.48 17.75 -62.31
C PRO A 707 52.08 19.04 -62.88
N ALA A 708 53.16 18.93 -63.66
CA ALA A 708 53.83 20.09 -64.26
C ALA A 708 52.93 20.92 -65.20
N THR A 709 51.83 20.34 -65.68
CA THR A 709 50.82 20.98 -66.54
C THR A 709 49.85 21.89 -65.77
N VAL A 710 49.84 21.85 -64.43
CA VAL A 710 48.93 22.62 -63.58
C VAL A 710 49.63 23.86 -63.01
N PRO A 711 49.06 25.08 -63.14
CA PRO A 711 49.65 26.29 -62.61
C PRO A 711 49.82 26.29 -61.08
N VAL A 712 50.85 26.99 -60.58
CA VAL A 712 51.20 27.01 -59.14
C VAL A 712 50.10 27.63 -58.27
N GLN A 713 49.36 28.58 -58.84
CA GLN A 713 48.22 29.27 -58.20
C GLN A 713 46.92 28.47 -58.17
N ALA A 714 46.83 27.32 -58.86
CA ALA A 714 45.62 26.50 -58.87
C ALA A 714 45.34 25.88 -57.49
N GLN A 715 44.12 26.05 -56.98
CA GLN A 715 43.68 25.49 -55.70
C GLN A 715 43.14 24.07 -55.89
N VAL A 716 43.28 23.21 -54.88
CA VAL A 716 42.76 21.84 -54.92
C VAL A 716 41.37 21.80 -54.27
N ARG A 717 40.42 21.20 -54.96
CA ARG A 717 39.08 20.86 -54.47
C ARG A 717 38.93 19.34 -54.44
N LEU A 718 38.70 18.78 -53.26
CA LEU A 718 38.52 17.34 -53.06
C LEU A 718 37.04 16.96 -53.19
N HIS A 719 36.78 15.82 -53.82
CA HIS A 719 35.45 15.22 -53.95
C HIS A 719 35.43 13.88 -53.23
N PHE A 720 34.55 13.76 -52.23
CA PHE A 720 34.40 12.52 -51.46
C PHE A 720 33.26 11.63 -51.94
N GLU A 721 32.41 12.15 -52.82
CA GLU A 721 31.34 11.40 -53.46
C GLU A 721 31.91 10.41 -54.50
N ARG A 722 31.14 9.34 -54.75
CA ARG A 722 31.47 8.35 -55.77
C ARG A 722 31.20 8.90 -57.16
N ASP A 723 32.14 8.71 -58.08
CA ASP A 723 31.89 8.98 -59.50
C ASP A 723 30.92 7.93 -60.08
N PRO A 724 29.83 8.33 -60.76
CA PRO A 724 28.89 7.39 -61.38
C PRO A 724 29.52 6.45 -62.43
N GLY A 725 30.65 6.83 -63.02
CA GLY A 725 31.39 6.02 -63.99
C GLY A 725 32.34 5.00 -63.37
N TRP A 726 32.53 4.98 -62.04
CA TRP A 726 33.44 4.04 -61.39
C TRP A 726 32.83 2.63 -61.27
N PRO A 727 33.59 1.56 -61.63
CA PRO A 727 33.16 0.19 -61.44
C PRO A 727 32.98 -0.15 -59.95
N ASN A 728 32.10 -1.11 -59.66
CA ASN A 728 31.66 -1.44 -58.29
C ASN A 728 32.77 -1.91 -57.34
N ASP A 729 33.95 -2.25 -57.86
CA ASP A 729 35.11 -2.65 -57.07
C ASP A 729 35.94 -1.46 -56.52
N LEU A 730 35.75 -0.25 -57.04
CA LEU A 730 36.33 0.97 -56.47
C LEU A 730 35.45 1.49 -55.33
N VAL A 731 36.10 2.10 -54.33
CA VAL A 731 35.45 2.68 -53.15
C VAL A 731 35.77 4.17 -53.08
N SER A 732 34.76 5.02 -52.95
CA SER A 732 34.92 6.45 -52.72
C SER A 732 35.40 6.76 -51.30
N VAL A 733 35.98 7.95 -51.09
CA VAL A 733 36.36 8.40 -49.74
C VAL A 733 35.14 8.46 -48.81
N GLY A 734 33.97 8.86 -49.30
CA GLY A 734 32.73 8.87 -48.51
C GLY A 734 32.34 7.49 -48.00
N GLU A 735 32.31 6.48 -48.88
CA GLU A 735 32.04 5.08 -48.51
C GLU A 735 33.12 4.54 -47.55
N PHE A 736 34.40 4.86 -47.79
CA PHE A 736 35.50 4.48 -46.91
C PHE A 736 35.38 5.10 -45.51
N LEU A 737 34.99 6.37 -45.42
CA LEU A 737 34.76 7.07 -44.15
C LEU A 737 33.62 6.45 -43.34
N GLU A 738 32.58 5.92 -44.00
CA GLU A 738 31.49 5.22 -43.33
C GLU A 738 31.96 3.90 -42.69
N VAL A 739 32.73 3.11 -43.43
CA VAL A 739 33.28 1.83 -42.94
C VAL A 739 34.26 2.08 -41.79
N THR A 740 35.19 3.02 -41.95
CA THR A 740 36.18 3.36 -40.92
C THR A 740 35.53 3.93 -39.66
N ARG A 741 34.46 4.75 -39.76
CA ARG A 741 33.69 5.21 -38.59
C ARG A 741 33.01 4.05 -37.85
N THR A 742 32.51 3.06 -38.57
CA THR A 742 31.89 1.87 -37.96
C THR A 742 32.93 1.09 -37.15
N VAL A 743 34.11 0.86 -37.73
CA VAL A 743 35.23 0.21 -37.03
C VAL A 743 35.72 1.07 -35.85
N ARG A 744 35.78 2.40 -36.02
CA ARG A 744 36.13 3.35 -34.96
C ARG A 744 35.17 3.24 -33.77
N ARG A 745 33.86 3.27 -34.03
CA ARG A 745 32.82 3.14 -33.00
C ARG A 745 32.89 1.80 -32.29
N LEU A 746 33.20 0.72 -33.01
CA LEU A 746 33.44 -0.59 -32.40
C LEU A 746 34.63 -0.52 -31.43
N CYS A 747 35.82 -0.13 -31.92
CA CYS A 747 37.05 -0.09 -31.11
C CYS A 747 36.96 0.86 -29.90
N ALA A 748 36.26 1.98 -30.01
CA ALA A 748 36.09 2.95 -28.93
C ALA A 748 35.22 2.45 -27.77
N ASN A 749 34.35 1.46 -28.02
CA ASN A 749 33.35 0.97 -27.05
C ASN A 749 33.62 -0.45 -26.54
N VAL A 750 34.85 -0.95 -26.72
CA VAL A 750 35.26 -2.29 -26.31
C VAL A 750 36.51 -2.20 -25.42
N ARG A 751 36.78 -3.27 -24.67
CA ARG A 751 37.96 -3.35 -23.79
C ARG A 751 38.79 -4.60 -24.08
N SER A 752 40.07 -4.55 -23.72
CA SER A 752 40.91 -5.75 -23.69
C SER A 752 40.32 -6.77 -22.70
N LEU A 753 40.32 -8.03 -23.09
CA LEU A 753 39.97 -9.15 -22.20
C LEU A 753 41.06 -9.38 -21.16
N ASP A 754 40.66 -9.97 -20.04
CA ASP A 754 41.53 -10.72 -19.15
C ASP A 754 40.98 -12.12 -18.85
N GLY A 755 41.78 -12.95 -18.18
CA GLY A 755 41.45 -14.35 -17.88
C GLY A 755 40.17 -14.55 -17.07
N ARG A 756 39.71 -13.53 -16.33
CA ARG A 756 38.45 -13.61 -15.58
C ARG A 756 37.24 -13.62 -16.52
N ASP A 757 37.35 -12.93 -17.65
CA ASP A 757 36.29 -12.82 -18.66
C ASP A 757 35.98 -14.16 -19.34
N LEU A 758 36.94 -15.09 -19.34
CA LEU A 758 36.80 -16.43 -19.89
C LEU A 758 36.60 -17.50 -18.79
N SER A 759 36.14 -17.09 -17.61
CA SER A 759 35.87 -17.96 -16.46
C SER A 759 34.51 -17.68 -15.84
N LEU A 760 34.00 -18.62 -15.03
CA LEU A 760 32.71 -18.50 -14.38
C LEU A 760 32.68 -17.26 -13.45
N PRO A 761 31.62 -16.43 -13.47
CA PRO A 761 31.54 -15.25 -12.60
C PRO A 761 31.63 -15.58 -11.11
N GLU A 762 31.10 -16.73 -10.69
CA GLU A 762 31.07 -17.20 -9.30
C GLU A 762 32.43 -17.76 -8.83
N SER A 763 33.31 -18.12 -9.77
CA SER A 763 34.65 -18.66 -9.49
C SER A 763 35.64 -18.11 -10.52
N PRO A 764 35.95 -16.80 -10.44
CA PRO A 764 36.79 -16.15 -11.43
C PRO A 764 38.22 -16.69 -11.35
N ALA A 765 38.78 -17.02 -12.52
CA ALA A 765 40.18 -17.39 -12.65
C ALA A 765 41.10 -16.17 -12.39
N ALA A 766 42.42 -16.41 -12.28
CA ALA A 766 43.38 -15.31 -12.30
C ALA A 766 43.32 -14.55 -13.64
N SER A 767 43.60 -13.25 -13.62
CA SER A 767 43.55 -12.40 -14.83
C SER A 767 44.54 -12.83 -15.92
N GLY A 768 45.64 -13.49 -15.56
CA GLY A 768 46.59 -14.07 -16.51
C GLY A 768 47.31 -13.05 -17.40
N VAL A 769 47.19 -11.75 -17.12
CA VAL A 769 47.71 -10.67 -17.96
C VAL A 769 49.24 -10.65 -17.92
N GLN A 770 49.85 -10.57 -19.11
CA GLN A 770 51.30 -10.48 -19.30
C GLN A 770 51.70 -9.04 -19.68
N ASN A 771 52.13 -8.26 -18.69
CA ASN A 771 52.40 -6.84 -18.88
C ASN A 771 53.71 -6.53 -19.61
N ALA A 772 54.73 -7.39 -19.47
CA ALA A 772 56.08 -7.08 -19.96
C ALA A 772 56.11 -6.67 -21.44
N GLU A 773 55.33 -7.37 -22.27
CA GLU A 773 55.25 -7.09 -23.71
C GLU A 773 54.43 -5.83 -24.02
N LEU A 774 53.37 -5.53 -23.26
CA LEU A 774 52.63 -4.28 -23.41
C LEU A 774 53.51 -3.08 -22.99
N THR A 775 54.13 -3.14 -21.81
CA THR A 775 55.01 -2.09 -21.30
C THR A 775 56.13 -1.77 -22.29
N ARG A 776 56.74 -2.80 -22.89
CA ARG A 776 57.77 -2.63 -23.93
C ARG A 776 57.26 -1.81 -25.13
N ARG A 777 56.03 -2.09 -25.62
CA ARG A 777 55.43 -1.33 -26.73
C ARG A 777 55.08 0.10 -26.34
N VAL A 778 54.57 0.31 -25.11
CA VAL A 778 54.27 1.65 -24.58
C VAL A 778 55.54 2.50 -24.47
N ASP A 779 56.62 1.94 -23.93
CA ASP A 779 57.87 2.68 -23.74
C ASP A 779 58.53 3.02 -25.09
N GLN A 780 58.46 2.13 -26.07
CA GLN A 780 58.90 2.41 -27.44
C GLN A 780 58.09 3.54 -28.11
N ALA A 781 56.78 3.57 -27.89
CA ALA A 781 55.91 4.63 -28.39
C ALA A 781 56.25 5.99 -27.74
N LEU A 782 56.43 6.00 -26.42
CA LEU A 782 56.80 7.19 -25.66
C LEU A 782 58.17 7.71 -26.06
N GLN A 783 59.14 6.82 -26.29
CA GLN A 783 60.47 7.20 -26.79
C GLN A 783 60.36 7.86 -28.17
N SER A 784 59.58 7.28 -29.09
CA SER A 784 59.35 7.82 -30.43
C SER A 784 58.65 9.19 -30.38
N PHE A 785 57.65 9.36 -29.50
CA PHE A 785 56.97 10.63 -29.27
C PHE A 785 57.90 11.70 -28.70
N THR A 786 58.73 11.32 -27.73
CA THR A 786 59.72 12.20 -27.11
C THR A 786 60.74 12.68 -28.14
N GLN A 787 61.24 11.77 -28.99
CA GLN A 787 62.18 12.11 -30.06
C GLN A 787 61.56 13.06 -31.10
N ALA A 788 60.31 12.81 -31.52
CA ALA A 788 59.58 13.71 -32.43
C ALA A 788 59.41 15.10 -31.81
N SER A 789 59.02 15.16 -30.53
CA SER A 789 58.87 16.42 -29.79
C SER A 789 60.18 17.19 -29.62
N GLN A 790 61.30 16.48 -29.39
CA GLN A 790 62.63 17.10 -29.31
C GLN A 790 63.10 17.61 -30.66
N THR A 791 62.84 16.86 -31.74
CA THR A 791 63.21 17.25 -33.11
C THR A 791 62.55 18.56 -33.52
N ILE A 792 61.25 18.72 -33.27
CA ILE A 792 60.54 19.98 -33.56
C ILE A 792 61.11 21.13 -32.72
N ARG A 793 61.37 20.92 -31.43
CA ARG A 793 61.91 21.96 -30.54
C ARG A 793 63.31 22.42 -30.90
N GLN A 794 64.18 21.52 -31.33
CA GLN A 794 65.55 21.86 -31.77
C GLN A 794 65.55 22.73 -33.04
N MET A 795 64.46 22.70 -33.81
CA MET A 795 64.29 23.53 -35.01
C MET A 795 63.63 24.89 -34.71
N LEU A 796 63.16 25.12 -33.48
CA LEU A 796 62.54 26.38 -33.06
C LEU A 796 63.61 27.34 -32.50
N PRO A 797 63.62 28.62 -32.89
CA PRO A 797 64.49 29.61 -32.28
C PRO A 797 64.12 29.87 -30.81
N PRO A 798 65.12 30.18 -29.94
CA PRO A 798 64.95 30.26 -28.49
C PRO A 798 64.01 31.39 -28.02
N ASP A 799 63.90 32.49 -28.77
CA ASP A 799 63.04 33.63 -28.42
C ASP A 799 61.96 33.90 -29.49
N ALA A 800 60.85 34.54 -29.09
CA ALA A 800 59.74 34.91 -29.98
C ALA A 800 59.99 36.21 -30.76
N ASP A 801 60.95 37.02 -30.31
CA ASP A 801 61.17 38.40 -30.79
C ASP A 801 62.46 38.61 -31.61
N GLU A 802 63.30 37.59 -31.78
CA GLU A 802 64.46 37.67 -32.69
C GLU A 802 64.13 37.04 -34.06
N ASP A 803 63.95 37.91 -35.06
CA ASP A 803 64.14 37.62 -36.49
C ASP A 803 65.62 37.28 -36.78
N ALA A 804 66.18 36.31 -36.08
CA ALA A 804 67.51 35.80 -36.39
C ALA A 804 67.38 34.92 -37.64
N GLY A 805 67.88 35.45 -38.77
CA GLY A 805 67.92 34.85 -40.10
C GLY A 805 68.73 33.55 -40.23
N ALA A 806 68.61 32.62 -39.28
CA ALA A 806 69.01 31.25 -39.47
C ALA A 806 68.00 30.59 -40.43
N ALA A 807 68.48 30.19 -41.61
CA ALA A 807 67.67 29.48 -42.60
C ALA A 807 67.25 28.11 -42.03
N VAL A 808 66.07 28.04 -41.42
CA VAL A 808 65.44 26.77 -41.04
C VAL A 808 65.06 26.04 -42.32
N ASN A 809 65.56 24.83 -42.49
CA ASN A 809 65.17 24.01 -43.64
C ASN A 809 63.68 23.65 -43.51
N LEU A 810 62.84 24.33 -44.31
CA LEU A 810 61.38 24.21 -44.26
C LEU A 810 60.92 22.78 -44.59
N ASP A 811 61.62 22.05 -45.45
CA ASP A 811 61.25 20.65 -45.76
C ASP A 811 61.56 19.70 -44.61
N THR A 812 62.64 19.92 -43.88
CA THR A 812 62.92 19.19 -42.65
C THR A 812 61.87 19.50 -41.57
N LEU A 813 61.46 20.76 -41.44
CA LEU A 813 60.41 21.18 -40.50
C LEU A 813 59.05 20.55 -40.85
N ARG A 814 58.65 20.57 -42.13
CA ARG A 814 57.43 19.90 -42.61
C ARG A 814 57.45 18.40 -42.31
N THR A 815 58.60 17.75 -42.50
CA THR A 815 58.78 16.32 -42.19
C THR A 815 58.64 16.06 -40.69
N ALA A 816 59.22 16.92 -39.84
CA ALA A 816 59.08 16.83 -38.39
C ALA A 816 57.62 17.04 -37.93
N LEU A 817 56.91 17.99 -38.53
CA LEU A 817 55.48 18.22 -38.29
C LEU A 817 54.63 17.02 -38.69
N MET A 818 54.89 16.41 -39.85
CA MET A 818 54.22 15.18 -40.29
C MET A 818 54.46 14.00 -39.34
N ARG A 819 55.66 13.90 -38.73
CA ARG A 819 55.90 12.91 -37.66
C ARG A 819 55.09 13.21 -36.40
N GLY A 820 54.88 14.47 -36.05
CA GLY A 820 53.93 14.87 -35.00
C GLY A 820 52.49 14.46 -35.34
N ALA A 821 52.09 14.62 -36.61
CA ALA A 821 50.76 14.22 -37.08
C ALA A 821 50.54 12.69 -37.02
N ALA A 822 51.59 11.86 -37.11
CA ALA A 822 51.48 10.41 -36.95
C ALA A 822 50.96 9.97 -35.56
N PHE A 823 51.08 10.83 -34.55
CA PHE A 823 50.48 10.61 -33.22
C PHE A 823 49.05 11.17 -33.09
N GLY A 824 48.52 11.81 -34.12
CA GLY A 824 47.20 12.45 -34.11
C GLY A 824 47.18 13.80 -33.39
N ILE A 825 48.30 14.52 -33.35
CA ILE A 825 48.36 15.86 -32.75
C ILE A 825 47.59 16.85 -33.62
N PRO A 826 46.57 17.54 -33.09
CA PRO A 826 45.77 18.49 -33.85
C PRO A 826 46.63 19.60 -34.47
N GLY A 827 46.40 19.89 -35.75
CA GLY A 827 47.14 20.94 -36.46
C GLY A 827 48.61 20.62 -36.74
N ALA A 828 49.05 19.36 -36.63
CA ALA A 828 50.42 18.97 -36.97
C ALA A 828 50.65 18.71 -38.47
N VAL A 829 49.61 18.56 -39.29
CA VAL A 829 49.77 18.49 -40.75
C VAL A 829 50.15 19.88 -41.26
N PRO A 830 51.27 20.06 -42.01
CA PRO A 830 51.74 21.38 -42.41
C PRO A 830 50.67 22.22 -43.14
N LEU A 831 50.43 23.45 -42.67
CA LEU A 831 49.46 24.37 -43.26
C LEU A 831 49.85 24.79 -44.69
N ASP A 832 51.15 24.84 -44.97
CA ASP A 832 51.71 25.05 -46.30
C ASP A 832 52.62 23.88 -46.70
N ALA A 833 52.30 23.25 -47.82
CA ALA A 833 52.95 22.02 -48.28
C ALA A 833 54.24 22.25 -49.10
N VAL A 834 54.37 23.38 -49.81
CA VAL A 834 55.37 23.59 -50.88
C VAL A 834 55.96 25.00 -50.98
N GLY A 835 55.33 26.02 -50.40
CA GLY A 835 55.74 27.42 -50.48
C GLY A 835 57.13 27.69 -49.90
N ALA A 836 57.75 28.78 -50.34
CA ALA A 836 59.05 29.24 -49.84
C ALA A 836 59.01 30.75 -49.58
N GLY A 837 59.82 31.23 -48.65
CA GLY A 837 59.88 32.65 -48.27
C GLY A 837 59.65 32.89 -46.78
N SER A 838 59.86 34.14 -46.36
CA SER A 838 59.77 34.55 -44.95
C SER A 838 58.36 34.41 -44.36
N GLU A 839 57.31 34.73 -45.13
CA GLU A 839 55.92 34.60 -44.66
C GLU A 839 55.53 33.14 -44.36
N VAL A 840 55.89 32.21 -45.25
CA VAL A 840 55.64 30.78 -45.07
C VAL A 840 56.48 30.22 -43.92
N GLN A 841 57.72 30.68 -43.80
CA GLN A 841 58.58 30.34 -42.66
C GLN A 841 57.95 30.77 -41.33
N SER A 842 57.46 32.01 -41.22
CA SER A 842 56.77 32.50 -40.02
C SER A 842 55.49 31.72 -39.70
N LEU A 843 54.72 31.34 -40.72
CA LEU A 843 53.52 30.50 -40.58
C LEU A 843 53.88 29.11 -40.01
N LEU A 844 54.84 28.41 -40.62
CA LEU A 844 55.23 27.06 -40.20
C LEU A 844 55.94 27.06 -38.83
N LEU A 845 56.71 28.09 -38.50
CA LEU A 845 57.31 28.24 -37.17
C LEU A 845 56.24 28.48 -36.09
N THR A 846 55.22 29.31 -36.39
CA THR A 846 54.08 29.49 -35.48
C THR A 846 53.33 28.18 -35.25
N GLN A 847 53.06 27.44 -36.33
CA GLN A 847 52.46 26.11 -36.27
C GLN A 847 53.30 25.15 -35.42
N ALA A 848 54.61 25.08 -35.68
CA ALA A 848 55.53 24.21 -34.96
C ALA A 848 55.65 24.54 -33.47
N ARG A 849 55.61 25.82 -33.08
CA ARG A 849 55.53 26.22 -31.66
C ARG A 849 54.26 25.68 -31.01
N SER A 850 53.10 25.84 -31.66
CA SER A 850 51.82 25.33 -31.16
C SER A 850 51.82 23.81 -30.95
N VAL A 851 52.28 23.07 -31.96
CA VAL A 851 52.40 21.60 -31.92
C VAL A 851 53.38 21.16 -30.84
N ALA A 852 54.54 21.80 -30.72
CA ALA A 852 55.53 21.48 -29.70
C ALA A 852 54.98 21.69 -28.28
N THR A 853 54.22 22.77 -28.04
CA THR A 853 53.55 23.03 -26.75
C THR A 853 52.52 21.96 -26.42
N ASP A 854 51.72 21.52 -27.39
CA ASP A 854 50.73 20.46 -27.15
C ASP A 854 51.40 19.11 -26.86
N MET A 855 52.44 18.75 -27.62
CA MET A 855 53.24 17.57 -27.34
C MET A 855 53.92 17.62 -25.96
N GLN A 856 54.36 18.81 -25.49
CA GLN A 856 54.84 18.96 -24.11
C GLN A 856 53.77 18.70 -23.07
N ARG A 857 52.55 19.17 -23.32
CA ARG A 857 51.43 18.94 -22.42
C ARG A 857 51.14 17.45 -22.25
N HIS A 858 51.19 16.67 -23.33
CA HIS A 858 51.06 15.21 -23.26
C HIS A 858 52.19 14.57 -22.45
N LEU A 859 53.46 14.95 -22.69
CA LEU A 859 54.60 14.44 -21.92
C LEU A 859 54.50 14.77 -20.42
N ALA A 860 54.10 16.00 -20.08
CA ALA A 860 53.92 16.42 -18.70
C ALA A 860 52.83 15.61 -17.98
N ARG A 861 51.68 15.38 -18.65
CA ARG A 861 50.58 14.55 -18.11
C ARG A 861 51.01 13.10 -17.87
N ILE A 862 51.83 12.53 -18.76
CA ILE A 862 52.38 11.18 -18.58
C ILE A 862 53.35 11.16 -17.40
N ALA A 863 54.25 12.15 -17.30
CA ALA A 863 55.18 12.25 -16.19
C ALA A 863 54.48 12.42 -14.83
N ASP A 864 53.37 13.16 -14.78
CA ASP A 864 52.55 13.30 -13.58
C ASP A 864 51.85 11.99 -13.21
N ALA A 865 51.30 11.26 -14.20
CA ALA A 865 50.71 9.94 -13.98
C ALA A 865 51.76 8.94 -13.45
N ASP A 866 52.95 8.90 -14.06
CA ASP A 866 54.06 8.03 -13.66
C ASP A 866 54.58 8.38 -12.25
N ARG A 867 54.51 9.65 -11.80
CA ARG A 867 54.96 10.07 -10.46
C ARG A 867 54.09 9.52 -9.33
N VAL A 868 52.79 9.37 -9.58
CA VAL A 868 51.79 8.97 -8.57
C VAL A 868 51.64 7.44 -8.50
N PHE A 869 52.10 6.71 -9.52
CA PHE A 869 51.90 5.27 -9.64
C PHE A 869 53.10 4.46 -9.15
N ASP A 870 52.93 3.69 -8.06
CA ASP A 870 53.91 2.70 -7.63
C ASP A 870 53.78 1.40 -8.44
N ARG A 871 54.61 1.28 -9.48
CA ARG A 871 54.62 0.09 -10.35
C ARG A 871 55.07 -1.18 -9.63
N ALA A 872 55.97 -1.09 -8.65
CA ALA A 872 56.56 -2.27 -8.01
C ALA A 872 55.58 -2.97 -7.06
N GLY A 873 54.70 -2.21 -6.39
CA GLY A 873 53.63 -2.72 -5.53
C GLY A 873 52.30 -3.00 -6.25
N ALA A 874 52.14 -2.58 -7.51
CA ALA A 874 50.89 -2.70 -8.23
C ALA A 874 50.59 -4.13 -8.70
N LEU A 875 49.30 -4.52 -8.63
CA LEU A 875 48.78 -5.73 -9.24
C LEU A 875 48.94 -5.68 -10.78
N PRO A 876 49.03 -6.84 -11.47
CA PRO A 876 49.18 -6.87 -12.93
C PRO A 876 48.11 -6.08 -13.69
N GLU A 877 46.86 -6.08 -13.21
CA GLU A 877 45.76 -5.34 -13.82
C GLU A 877 45.96 -3.83 -13.68
N ALA A 878 46.41 -3.37 -12.52
CA ALA A 878 46.70 -1.96 -12.28
C ALA A 878 47.87 -1.46 -13.14
N GLN A 879 48.90 -2.29 -13.36
CA GLN A 879 50.00 -1.97 -14.27
C GLN A 879 49.53 -1.87 -15.73
N ARG A 880 48.69 -2.81 -16.18
CA ARG A 880 48.06 -2.75 -17.51
C ARG A 880 47.26 -1.45 -17.67
N ASP A 881 46.38 -1.15 -16.72
CA ASP A 881 45.48 0.00 -16.80
C ASP A 881 46.27 1.31 -16.82
N HIS A 882 47.37 1.38 -16.07
CA HIS A 882 48.32 2.50 -16.12
C HIS A 882 48.99 2.64 -17.50
N ASP A 883 49.49 1.54 -18.08
CA ASP A 883 50.10 1.56 -19.41
C ASP A 883 49.10 1.92 -20.52
N LEU A 884 47.84 1.46 -20.41
CA LEU A 884 46.75 1.88 -21.29
C LEU A 884 46.42 3.37 -21.13
N ALA A 885 46.45 3.91 -19.91
CA ALA A 885 46.26 5.34 -19.66
C ALA A 885 47.35 6.18 -20.33
N ARG A 886 48.62 5.75 -20.28
CA ARG A 886 49.74 6.40 -20.99
C ARG A 886 49.48 6.44 -22.50
N LEU A 887 49.04 5.33 -23.10
CA LEU A 887 48.70 5.27 -24.53
C LEU A 887 47.51 6.18 -24.89
N LYS A 888 46.50 6.26 -24.03
CA LYS A 888 45.35 7.17 -24.22
C LYS A 888 45.74 8.65 -24.15
N ILE A 889 46.74 9.00 -23.36
CA ILE A 889 47.29 10.36 -23.36
C ILE A 889 48.05 10.63 -24.69
N LEU A 890 48.75 9.63 -25.24
CA LEU A 890 49.52 9.78 -26.48
C LEU A 890 48.66 9.85 -27.75
N PHE A 891 47.67 8.96 -27.88
CA PHE A 891 46.91 8.77 -29.13
C PHE A 891 45.43 9.18 -29.05
N GLY A 892 44.98 9.67 -27.89
CA GLY A 892 43.59 10.05 -27.62
C GLY A 892 42.83 9.05 -26.74
N ALA A 893 41.75 9.51 -26.11
CA ALA A 893 41.03 8.78 -25.06
C ALA A 893 40.46 7.42 -25.51
N ASP A 894 40.10 7.28 -26.79
CA ASP A 894 39.52 6.06 -27.34
C ASP A 894 40.58 5.10 -27.93
N PHE A 895 41.88 5.39 -27.75
CA PHE A 895 42.93 4.45 -28.17
C PHE A 895 42.90 3.19 -27.31
N LEU A 896 42.92 2.04 -27.98
CA LEU A 896 42.85 0.73 -27.36
C LEU A 896 44.11 -0.08 -27.69
N ALA A 897 44.62 -0.76 -26.67
CA ALA A 897 45.69 -1.73 -26.79
C ALA A 897 45.32 -3.03 -26.06
N LEU A 898 45.78 -4.15 -26.61
CA LEU A 898 45.53 -5.51 -26.15
C LEU A 898 46.73 -6.02 -25.37
N SER A 899 46.45 -6.59 -24.20
CA SER A 899 47.46 -7.30 -23.41
C SER A 899 47.41 -8.80 -23.70
N PRO A 900 48.55 -9.46 -23.90
CA PRO A 900 48.59 -10.92 -23.93
C PRO A 900 48.13 -11.50 -22.59
N ILE A 901 47.37 -12.59 -22.64
CA ILE A 901 46.84 -13.30 -21.48
C ILE A 901 47.19 -14.78 -21.54
N ILE A 902 47.50 -15.37 -20.38
CA ILE A 902 47.68 -16.81 -20.19
C ILE A 902 46.52 -17.31 -19.34
N LEU A 903 45.77 -18.29 -19.85
CA LEU A 903 44.53 -18.74 -19.24
C LEU A 903 44.77 -19.87 -18.25
N ALA A 904 44.34 -19.68 -17.01
CA ALA A 904 44.45 -20.70 -15.97
C ALA A 904 43.53 -21.92 -16.21
N ASN A 905 42.40 -21.70 -16.89
CA ASN A 905 41.40 -22.73 -17.23
C ASN A 905 41.49 -23.19 -18.71
N ALA A 906 42.69 -23.13 -19.30
CA ALA A 906 42.94 -23.46 -20.71
C ALA A 906 42.34 -24.80 -21.17
N ALA A 907 42.49 -25.87 -20.39
CA ALA A 907 41.96 -27.19 -20.73
C ALA A 907 40.42 -27.18 -20.84
N GLN A 908 39.74 -26.53 -19.89
CA GLN A 908 38.29 -26.47 -19.86
C GLN A 908 37.72 -25.62 -21.02
N LEU A 909 38.43 -24.57 -21.41
CA LEU A 909 38.10 -23.76 -22.58
C LEU A 909 38.36 -24.53 -23.89
N ALA A 910 39.45 -25.29 -23.97
CA ALA A 910 39.73 -26.15 -25.12
C ALA A 910 38.63 -27.19 -25.33
N ASP A 911 38.15 -27.83 -24.25
CA ASP A 911 37.01 -28.75 -24.32
C ASP A 911 35.72 -28.04 -24.74
N ALA A 912 35.41 -26.89 -24.14
CA ALA A 912 34.18 -26.13 -24.40
C ALA A 912 34.10 -25.61 -25.85
N PHE A 913 35.15 -24.96 -26.35
CA PHE A 913 35.21 -24.45 -27.72
C PHE A 913 35.44 -25.58 -28.74
N GLY A 914 36.15 -26.65 -28.38
CA GLY A 914 36.29 -27.86 -29.21
C GLY A 914 34.95 -28.56 -29.46
N ALA A 915 34.02 -28.45 -28.51
CA ALA A 915 32.66 -28.96 -28.63
C ALA A 915 31.67 -27.98 -29.30
N SER A 916 32.12 -26.86 -29.86
CA SER A 916 31.25 -25.76 -30.31
C SER A 916 30.10 -26.17 -31.22
N LEU A 917 30.36 -27.00 -32.25
CA LEU A 917 29.33 -27.46 -33.18
C LEU A 917 28.30 -28.36 -32.49
N SER A 918 28.75 -29.22 -31.55
CA SER A 918 27.87 -30.11 -30.80
C SER A 918 26.96 -29.35 -29.83
N LEU A 919 27.48 -28.31 -29.15
CA LEU A 919 26.70 -27.43 -28.28
C LEU A 919 25.57 -26.72 -29.06
N GLN A 920 25.82 -26.41 -30.32
CA GLN A 920 24.87 -25.80 -31.24
C GLN A 920 23.85 -26.81 -31.82
N GLY A 921 23.86 -28.08 -31.40
CA GLY A 921 22.98 -29.12 -31.94
C GLY A 921 23.37 -29.57 -33.34
N ASN A 922 24.65 -29.42 -33.71
CA ASN A 922 25.20 -29.66 -35.05
C ASN A 922 24.64 -28.75 -36.16
N ASP A 923 24.08 -27.59 -35.78
CA ASP A 923 23.71 -26.53 -36.71
C ASP A 923 24.83 -25.48 -36.77
N PRO A 924 25.59 -25.38 -37.88
CA PRO A 924 26.68 -24.41 -38.00
C PRO A 924 26.19 -22.94 -38.08
N LEU A 925 24.89 -22.70 -38.31
CA LEU A 925 24.31 -21.36 -38.42
C LEU A 925 23.64 -20.89 -37.13
N ALA A 926 23.60 -21.72 -36.08
CA ALA A 926 22.89 -21.41 -34.84
C ALA A 926 23.48 -20.18 -34.13
N ALA A 927 24.81 -20.11 -33.98
CA ALA A 927 25.50 -18.97 -33.38
C ALA A 927 25.32 -17.68 -34.20
N ALA A 928 25.40 -17.76 -35.53
CA ALA A 928 25.19 -16.62 -36.42
C ALA A 928 23.75 -16.09 -36.32
N THR A 929 22.76 -16.98 -36.32
CA THR A 929 21.34 -16.61 -36.17
C THR A 929 21.06 -15.97 -34.81
N TRP A 930 21.65 -16.52 -33.73
CA TRP A 930 21.55 -15.93 -32.40
C TRP A 930 22.20 -14.54 -32.37
N PHE A 931 23.41 -14.39 -32.92
CA PHE A 931 24.15 -13.14 -32.93
C PHE A 931 23.39 -12.03 -33.64
N GLN A 932 22.83 -12.30 -34.82
CA GLN A 932 21.99 -11.36 -35.56
C GLN A 932 20.77 -10.91 -34.74
N ARG A 933 20.09 -11.82 -34.05
CA ARG A 933 18.94 -11.47 -33.18
C ARG A 933 19.36 -10.59 -32.01
N VAL A 934 20.49 -10.90 -31.38
CA VAL A 934 21.02 -10.12 -30.25
C VAL A 934 21.46 -8.73 -30.70
N ALA A 935 22.03 -8.60 -31.90
CA ALA A 935 22.44 -7.31 -32.47
C ALA A 935 21.29 -6.30 -32.59
N HIS A 936 20.04 -6.74 -32.77
CA HIS A 936 18.87 -5.86 -32.80
C HIS A 936 18.53 -5.22 -31.45
N VAL A 937 18.95 -5.83 -30.34
CA VAL A 937 18.59 -5.40 -28.98
C VAL A 937 19.80 -4.96 -28.16
N ARG A 938 21.02 -5.27 -28.61
CA ARG A 938 22.29 -4.95 -27.93
C ARG A 938 23.19 -4.12 -28.83
N GLN A 939 23.43 -2.88 -28.42
CA GLN A 939 24.32 -1.93 -29.09
C GLN A 939 25.75 -2.46 -29.30
N GLY A 940 26.29 -3.23 -28.34
CA GLY A 940 27.63 -3.83 -28.47
C GLY A 940 27.71 -4.84 -29.61
N ALA A 941 26.76 -5.78 -29.66
CA ALA A 941 26.65 -6.75 -30.74
C ALA A 941 26.37 -6.10 -32.10
N MET A 942 25.48 -5.08 -32.15
CA MET A 942 25.18 -4.31 -33.35
C MET A 942 26.42 -3.68 -33.99
N ARG A 943 27.31 -3.08 -33.18
CA ARG A 943 28.55 -2.47 -33.69
C ARG A 943 29.47 -3.51 -34.33
N LEU A 944 29.59 -4.69 -33.72
CA LEU A 944 30.36 -5.79 -34.29
C LEU A 944 29.72 -6.29 -35.59
N GLU A 945 28.41 -6.50 -35.58
CA GLU A 945 27.65 -6.97 -36.75
C GLU A 945 27.81 -6.02 -37.94
N THR A 946 27.63 -4.71 -37.71
CA THR A 946 27.75 -3.71 -38.78
C THR A 946 29.17 -3.68 -39.36
N ALA A 947 30.20 -3.77 -38.51
CA ALA A 947 31.59 -3.83 -38.96
C ALA A 947 31.89 -5.09 -39.77
N MET A 948 31.39 -6.26 -39.35
CA MET A 948 31.58 -7.52 -40.09
C MET A 948 30.80 -7.52 -41.40
N LEU A 949 29.56 -7.03 -41.41
CA LEU A 949 28.72 -6.97 -42.60
C LEU A 949 29.35 -6.11 -43.69
N TYR A 950 29.93 -4.95 -43.33
CA TYR A 950 30.69 -4.14 -44.28
C TYR A 950 31.94 -4.86 -44.79
N ALA A 951 32.68 -5.53 -43.91
CA ALA A 951 33.87 -6.30 -44.29
C ALA A 951 33.54 -7.42 -45.30
N GLU A 952 32.46 -8.17 -45.06
CA GLU A 952 31.96 -9.23 -45.93
C GLU A 952 31.50 -8.69 -47.28
N THR A 953 30.74 -7.58 -47.27
CA THR A 953 30.25 -6.93 -48.49
C THR A 953 31.39 -6.46 -49.39
N LEU A 954 32.51 -6.01 -48.80
CA LEU A 954 33.68 -5.55 -49.53
C LEU A 954 34.63 -6.70 -49.95
N GLY A 955 34.47 -7.90 -49.39
CA GLY A 955 35.24 -9.09 -49.78
C GLY A 955 36.73 -9.08 -49.41
N ASN A 956 37.14 -8.38 -48.34
CA ASN A 956 38.56 -8.23 -47.95
C ASN A 956 39.05 -9.25 -46.91
N GLY A 957 38.38 -10.39 -46.80
CA GLY A 957 38.77 -11.52 -45.95
C GLY A 957 38.15 -11.52 -44.55
N GLY A 958 37.63 -10.39 -44.06
CA GLY A 958 36.80 -10.36 -42.85
C GLY A 958 35.47 -11.05 -43.09
N HIS A 959 35.23 -12.15 -42.39
CA HIS A 959 33.96 -12.88 -42.40
C HIS A 959 33.57 -13.30 -40.99
N LEU A 960 32.27 -13.38 -40.73
CA LEU A 960 31.71 -13.79 -39.47
C LEU A 960 32.00 -15.29 -39.24
N SER A 961 32.72 -15.58 -38.16
CA SER A 961 33.14 -16.93 -37.77
C SER A 961 33.02 -17.03 -36.26
N LEU A 962 31.84 -17.47 -35.81
CA LEU A 962 31.49 -17.54 -34.40
C LEU A 962 31.71 -18.94 -33.85
N GLN A 963 32.50 -19.02 -32.79
CA GLN A 963 32.66 -20.22 -31.98
C GLN A 963 32.00 -20.02 -30.62
N VAL A 964 31.28 -21.04 -30.19
CA VAL A 964 30.56 -21.08 -28.92
C VAL A 964 31.29 -21.98 -27.93
N GLY A 965 31.53 -21.47 -26.72
CA GLY A 965 31.94 -22.24 -25.55
C GLY A 965 30.93 -22.07 -24.43
N GLN A 966 30.68 -23.13 -23.66
CA GLN A 966 29.79 -23.10 -22.50
C GLN A 966 30.49 -23.64 -21.26
N LEU A 967 30.45 -22.89 -20.17
CA LEU A 967 31.04 -23.26 -18.88
C LEU A 967 29.96 -23.43 -17.79
N PRO A 968 30.14 -24.38 -16.84
CA PRO A 968 31.12 -25.47 -16.91
C PRO A 968 30.80 -26.43 -18.06
N PHE A 969 31.84 -26.92 -18.73
CA PHE A 969 31.67 -27.85 -19.84
C PHE A 969 31.06 -29.18 -19.35
N THR A 970 29.99 -29.61 -20.02
CA THR A 970 29.36 -30.92 -19.80
C THR A 970 29.18 -31.57 -21.16
N GLN A 971 29.59 -32.84 -21.29
CA GLN A 971 29.47 -33.56 -22.56
C GLN A 971 27.99 -33.71 -22.94
N GLN A 972 27.65 -33.47 -24.21
CA GLN A 972 26.27 -33.51 -24.75
C GLN A 972 25.33 -32.41 -24.21
N ASP A 973 25.85 -31.38 -23.54
CA ASP A 973 25.03 -30.22 -23.17
C ASP A 973 24.57 -29.45 -24.41
N ARG A 974 23.43 -28.78 -24.32
CA ARG A 974 22.95 -27.86 -25.37
C ARG A 974 23.32 -26.45 -24.96
N TRP A 975 23.71 -25.63 -25.94
CA TRP A 975 23.99 -24.23 -25.71
C TRP A 975 22.76 -23.51 -25.14
N VAL A 976 22.91 -22.87 -23.98
CA VAL A 976 21.79 -22.25 -23.24
C VAL A 976 21.13 -21.07 -23.96
N ALA A 977 21.79 -20.51 -24.97
CA ALA A 977 21.21 -19.44 -25.77
C ALA A 977 20.24 -19.95 -26.85
N LEU A 978 20.15 -21.27 -27.05
CA LEU A 978 19.18 -21.91 -27.94
C LEU A 978 17.94 -22.34 -27.14
N PRO A 979 16.77 -22.39 -27.80
CA PRO A 979 15.58 -22.98 -27.19
C PRO A 979 15.85 -24.38 -26.66
N SER A 980 15.44 -24.65 -25.43
CA SER A 980 15.51 -26.00 -24.87
C SER A 980 14.57 -26.95 -25.63
N GLY A 981 14.91 -28.24 -25.67
CA GLY A 981 14.00 -29.25 -26.21
C GLY A 981 12.70 -29.34 -25.40
N PRO A 982 11.59 -29.79 -26.00
CA PRO A 982 10.37 -30.07 -25.25
C PRO A 982 10.69 -31.08 -24.14
N ASN A 983 10.48 -30.69 -22.88
CA ASN A 983 10.81 -31.42 -21.64
C ASN A 983 12.25 -31.31 -21.10
N GLN A 984 13.09 -30.40 -21.62
CA GLN A 984 14.42 -30.15 -21.04
C GLN A 984 14.43 -28.83 -20.24
N SER A 985 14.72 -28.92 -18.94
CA SER A 985 14.89 -27.74 -18.07
C SER A 985 16.20 -27.02 -18.38
N ILE A 986 16.18 -25.68 -18.41
CA ILE A 986 17.39 -24.89 -18.63
C ILE A 986 18.33 -25.04 -17.43
N PRO A 987 19.59 -25.47 -17.63
CA PRO A 987 20.56 -25.62 -16.54
C PRO A 987 20.93 -24.27 -15.91
N ARG A 988 21.06 -24.25 -14.58
CA ARG A 988 21.47 -23.06 -13.80
C ARG A 988 23.00 -22.86 -13.84
N GLY A 989 23.45 -21.61 -13.63
CA GLY A 989 24.86 -21.29 -13.46
C GLY A 989 25.71 -21.50 -14.71
N ARG A 990 25.11 -21.36 -15.90
CA ARG A 990 25.80 -21.49 -17.17
C ARG A 990 26.33 -20.13 -17.64
N LEU A 991 27.59 -20.14 -18.08
CA LEU A 991 28.22 -19.04 -18.81
C LEU A 991 28.30 -19.40 -20.28
N SER A 992 27.65 -18.60 -21.12
CA SER A 992 27.70 -18.67 -22.57
C SER A 992 28.80 -17.74 -23.10
N LEU A 993 29.84 -18.29 -23.68
CA LEU A 993 30.90 -17.56 -24.38
C LEU A 993 30.68 -17.68 -25.88
N VAL A 994 30.56 -16.54 -26.56
CA VAL A 994 30.52 -16.49 -28.03
C VAL A 994 31.71 -15.67 -28.51
N ALA A 995 32.61 -16.30 -29.24
CA ALA A 995 33.84 -15.69 -29.73
C ALA A 995 33.82 -15.58 -31.26
N GLN A 996 34.01 -14.38 -31.78
CA GLN A 996 34.46 -14.20 -33.16
C GLN A 996 35.94 -14.58 -33.26
N VAL A 997 36.26 -15.49 -34.18
CA VAL A 997 37.65 -15.92 -34.45
C VAL A 997 38.04 -15.48 -35.86
N PRO A 998 38.88 -14.43 -36.01
CA PRO A 998 39.21 -13.85 -37.31
C PRO A 998 40.17 -14.68 -38.19
N ALA A 999 40.68 -15.81 -37.70
CA ALA A 999 41.67 -16.63 -38.38
C ALA A 999 41.10 -17.99 -38.77
N ASP A 1000 41.52 -18.51 -39.93
CA ASP A 1000 41.21 -19.88 -40.37
C ASP A 1000 41.85 -20.97 -39.48
N GLN A 1001 42.72 -20.56 -38.53
CA GLN A 1001 43.36 -21.45 -37.57
C GLN A 1001 42.61 -21.44 -36.24
N PRO A 1002 42.39 -22.62 -35.61
CA PRO A 1002 41.71 -22.71 -34.33
C PRO A 1002 42.52 -22.04 -33.20
N ILE A 1003 41.84 -21.37 -32.28
CA ILE A 1003 42.47 -20.75 -31.11
C ILE A 1003 43.05 -21.83 -30.19
N ARG A 1004 44.32 -21.65 -29.81
CA ARG A 1004 45.05 -22.52 -28.90
C ARG A 1004 45.07 -21.91 -27.50
N PHE A 1005 44.16 -22.35 -26.64
CA PHE A 1005 44.02 -21.84 -25.27
C PHE A 1005 45.20 -22.19 -24.35
N ASP A 1006 46.05 -23.14 -24.73
CA ASP A 1006 47.30 -23.51 -24.06
C ASP A 1006 48.47 -22.55 -24.36
N GLN A 1007 48.29 -21.63 -25.30
CA GLN A 1007 49.26 -20.59 -25.64
C GLN A 1007 48.75 -19.21 -25.19
N PRO A 1008 49.64 -18.21 -25.05
CA PRO A 1008 49.20 -16.84 -24.85
C PRO A 1008 48.23 -16.43 -25.97
N LEU A 1009 47.22 -15.64 -25.63
CA LEU A 1009 46.29 -15.06 -26.60
C LEU A 1009 45.93 -13.64 -26.23
N THR A 1010 45.24 -12.92 -27.12
CA THR A 1010 44.70 -11.59 -26.85
C THR A 1010 43.23 -11.55 -27.26
N GLY A 1011 42.46 -10.57 -26.79
CA GLY A 1011 41.09 -10.45 -27.27
C GLY A 1011 40.35 -9.24 -26.74
N LEU A 1012 39.16 -9.04 -27.30
CA LEU A 1012 38.25 -7.95 -27.01
C LEU A 1012 36.99 -8.48 -26.34
N LEU A 1013 36.55 -7.83 -25.26
CA LEU A 1013 35.17 -7.99 -24.79
C LEU A 1013 34.30 -6.99 -25.52
N ILE A 1014 33.32 -7.51 -26.26
CA ILE A 1014 32.40 -6.71 -27.06
C ILE A 1014 31.18 -6.32 -26.24
N ASP A 1015 30.59 -7.29 -25.54
CA ASP A 1015 29.42 -7.08 -24.69
C ASP A 1015 29.29 -8.20 -23.64
N GLU A 1016 28.66 -7.88 -22.51
CA GLU A 1016 28.33 -8.81 -21.43
C GLU A 1016 26.95 -8.47 -20.86
N TRP A 1017 26.13 -9.49 -20.65
CA TRP A 1017 24.83 -9.32 -19.99
C TRP A 1017 24.36 -10.59 -19.29
N VAL A 1018 23.44 -10.41 -18.36
CA VAL A 1018 22.70 -11.51 -17.74
C VAL A 1018 21.29 -11.50 -18.31
N GLU A 1019 20.91 -12.58 -18.97
CA GLU A 1019 19.54 -12.84 -19.40
C GLU A 1019 18.82 -13.63 -18.31
N VAL A 1020 17.66 -13.16 -17.86
CA VAL A 1020 16.86 -13.88 -16.87
C VAL A 1020 15.77 -14.64 -17.60
N VAL A 1021 15.89 -15.97 -17.64
CA VAL A 1021 14.80 -16.83 -18.08
C VAL A 1021 13.75 -16.82 -16.97
N PRO A 1022 12.54 -16.26 -17.20
CA PRO A 1022 11.52 -16.18 -16.15
C PRO A 1022 11.10 -17.57 -15.69
N SER A 1023 10.76 -17.68 -14.40
CA SER A 1023 10.12 -18.88 -13.88
C SER A 1023 8.77 -19.11 -14.57
N PRO A 1024 8.37 -20.36 -14.82
CA PRO A 1024 7.07 -20.67 -15.42
C PRO A 1024 5.89 -20.35 -14.49
N GLN A 1025 6.16 -20.15 -13.19
CA GLN A 1025 5.20 -19.79 -12.17
C GLN A 1025 5.79 -18.69 -11.28
N GLU A 1026 4.97 -17.70 -10.93
CA GLU A 1026 5.35 -16.57 -10.09
C GLU A 1026 4.36 -16.40 -8.93
N THR A 1027 4.87 -16.07 -7.75
CA THR A 1027 4.03 -15.78 -6.58
C THR A 1027 3.61 -14.31 -6.61
N THR A 1028 2.36 -14.06 -6.99
CA THR A 1028 1.73 -12.72 -6.92
C THR A 1028 1.11 -12.45 -5.54
N GLY A 1029 0.71 -11.20 -5.28
CA GLY A 1029 0.03 -10.80 -4.05
C GLY A 1029 -1.37 -10.28 -4.31
N VAL A 1030 -2.26 -10.41 -3.33
CA VAL A 1030 -3.55 -9.70 -3.31
C VAL A 1030 -3.70 -9.07 -1.94
N THR A 1031 -4.02 -7.78 -1.92
CA THR A 1031 -4.41 -7.06 -0.70
C THR A 1031 -5.91 -6.85 -0.71
N PHE A 1032 -6.60 -7.22 0.36
CA PHE A 1032 -8.06 -7.09 0.46
C PHE A 1032 -8.44 -5.94 1.39
N HIS A 1033 -9.52 -5.24 1.06
CA HIS A 1033 -10.26 -4.52 2.09
C HIS A 1033 -11.13 -5.49 2.88
N TYR A 1034 -10.64 -5.91 4.05
CA TYR A 1034 -11.49 -6.56 5.04
C TYR A 1034 -11.84 -5.55 6.13
N ASP A 1035 -13.11 -5.15 6.19
CA ASP A 1035 -13.66 -4.38 7.30
C ASP A 1035 -13.85 -5.39 8.45
N GLY A 1036 -12.81 -5.57 9.27
CA GLY A 1036 -12.87 -6.43 10.44
C GLY A 1036 -13.98 -5.97 11.39
N PRO A 1037 -14.62 -6.88 12.15
CA PRO A 1037 -15.61 -6.45 13.14
C PRO A 1037 -14.96 -5.44 14.09
N ASN A 1038 -15.50 -4.21 14.13
CA ASN A 1038 -15.09 -3.08 14.97
C ASN A 1038 -15.24 -3.34 16.50
N SER A 1039 -15.22 -4.60 16.92
CA SER A 1039 -15.57 -5.06 18.26
C SER A 1039 -14.42 -5.87 18.87
N ALA A 1040 -13.24 -5.26 19.00
CA ALA A 1040 -12.24 -5.74 19.95
C ALA A 1040 -12.46 -4.98 21.27
N PRO A 1041 -12.75 -5.64 22.42
CA PRO A 1041 -12.93 -4.95 23.67
C PRO A 1041 -11.63 -4.23 24.05
N PRO A 1042 -11.62 -2.89 24.23
CA PRO A 1042 -10.38 -2.12 24.37
C PRO A 1042 -9.61 -2.41 25.67
N GLN A 1043 -10.16 -3.17 26.62
CA GLN A 1043 -9.50 -3.53 27.87
C GLN A 1043 -9.98 -4.91 28.37
N ALA A 1044 -9.10 -5.92 28.34
CA ALA A 1044 -9.31 -7.21 28.98
C ALA A 1044 -8.56 -7.24 30.32
N LEU A 1045 -9.26 -7.61 31.41
CA LEU A 1045 -8.68 -7.68 32.76
C LEU A 1045 -8.71 -9.15 33.21
N LEU A 1046 -7.53 -9.74 33.44
CA LEU A 1046 -7.42 -11.11 33.93
C LEU A 1046 -7.65 -11.13 35.44
N LEU A 1047 -8.83 -11.57 35.87
CA LEU A 1047 -9.17 -11.72 37.28
C LEU A 1047 -8.82 -13.14 37.74
N ALA A 1048 -7.71 -13.28 38.45
CA ALA A 1048 -7.33 -14.54 39.09
C ALA A 1048 -8.13 -14.70 40.40
N VAL A 1049 -8.80 -15.85 40.59
CA VAL A 1049 -9.51 -16.17 41.83
C VAL A 1049 -9.04 -17.53 42.33
N SER A 1050 -8.60 -17.62 43.58
CA SER A 1050 -8.08 -18.87 44.13
C SER A 1050 -9.16 -19.96 44.20
N ALA A 1051 -8.83 -21.18 43.78
CA ALA A 1051 -9.76 -22.29 43.72
C ALA A 1051 -10.05 -22.95 45.09
N ASP A 1052 -9.24 -22.69 46.11
CA ASP A 1052 -9.20 -23.42 47.38
C ASP A 1052 -9.33 -22.54 48.64
N GLN A 1053 -9.75 -21.27 48.50
CA GLN A 1053 -9.85 -20.30 49.61
C GLN A 1053 -8.57 -20.10 50.44
N ARG A 1054 -7.38 -20.43 49.91
CA ARG A 1054 -6.11 -20.18 50.62
C ARG A 1054 -5.91 -18.69 50.93
N GLU A 1055 -5.37 -18.38 52.11
CA GLU A 1055 -5.15 -17.00 52.57
C GLU A 1055 -4.00 -16.28 51.85
N VAL A 1056 -3.05 -17.03 51.27
CA VAL A 1056 -1.85 -16.48 50.61
C VAL A 1056 -1.64 -17.14 49.25
N TRP A 1057 -1.39 -16.32 48.24
CA TRP A 1057 -1.09 -16.76 46.87
C TRP A 1057 0.37 -17.15 46.72
N ASP A 1058 0.66 -18.28 46.06
CA ASP A 1058 2.01 -18.64 45.60
C ASP A 1058 2.22 -18.26 44.12
N LEU A 1059 3.47 -18.02 43.76
CA LEU A 1059 3.86 -17.54 42.43
C LEU A 1059 3.55 -18.58 41.34
N ASP A 1060 3.74 -19.86 41.64
CA ASP A 1060 3.54 -20.97 40.70
C ASP A 1060 2.06 -21.06 40.27
N SER A 1061 1.13 -20.82 41.20
CA SER A 1061 -0.30 -20.80 40.92
C SER A 1061 -0.73 -19.59 40.08
N LEU A 1062 -0.12 -18.42 40.29
CA LEU A 1062 -0.35 -17.24 39.45
C LEU A 1062 0.21 -17.45 38.03
N GLU A 1063 1.41 -18.03 37.92
CA GLU A 1063 2.02 -18.36 36.65
C GLU A 1063 1.18 -19.36 35.86
N ALA A 1064 0.69 -20.42 36.52
CA ALA A 1064 -0.19 -21.41 35.91
C ALA A 1064 -1.49 -20.79 35.36
N ILE A 1065 -2.12 -19.87 36.10
CA ILE A 1065 -3.33 -19.16 35.65
C ILE A 1065 -3.04 -18.30 34.41
N VAL A 1066 -1.89 -17.61 34.37
CA VAL A 1066 -1.50 -16.79 33.22
C VAL A 1066 -1.19 -17.67 32.00
N GLN A 1067 -0.46 -18.77 32.18
CA GLN A 1067 -0.15 -19.72 31.11
C GLN A 1067 -1.41 -20.41 30.56
N GLU A 1068 -2.31 -20.84 31.44
CA GLU A 1068 -3.60 -21.44 31.05
C GLU A 1068 -4.49 -20.43 30.32
N THR A 1069 -4.57 -19.19 30.81
CA THR A 1069 -5.30 -18.11 30.12
C THR A 1069 -4.70 -17.82 28.76
N THR A 1070 -3.37 -17.85 28.63
CA THR A 1070 -2.67 -17.65 27.35
C THR A 1070 -2.95 -18.80 26.38
N ASN A 1071 -2.99 -20.05 26.86
CA ASN A 1071 -3.35 -21.21 26.07
C ASN A 1071 -4.84 -21.16 25.63
N LEU A 1072 -5.74 -20.74 26.52
CA LEU A 1072 -7.17 -20.52 26.22
C LEU A 1072 -7.39 -19.34 25.26
N MET A 1073 -6.55 -18.30 25.31
CA MET A 1073 -6.55 -17.20 24.36
C MET A 1073 -6.14 -17.68 22.96
N ARG A 1074 -5.09 -18.51 22.86
CA ARG A 1074 -4.67 -19.13 21.60
C ARG A 1074 -5.76 -20.02 21.01
N LEU A 1075 -6.49 -20.75 21.86
CA LEU A 1075 -7.67 -21.53 21.45
C LEU A 1075 -8.85 -20.65 20.97
N ARG A 1076 -8.93 -19.38 21.35
CA ARG A 1076 -9.95 -18.41 20.89
C ARG A 1076 -9.53 -17.57 19.69
N ALA A 1077 -8.23 -17.57 19.35
CA ALA A 1077 -7.65 -16.86 18.19
C ALA A 1077 -7.62 -17.73 16.92
N ILE A 1078 -8.39 -18.81 16.89
CA ILE A 1078 -8.46 -19.72 15.74
C ILE A 1078 -9.23 -19.03 14.61
N VAL A 1079 -8.55 -18.87 13.46
CA VAL A 1079 -9.11 -18.43 12.16
C VAL A 1079 -10.24 -19.38 11.74
N PRO A 1080 -11.32 -18.94 11.06
CA PRO A 1080 -12.46 -19.78 10.67
C PRO A 1080 -12.15 -20.83 9.57
N GLU A 1081 -11.00 -21.50 9.65
CA GLU A 1081 -10.70 -22.72 8.88
C GLU A 1081 -10.77 -24.01 9.72
N SER A 1082 -11.18 -23.98 10.99
CA SER A 1082 -11.48 -25.21 11.75
C SER A 1082 -12.98 -25.41 11.99
N ARG A 1083 -13.67 -25.96 10.99
CA ARG A 1083 -15.01 -26.54 11.17
C ARG A 1083 -14.88 -27.78 12.04
N ALA A 1084 -15.29 -27.72 13.32
CA ALA A 1084 -15.15 -28.84 14.24
C ALA A 1084 -16.13 -29.97 13.90
N GLU A 1085 -15.62 -31.03 13.26
CA GLU A 1085 -16.21 -32.36 13.31
C GLU A 1085 -15.88 -32.96 14.68
N ILE A 1086 -16.89 -33.41 15.41
CA ILE A 1086 -16.70 -34.15 16.65
C ILE A 1086 -16.79 -35.62 16.30
N ILE A 1087 -15.63 -36.27 16.27
CA ILE A 1087 -15.49 -37.71 16.09
C ILE A 1087 -15.83 -38.38 17.42
N TRP A 1088 -16.79 -39.32 17.38
CA TRP A 1088 -17.27 -40.03 18.55
C TRP A 1088 -16.78 -41.48 18.60
N VAL A 1089 -16.60 -42.12 17.44
CA VAL A 1089 -16.01 -43.46 17.31
C VAL A 1089 -14.91 -43.41 16.26
N ASP A 1090 -13.67 -43.67 16.69
CA ASP A 1090 -12.46 -43.83 15.86
C ASP A 1090 -11.44 -44.64 16.66
N ASP A 1091 -10.87 -45.69 16.07
CA ASP A 1091 -9.95 -46.68 16.67
C ASP A 1091 -10.41 -47.47 17.91
N GLU A 1092 -11.36 -46.95 18.68
CA GLU A 1092 -11.91 -47.52 19.90
C GLU A 1092 -13.32 -47.00 20.18
N LEU A 1093 -14.01 -47.64 21.13
CA LEU A 1093 -15.32 -47.20 21.61
C LEU A 1093 -15.19 -46.01 22.57
N PRO A 1094 -16.21 -45.13 22.67
CA PRO A 1094 -16.20 -44.03 23.63
C PRO A 1094 -15.99 -44.53 25.07
N ALA A 1095 -15.29 -43.75 25.89
CA ALA A 1095 -14.99 -44.11 27.27
C ALA A 1095 -16.27 -44.47 28.07
N GLY A 1096 -16.28 -45.66 28.67
CA GLY A 1096 -17.40 -46.19 29.45
C GLY A 1096 -18.54 -46.82 28.64
N ALA A 1097 -18.44 -46.86 27.31
CA ALA A 1097 -19.40 -47.55 26.47
C ALA A 1097 -19.43 -49.06 26.77
N SER A 1098 -20.62 -49.65 26.86
CA SER A 1098 -20.81 -51.09 26.95
C SER A 1098 -21.10 -51.66 25.55
N PRO A 1099 -20.16 -52.42 24.93
CA PRO A 1099 -20.38 -53.04 23.64
C PRO A 1099 -21.41 -54.17 23.72
N SER A 1100 -22.19 -54.34 22.67
CA SER A 1100 -23.19 -55.41 22.50
C SER A 1100 -23.40 -55.69 21.01
N GLY A 1101 -24.09 -56.78 20.68
CA GLY A 1101 -24.40 -57.12 19.30
C GLY A 1101 -25.47 -58.20 19.20
N GLN A 1102 -26.07 -58.31 18.03
CA GLN A 1102 -27.10 -59.29 17.69
C GLN A 1102 -26.74 -59.90 16.33
N GLY A 1103 -26.50 -61.20 16.29
CA GLY A 1103 -26.00 -61.87 15.08
C GLY A 1103 -24.51 -61.60 14.78
N GLU A 1104 -23.88 -60.63 15.45
CA GLU A 1104 -22.45 -60.32 15.36
C GLU A 1104 -21.92 -59.61 16.63
N GLY A 1105 -20.62 -59.30 16.66
CA GLY A 1105 -19.96 -58.55 17.73
C GLY A 1105 -18.90 -57.58 17.18
N TRP A 1106 -18.31 -56.76 18.05
CA TRP A 1106 -17.31 -55.76 17.66
C TRP A 1106 -16.00 -56.40 17.20
N THR A 1107 -15.67 -56.26 15.92
CA THR A 1107 -14.41 -56.73 15.33
C THR A 1107 -13.63 -55.56 14.77
N TRP A 1108 -12.40 -55.33 15.27
CA TRP A 1108 -11.53 -54.25 14.81
C TRP A 1108 -10.49 -54.80 13.82
N ILE A 1109 -10.42 -54.24 12.62
CA ILE A 1109 -9.48 -54.60 11.55
C ILE A 1109 -8.48 -53.47 11.31
N ARG A 1110 -7.30 -53.81 10.78
CA ARG A 1110 -6.24 -52.82 10.46
C ARG A 1110 -5.88 -52.75 8.97
N THR A 1111 -6.40 -53.69 8.18
CA THR A 1111 -6.09 -53.88 6.75
C THR A 1111 -7.25 -54.60 6.06
N GLN A 1112 -7.48 -54.32 4.77
CA GLN A 1112 -8.53 -54.93 3.91
C GLN A 1112 -10.00 -54.67 4.34
N PRO A 1113 -10.55 -53.45 4.14
CA PRO A 1113 -9.90 -52.24 3.66
C PRO A 1113 -8.96 -51.64 4.72
N GLU A 1114 -8.00 -50.82 4.30
CA GLU A 1114 -7.25 -50.01 5.26
C GLU A 1114 -8.20 -49.01 5.96
N PRO A 1115 -8.06 -48.82 7.29
CA PRO A 1115 -8.82 -47.81 8.03
C PRO A 1115 -8.74 -46.44 7.36
N LEU A 1116 -9.86 -45.74 7.28
CA LEU A 1116 -9.94 -44.38 6.74
C LEU A 1116 -9.31 -43.38 7.70
N SER A 1117 -9.59 -43.54 9.00
CA SER A 1117 -9.04 -42.76 10.10
C SER A 1117 -8.28 -43.68 11.03
N GLY A 1118 -7.26 -43.14 11.70
CA GLY A 1118 -6.54 -43.89 12.71
C GLY A 1118 -5.82 -45.15 12.21
N ARG A 1119 -5.80 -46.19 13.05
CA ARG A 1119 -5.09 -47.46 12.84
C ARG A 1119 -6.01 -48.69 12.84
N LYS A 1120 -7.32 -48.54 13.07
CA LYS A 1120 -8.33 -49.59 13.15
C LYS A 1120 -9.69 -49.08 12.69
N ALA A 1121 -10.35 -49.87 11.86
CA ALA A 1121 -11.77 -49.71 11.53
C ALA A 1121 -12.57 -50.88 12.12
N HIS A 1122 -13.88 -50.75 12.31
CA HIS A 1122 -14.71 -51.84 12.81
C HIS A 1122 -15.50 -52.50 11.68
N GLN A 1123 -15.49 -53.83 11.62
CA GLN A 1123 -16.06 -54.60 10.52
C GLN A 1123 -17.17 -55.53 11.01
N SER A 1124 -18.29 -55.53 10.29
CA SER A 1124 -19.38 -56.49 10.48
C SER A 1124 -19.00 -57.89 9.98
N ASN A 1125 -19.65 -58.92 10.51
CA ASN A 1125 -19.51 -60.28 10.02
C ASN A 1125 -20.36 -60.50 8.76
N LEU A 1126 -19.95 -61.46 7.91
CA LEU A 1126 -20.80 -61.90 6.80
C LEU A 1126 -21.93 -62.80 7.33
N VAL A 1127 -23.13 -62.24 7.49
CA VAL A 1127 -24.29 -62.93 8.07
C VAL A 1127 -25.51 -62.74 7.17
N SER A 1128 -26.34 -63.78 7.01
CA SER A 1128 -27.63 -63.67 6.32
C SER A 1128 -28.74 -63.26 7.29
N GLY A 1129 -29.63 -62.39 6.83
CA GLY A 1129 -30.65 -61.74 7.65
C GLY A 1129 -30.09 -60.58 8.49
N LEU A 1130 -30.88 -60.16 9.48
CA LEU A 1130 -30.55 -59.05 10.37
C LEU A 1130 -29.33 -59.37 11.24
N HIS A 1131 -28.33 -58.47 11.24
CA HIS A 1131 -27.22 -58.47 12.19
C HIS A 1131 -26.76 -57.05 12.53
N GLN A 1132 -26.21 -56.85 13.72
CA GLN A 1132 -25.71 -55.56 14.20
C GLN A 1132 -24.69 -55.67 15.32
N HIS A 1133 -23.81 -54.68 15.41
CA HIS A 1133 -23.00 -54.38 16.59
C HIS A 1133 -23.26 -52.94 17.03
N PHE A 1134 -23.34 -52.74 18.34
CA PHE A 1134 -23.71 -51.46 18.92
C PHE A 1134 -23.08 -51.26 20.30
N PHE A 1135 -23.15 -50.04 20.80
CA PHE A 1135 -22.78 -49.75 22.19
C PHE A 1135 -23.79 -48.82 22.83
N GLN A 1136 -23.88 -48.86 24.16
CA GLN A 1136 -24.69 -47.94 24.95
C GLN A 1136 -24.05 -47.66 26.31
N GLY A 1137 -24.55 -46.63 27.01
CA GLY A 1137 -24.11 -46.30 28.36
C GLY A 1137 -22.76 -45.56 28.42
N THR A 1138 -22.41 -44.81 27.37
CA THR A 1138 -21.19 -43.98 27.35
C THR A 1138 -21.13 -43.04 28.55
N LYS A 1139 -19.95 -42.90 29.17
CA LYS A 1139 -19.75 -41.99 30.31
C LYS A 1139 -19.97 -40.51 29.95
N SER A 1140 -19.69 -40.17 28.68
CA SER A 1140 -19.92 -38.85 28.10
C SER A 1140 -20.81 -38.97 26.85
N PRO A 1141 -22.12 -38.73 26.96
CA PRO A 1141 -23.04 -38.75 25.82
C PRO A 1141 -22.66 -37.70 24.76
N LEU A 1142 -22.85 -38.01 23.48
CA LEU A 1142 -22.73 -37.08 22.36
C LEU A 1142 -23.98 -36.19 22.31
N PHE A 1143 -23.86 -34.94 22.74
CA PHE A 1143 -24.96 -33.97 22.63
C PHE A 1143 -25.12 -33.51 21.17
N VAL A 1144 -26.30 -33.67 20.59
CA VAL A 1144 -26.61 -33.28 19.21
C VAL A 1144 -27.37 -31.95 19.23
N SER A 1145 -26.83 -30.91 18.62
CA SER A 1145 -27.43 -29.57 18.58
C SER A 1145 -28.44 -29.45 17.43
N VAL A 1146 -29.30 -28.43 17.51
CA VAL A 1146 -30.19 -28.06 16.40
C VAL A 1146 -29.35 -27.68 15.17
N GLY A 1147 -29.65 -28.24 14.02
CA GLY A 1147 -28.89 -28.06 12.78
C GLY A 1147 -27.72 -29.03 12.61
N ASP A 1148 -27.35 -29.85 13.60
CA ASP A 1148 -26.23 -30.79 13.44
C ASP A 1148 -26.52 -31.86 12.38
N ARG A 1149 -25.47 -32.33 11.70
CA ARG A 1149 -25.52 -33.55 10.89
C ARG A 1149 -24.72 -34.64 11.56
N LEU A 1150 -25.33 -35.82 11.72
CA LEU A 1150 -24.70 -37.03 12.21
C LEU A 1150 -24.03 -37.76 11.06
N PHE A 1151 -22.86 -38.34 11.27
CA PHE A 1151 -22.15 -39.04 10.21
C PHE A 1151 -21.46 -40.32 10.67
N ALA A 1152 -21.22 -41.22 9.73
CA ALA A 1152 -20.33 -42.37 9.85
C ALA A 1152 -19.73 -42.69 8.47
N HIS A 1153 -18.48 -43.11 8.42
CA HIS A 1153 -17.91 -43.61 7.17
C HIS A 1153 -18.14 -45.11 7.06
N VAL A 1154 -18.46 -45.56 5.84
CA VAL A 1154 -18.73 -46.96 5.54
C VAL A 1154 -18.02 -47.38 4.26
N TYR A 1155 -17.51 -48.60 4.24
CA TYR A 1155 -16.96 -49.29 3.09
C TYR A 1155 -17.78 -50.57 2.88
N LEU A 1156 -18.40 -50.70 1.72
CA LEU A 1156 -19.12 -51.92 1.33
C LEU A 1156 -18.24 -52.79 0.44
N ASP A 1157 -18.11 -54.08 0.78
CA ASP A 1157 -17.38 -55.05 -0.05
C ASP A 1157 -18.22 -55.39 -1.30
N PRO A 1158 -17.74 -55.10 -2.53
CA PRO A 1158 -18.46 -55.39 -3.77
C PRO A 1158 -18.85 -56.87 -3.94
N ARG A 1159 -18.14 -57.80 -3.28
CA ARG A 1159 -18.39 -59.24 -3.39
C ARG A 1159 -19.41 -59.75 -2.36
N ARG A 1160 -19.75 -58.93 -1.37
CA ARG A 1160 -20.54 -59.31 -0.18
C ARG A 1160 -21.47 -58.16 0.25
N LEU A 1161 -22.20 -57.62 -0.72
CA LEU A 1161 -23.03 -56.43 -0.50
C LEU A 1161 -24.18 -56.71 0.46
N PRO A 1162 -24.39 -55.85 1.48
CA PRO A 1162 -25.64 -55.86 2.23
C PRO A 1162 -26.78 -55.38 1.34
N ARG A 1163 -28.01 -55.82 1.62
CA ARG A 1163 -29.23 -55.32 0.95
C ARG A 1163 -29.79 -54.07 1.63
N GLN A 1164 -29.50 -53.91 2.92
CA GLN A 1164 -29.81 -52.71 3.69
C GLN A 1164 -28.72 -52.44 4.73
N ILE A 1165 -28.40 -51.17 4.94
CA ILE A 1165 -27.63 -50.70 6.10
C ILE A 1165 -28.45 -49.66 6.87
N MET A 1166 -28.30 -49.63 8.18
CA MET A 1166 -29.02 -48.74 9.06
C MET A 1166 -28.10 -48.24 10.19
N LEU A 1167 -28.12 -46.94 10.42
CA LEU A 1167 -27.55 -46.31 11.60
C LEU A 1167 -28.69 -46.04 12.59
N GLN A 1168 -28.45 -46.41 13.86
CA GLN A 1168 -29.36 -46.13 14.96
C GLN A 1168 -28.62 -45.37 16.05
N TRP A 1169 -29.33 -44.49 16.73
CA TRP A 1169 -28.80 -43.73 17.86
C TRP A 1169 -29.69 -43.95 19.07
N HIS A 1170 -29.08 -43.98 20.25
CA HIS A 1170 -29.76 -44.20 21.51
C HIS A 1170 -29.68 -42.95 22.38
N ASP A 1171 -30.83 -42.37 22.73
CA ASP A 1171 -30.96 -41.22 23.62
C ASP A 1171 -31.60 -41.59 24.98
N GLY A 1172 -31.78 -42.89 25.22
CA GLY A 1172 -32.70 -43.46 26.20
C GLY A 1172 -33.72 -44.40 25.54
N THR A 1173 -33.96 -44.22 24.24
CA THR A 1173 -34.67 -45.17 23.36
C THR A 1173 -33.90 -45.35 22.06
N TRP A 1174 -34.19 -46.41 21.29
CA TRP A 1174 -33.60 -46.64 19.97
C TRP A 1174 -34.43 -46.03 18.81
N GLU A 1175 -35.47 -45.24 19.12
CA GLU A 1175 -36.45 -44.74 18.13
C GLU A 1175 -35.92 -43.57 17.27
N HIS A 1176 -34.65 -43.66 16.87
CA HIS A 1176 -33.91 -42.69 16.07
C HIS A 1176 -33.03 -43.42 15.05
N ARG A 1177 -33.54 -43.62 13.82
CA ARG A 1177 -32.88 -44.51 12.84
C ARG A 1177 -32.91 -43.96 11.43
N ALA A 1178 -31.82 -44.19 10.71
CA ALA A 1178 -31.66 -43.82 9.32
C ALA A 1178 -31.17 -45.03 8.52
N TYR A 1179 -31.77 -45.33 7.37
CA TYR A 1179 -31.38 -46.48 6.56
C TYR A 1179 -31.18 -46.16 5.08
N TRP A 1180 -30.36 -47.02 4.47
CA TRP A 1180 -30.04 -47.03 3.05
C TRP A 1180 -30.23 -48.43 2.46
N GLY A 1181 -30.75 -48.51 1.24
CA GLY A 1181 -31.04 -49.78 0.56
C GLY A 1181 -32.49 -50.23 0.68
N GLU A 1182 -32.71 -51.54 0.61
CA GLU A 1182 -34.05 -52.15 0.67
C GLU A 1182 -34.66 -52.00 2.07
N ASN A 1183 -35.96 -51.74 2.20
CA ASN A 1183 -36.62 -51.55 3.52
C ASN A 1183 -36.97 -52.89 4.20
N LEU A 1184 -35.96 -53.63 4.67
CA LEU A 1184 -36.08 -55.00 5.21
C LEU A 1184 -36.04 -55.07 6.75
N ILE A 1185 -35.35 -54.13 7.41
CA ILE A 1185 -35.22 -54.02 8.87
C ILE A 1185 -36.44 -53.27 9.41
N LEU A 1186 -37.36 -54.01 10.05
CA LEU A 1186 -38.67 -53.52 10.50
C LEU A 1186 -38.65 -52.82 11.88
N PHE A 1187 -37.52 -52.27 12.31
CA PHE A 1187 -37.43 -51.53 13.57
C PHE A 1187 -38.00 -50.11 13.41
N GLY A 1188 -39.00 -49.76 14.22
CA GLY A 1188 -39.68 -48.47 14.16
C GLY A 1188 -40.66 -48.32 12.98
N ASN A 1189 -41.26 -47.14 12.86
CA ASN A 1189 -42.27 -46.83 11.83
C ASN A 1189 -41.63 -46.13 10.63
N ASP A 1190 -41.73 -46.72 9.44
CA ASP A 1190 -41.13 -46.18 8.22
C ASP A 1190 -41.69 -44.78 7.90
N GLY A 1191 -40.80 -43.89 7.45
CA GLY A 1191 -41.11 -42.49 7.17
C GLY A 1191 -41.08 -41.55 8.39
N THR A 1192 -40.98 -42.09 9.60
CA THR A 1192 -40.88 -41.31 10.86
C THR A 1192 -39.44 -41.21 11.37
N VAL A 1193 -39.21 -40.45 12.45
CA VAL A 1193 -37.89 -40.34 13.09
C VAL A 1193 -37.34 -41.69 13.56
N SER A 1194 -38.22 -42.66 13.83
CA SER A 1194 -37.81 -43.97 14.30
C SER A 1194 -37.41 -44.95 13.21
N ARG A 1195 -37.64 -44.59 11.94
CA ARG A 1195 -37.09 -45.26 10.74
C ARG A 1195 -37.22 -44.36 9.52
N ARG A 1196 -36.14 -43.65 9.20
CA ARG A 1196 -36.07 -42.72 8.07
C ARG A 1196 -35.28 -43.30 6.90
N PHE A 1197 -35.90 -43.35 5.73
CA PHE A 1197 -35.19 -43.64 4.47
C PHE A 1197 -34.32 -42.45 4.07
N ILE A 1198 -33.03 -42.67 3.85
CA ILE A 1198 -32.10 -41.63 3.40
C ILE A 1198 -31.73 -41.80 1.92
N GLY A 1199 -31.64 -43.04 1.41
CA GLY A 1199 -31.35 -43.29 0.01
C GLY A 1199 -31.00 -44.73 -0.32
N LEU A 1200 -30.54 -44.98 -1.55
CA LEU A 1200 -30.01 -46.28 -1.96
C LEU A 1200 -28.70 -46.61 -1.22
N LEU A 1201 -28.24 -47.86 -1.30
CA LEU A 1201 -26.95 -48.27 -0.74
C LEU A 1201 -25.81 -47.40 -1.32
N PRO A 1202 -24.85 -46.99 -0.48
CA PRO A 1202 -23.69 -46.24 -0.96
C PRO A 1202 -22.84 -47.10 -1.93
N PRO A 1203 -22.07 -46.46 -2.83
CA PRO A 1203 -21.20 -47.17 -3.76
C PRO A 1203 -20.20 -48.10 -3.05
N ALA A 1204 -20.07 -49.33 -3.55
CA ALA A 1204 -19.16 -50.34 -3.02
C ALA A 1204 -17.71 -50.14 -3.45
N GLY A 1205 -16.76 -50.71 -2.70
CA GLY A 1205 -15.34 -50.74 -3.04
C GLY A 1205 -14.54 -49.50 -2.63
N ARG A 1206 -15.19 -48.50 -1.98
CA ARG A 1206 -14.55 -47.29 -1.46
C ARG A 1206 -15.18 -46.85 -0.14
N TRP A 1207 -14.45 -46.05 0.64
CA TRP A 1207 -14.99 -45.38 1.82
C TRP A 1207 -15.97 -44.28 1.39
N VAL A 1208 -17.16 -44.29 1.98
CA VAL A 1208 -18.23 -43.33 1.73
C VAL A 1208 -18.72 -42.77 3.05
N ARG A 1209 -18.84 -41.45 3.15
CA ARG A 1209 -19.43 -40.81 4.32
C ARG A 1209 -20.96 -40.82 4.21
N LEU A 1210 -21.62 -41.44 5.18
CA LEU A 1210 -23.05 -41.29 5.41
C LEU A 1210 -23.29 -40.04 6.25
N GLU A 1211 -24.18 -39.15 5.82
CA GLU A 1211 -24.60 -37.98 6.59
C GLU A 1211 -26.11 -37.93 6.74
N VAL A 1212 -26.57 -37.71 7.98
CA VAL A 1212 -27.99 -37.64 8.34
C VAL A 1212 -28.22 -36.34 9.12
N PRO A 1213 -29.03 -35.40 8.61
CA PRO A 1213 -29.49 -34.26 9.40
C PRO A 1213 -30.18 -34.74 10.68
N ALA A 1214 -29.77 -34.24 11.85
CA ALA A 1214 -30.30 -34.66 13.15
C ALA A 1214 -31.82 -34.44 13.25
N ALA A 1215 -32.36 -33.43 12.56
CA ALA A 1215 -33.79 -33.16 12.47
C ALA A 1215 -34.59 -34.34 11.91
N LEU A 1216 -34.07 -35.05 10.89
CA LEU A 1216 -34.78 -36.14 10.22
C LEU A 1216 -34.94 -37.39 11.10
N VAL A 1217 -34.09 -37.53 12.10
CA VAL A 1217 -34.10 -38.62 13.08
C VAL A 1217 -34.49 -38.14 14.48
N GLY A 1218 -34.94 -36.89 14.64
CA GLY A 1218 -35.48 -36.39 15.91
C GLY A 1218 -34.48 -36.27 17.06
N LEU A 1219 -33.19 -36.09 16.75
CA LEU A 1219 -32.10 -36.05 17.75
C LEU A 1219 -31.61 -34.64 18.07
N GLU A 1220 -32.15 -33.60 17.42
CA GLU A 1220 -31.79 -32.22 17.74
C GLU A 1220 -32.12 -31.88 19.20
N GLY A 1221 -31.13 -31.33 19.90
CA GLY A 1221 -31.21 -30.99 21.32
C GLY A 1221 -31.14 -32.18 22.27
N ARG A 1222 -30.85 -33.40 21.79
CA ARG A 1222 -30.83 -34.62 22.60
C ARG A 1222 -29.40 -35.16 22.83
N PRO A 1223 -29.09 -35.67 24.03
CA PRO A 1223 -27.85 -36.41 24.28
C PRO A 1223 -27.97 -37.85 23.79
N VAL A 1224 -27.08 -38.26 22.89
CA VAL A 1224 -26.98 -39.64 22.41
C VAL A 1224 -25.94 -40.37 23.25
N ASN A 1225 -26.32 -41.47 23.88
CA ASN A 1225 -25.43 -42.28 24.74
C ASN A 1225 -25.19 -43.71 24.19
N GLY A 1226 -25.63 -43.98 22.96
CA GLY A 1226 -25.30 -45.20 22.22
C GLY A 1226 -25.51 -45.05 20.71
N MET A 1227 -24.87 -45.93 19.94
CA MET A 1227 -24.99 -45.98 18.47
C MET A 1227 -24.92 -47.44 18.00
N ALA A 1228 -25.71 -47.78 16.98
CA ALA A 1228 -25.74 -49.09 16.36
C ALA A 1228 -25.46 -49.03 14.86
N PHE A 1229 -24.72 -50.03 14.39
CA PHE A 1229 -24.41 -50.28 12.99
C PHE A 1229 -25.10 -51.58 12.59
N THR A 1230 -26.14 -51.48 11.78
CA THR A 1230 -27.09 -52.59 11.52
C THR A 1230 -27.19 -52.87 10.04
N LEU A 1231 -27.23 -54.15 9.68
CA LEU A 1231 -27.26 -54.60 8.30
C LEU A 1231 -28.31 -55.70 8.10
N TRP A 1232 -28.74 -55.85 6.84
CA TRP A 1232 -29.49 -57.00 6.36
C TRP A 1232 -28.72 -57.67 5.22
N ASP A 1233 -28.31 -58.93 5.45
CA ASP A 1233 -27.38 -59.67 4.60
C ASP A 1233 -26.00 -58.96 4.42
N GLY A 1234 -25.01 -59.66 3.85
CA GLY A 1234 -23.73 -59.06 3.45
C GLY A 1234 -22.80 -58.66 4.62
N THR A 1235 -21.91 -57.71 4.35
CA THR A 1235 -20.93 -57.16 5.32
C THR A 1235 -20.59 -55.70 5.01
N ALA A 1236 -20.21 -54.93 6.03
CA ALA A 1236 -19.66 -53.58 5.86
C ALA A 1236 -18.52 -53.32 6.85
N THR A 1237 -17.59 -52.45 6.47
CA THR A 1237 -16.59 -51.88 7.37
C THR A 1237 -16.96 -50.44 7.66
N TRP A 1238 -16.84 -50.00 8.90
CA TRP A 1238 -17.22 -48.69 9.38
C TRP A 1238 -16.02 -48.03 10.06
N ASP A 1239 -15.95 -46.71 9.93
CA ASP A 1239 -14.89 -45.90 10.52
C ASP A 1239 -15.38 -44.46 10.76
N CYS A 1240 -14.68 -43.71 11.61
CA CYS A 1240 -14.89 -42.30 11.89
C CYS A 1240 -16.38 -41.87 11.88
N ALA A 1241 -17.05 -42.08 13.02
CA ALA A 1241 -18.45 -41.72 13.21
C ALA A 1241 -18.62 -40.64 14.28
N GLY A 1242 -19.55 -39.71 14.09
CA GLY A 1242 -19.72 -38.56 14.98
C GLY A 1242 -20.75 -37.55 14.50
N LYS A 1243 -20.54 -36.27 14.84
CA LYS A 1243 -21.40 -35.17 14.42
C LYS A 1243 -20.61 -34.00 13.87
N ARG A 1244 -21.25 -33.21 13.01
CA ARG A 1244 -20.74 -31.94 12.49
C ARG A 1244 -21.75 -30.83 12.76
N SER A 1245 -21.26 -29.72 13.30
CA SER A 1245 -22.07 -28.53 13.60
C SER A 1245 -22.43 -27.79 12.31
N SER A 1246 -23.71 -27.48 12.11
CA SER A 1246 -24.16 -26.52 11.09
C SER A 1246 -25.02 -25.43 11.75
N ASP A 1247 -24.81 -24.18 11.34
CA ASP A 1247 -25.37 -23.00 12.00
C ASP A 1247 -26.92 -22.93 11.85
N PRO A 1248 -27.70 -22.61 12.89
CA PRO A 1248 -29.14 -22.46 12.75
C PRO A 1248 -29.52 -21.03 12.33
N GLY A 1249 -29.92 -20.87 11.06
CA GLY A 1249 -30.74 -19.75 10.58
C GLY A 1249 -31.89 -20.27 9.71
N GLY A 1250 -33.14 -20.28 10.22
CA GLY A 1250 -34.33 -20.83 9.54
C GLY A 1250 -35.21 -19.80 8.82
N PRO A 1251 -36.45 -20.12 8.35
CA PRO A 1251 -37.09 -21.43 8.18
C PRO A 1251 -37.58 -21.77 6.74
N ALA A 1252 -37.52 -23.08 6.44
CA ALA A 1252 -38.26 -23.95 5.49
C ALA A 1252 -38.85 -23.43 4.14
N ALA A 1253 -38.40 -24.02 3.03
CA ALA A 1253 -39.24 -24.88 2.16
C ALA A 1253 -38.39 -25.61 1.08
N THR A 1254 -38.53 -26.94 1.04
CA THR A 1254 -38.47 -27.84 -0.13
C THR A 1254 -37.47 -27.62 -1.27
N ASP A 1255 -36.55 -28.58 -1.35
CA ASP A 1255 -36.20 -29.40 -2.52
C ASP A 1255 -35.59 -28.71 -3.76
N LEU A 1256 -34.26 -28.84 -3.87
CA LEU A 1256 -33.47 -28.59 -5.08
C LEU A 1256 -32.81 -29.91 -5.51
N SER A 1257 -33.43 -30.60 -6.45
CA SER A 1257 -32.73 -31.60 -7.26
C SER A 1257 -31.84 -30.88 -8.29
N MET A 1258 -30.54 -30.92 -8.00
CA MET A 1258 -29.35 -30.63 -8.82
C MET A 1258 -29.44 -31.12 -10.30
N PRO A 1259 -28.61 -30.60 -11.22
CA PRO A 1259 -27.22 -31.09 -11.33
C PRO A 1259 -26.17 -29.97 -11.47
N ALA A 1260 -25.20 -29.94 -10.55
CA ALA A 1260 -23.89 -29.30 -10.75
C ALA A 1260 -22.83 -30.36 -11.08
N LEU A 1261 -22.00 -30.03 -12.07
CA LEU A 1261 -20.82 -30.75 -12.55
C LEU A 1261 -19.77 -30.92 -11.44
N LEU A 1262 -19.16 -32.11 -11.37
CA LEU A 1262 -18.07 -32.48 -10.46
C LEU A 1262 -16.70 -32.15 -11.07
N PHE A 1263 -15.76 -31.69 -10.24
CA PHE A 1263 -14.33 -31.54 -10.56
C PHE A 1263 -13.50 -32.29 -9.51
N ASP A 1264 -12.61 -33.18 -9.95
CA ASP A 1264 -11.71 -33.98 -9.12
C ASP A 1264 -10.23 -33.69 -9.43
N GLY A 1265 -9.82 -32.45 -9.21
CA GLY A 1265 -8.45 -32.13 -8.79
C GLY A 1265 -7.28 -32.33 -9.78
N THR A 1266 -7.38 -33.08 -10.88
CA THR A 1266 -6.24 -33.22 -11.82
C THR A 1266 -6.58 -33.43 -13.31
N THR A 1267 -7.85 -33.66 -13.72
CA THR A 1267 -8.27 -33.66 -15.14
C THR A 1267 -9.74 -33.27 -15.29
N ILE A 1268 -10.13 -32.69 -16.43
CA ILE A 1268 -11.52 -32.39 -16.78
C ILE A 1268 -12.02 -33.46 -17.76
N ASP A 1269 -12.99 -34.28 -17.36
CA ASP A 1269 -13.70 -35.18 -18.28
C ASP A 1269 -14.90 -34.44 -18.91
N LEU A 1270 -14.83 -34.19 -20.22
CA LEU A 1270 -15.86 -33.53 -21.03
C LEU A 1270 -16.82 -34.53 -21.71
N SER A 1271 -16.80 -35.81 -21.34
CA SER A 1271 -17.64 -36.85 -21.97
C SER A 1271 -19.15 -36.64 -21.78
N SER A 1272 -19.57 -35.75 -20.87
CA SER A 1272 -20.99 -35.42 -20.65
C SER A 1272 -21.54 -34.29 -21.53
N VAL A 1273 -20.74 -33.68 -22.41
CA VAL A 1273 -21.16 -32.52 -23.25
C VAL A 1273 -21.23 -32.86 -24.76
N ILE A 1274 -21.20 -34.12 -25.16
CA ILE A 1274 -21.48 -34.50 -26.56
C ILE A 1274 -22.56 -35.58 -26.60
N ASP A 1275 -23.81 -35.18 -26.83
CA ASP A 1275 -24.73 -36.00 -27.61
C ASP A 1275 -24.34 -35.87 -29.10
N ARG A 1276 -24.17 -37.01 -29.75
CA ARG A 1276 -23.82 -37.19 -31.16
C ARG A 1276 -25.06 -37.26 -32.07
N SER A 1277 -26.20 -36.72 -31.68
CA SER A 1277 -27.42 -36.87 -32.47
C SER A 1277 -28.35 -35.66 -32.50
N THR A 1278 -27.95 -34.59 -33.21
CA THR A 1278 -28.79 -33.85 -34.18
C THR A 1278 -27.99 -32.69 -34.76
N GLY A 1279 -27.86 -32.63 -36.08
CA GLY A 1279 -27.09 -31.61 -36.79
C GLY A 1279 -27.86 -30.32 -37.03
N GLU A 1280 -27.19 -29.21 -36.74
CA GLU A 1280 -26.95 -28.02 -37.59
C GLU A 1280 -25.73 -27.27 -37.04
#